data_AF-A0A9P5LC44-F1
#
_entry.id   AF-A0A9P5LC44-F1
#
_cell.length_a   1.000
_cell.length_b   1.000
_cell.length_c   1.000
_cell.angle_alpha   90.00
_cell.angle_beta   90.00
_cell.angle_gamma   90.00
#
_symmetry.space_group_name_H-M   'P 1'
#
loop_
_entity.id
_entity.type
_entity.pdbx_description
1 polymer ?
#
loop_
_entity_poly.entity_id
_entity_poly.type
_entity_poly.pdbx_seq_one_letter_code
_entity_poly.pdbx_strand_id
1 'polypeptide(L)'
;MSSTPPVSVLPPTFEQHHDGFGTAYDVEISADNGGSSQVFKIKGSASVLVPWPAESLESRARRFVRVRCHGLFSLSDQCDEVTVTDWSAASLLEIALLNNSDWTGCMITVPGSWPLNPNHSARPLRFHKRFNLPLNRSAITKARLYVTSHGVYSAYMNGKTIGDHCLSPGCQSYHRRLHYQIYDVKHLLATSGSNSIEVEVAAGWFASAWTWAKKRFIYGQNLGVLAQLEVCFADSQTPWVMSTDDRWTVSASALVSSEIYDGEVYDQRLDARPRDETCFATRKSPIPVGRLISPDTPPVRVVGRIEPKAIFKSRSGNTIIVDFGQNFAGRVFVEITGWSPEDRECPLTKSSIVAEVLHTDMKRTGWFSCSNDDVNRLHENSLWGMKSNFLSVPTECPSRDERMGWTGDLNVFAPTANFMYDTAGMLRNWLDDLSADQMEESTYWRQGVVPLFVPNCLLRKDDSYAWDPMPNAVWGDAAVMVPWELYRTSGDNGFLLRQYESMVQYLEHGVSRGQDGLWDPEQWQFGDWLDPRAPQNDSGRGTTDGTFVADCFLVRSTQIVAEVAGLLGNAADSSRFEDMHRHLVQSWRNKYLSAAGFVVSDTATALSLALSFDLYLHSEDDVVRKQVTSRLSRIVRLNDFKITSGFVGTAFLPRALTQNGAVDIAYAMLFQKQYPSYLYPVTMGATTTWERWDSMLPDGSVNPGSMTSFNHHALGSIAHWLHADVGGLEAIEPGWKVFRVKPQPNKELTWAETIFESKYGRIELKWTLEGENFRMTLKMALEGLGIAANFIAVVDISVKVIDWCVRYAQDVSHAKDDKTRLTEEVTRLNLASENAQELLRGPHGSRLKASHALFRATVDSQSQLRRIENLLARGQVQNRASLEALKWPFRRNEVEAILQDLRRCTDAIYSGLEVDQTSIILDIDHRTALDRLPAANGASFDSHAEEHNPKCLPDTRVELLKHVCCWIDDPDSKTIFWLNGMAGTGKSTISRTVAQLRSQHGDLGASFFFQRGETDRGSLARFVPTLARQLALSIPGVASLIKNAIDADPAIIGKTVREQFDKLVHEPLSKLAKEASTSPSLVIVIDALDECERDADISLLIDILSHTKVHRPRLRIFLTSRPELPIRLGFSEVKGTYQDLILHEIPAQVVEHDISAFLADAFRKIRGGFNMTVGDERKLESSWPGEATLQDLTMMAVPLFIFAATLCRFIGDRRCGSPPNQLRKVLDHRSKAHGSQLDLTYGPVLLSQITDISESARDQIIQDFRASLPTS
;
A
#
# COMPACT_ATOMS: atom_id res chain seq x y z
N MET A 1 2.06 30.36 8.45
CA MET A 1 3.15 29.61 9.10
C MET A 1 3.23 29.98 10.57
N SER A 2 3.50 28.98 11.40
CA SER A 2 3.73 29.19 12.82
C SER A 2 5.21 29.43 13.08
N SER A 3 5.56 30.52 13.75
CA SER A 3 6.88 30.72 14.37
C SER A 3 7.08 29.80 15.60
N THR A 4 6.05 29.04 15.98
CA THR A 4 5.99 28.12 17.11
C THR A 4 5.49 26.75 16.65
N PRO A 5 6.36 25.88 16.09
CA PRO A 5 5.94 24.58 15.57
C PRO A 5 5.61 23.61 16.72
N PRO A 6 4.45 22.91 16.67
CA PRO A 6 4.11 21.94 17.70
C PRO A 6 5.07 20.74 17.66
N VAL A 7 5.30 20.13 18.82
CA VAL A 7 6.17 18.98 19.03
C VAL A 7 5.29 17.75 19.28
N SER A 8 5.49 16.68 18.52
CA SER A 8 4.82 15.39 18.77
C SER A 8 5.86 14.34 19.10
N VAL A 9 5.58 13.56 20.13
CA VAL A 9 6.45 12.51 20.63
C VAL A 9 5.61 11.26 20.79
N LEU A 10 6.09 10.17 20.21
CA LEU A 10 5.52 8.86 20.50
C LEU A 10 5.79 8.57 21.98
N PRO A 11 4.75 8.34 22.80
CA PRO A 11 4.98 8.02 24.20
C PRO A 11 5.82 6.74 24.25
N PRO A 12 6.86 6.70 25.10
CA PRO A 12 7.69 5.52 25.23
C PRO A 12 6.88 4.34 25.77
N THR A 13 7.31 3.14 25.42
CA THR A 13 6.77 1.90 25.97
C THR A 13 7.10 1.78 27.45
N PHE A 14 6.13 2.08 28.32
CA PHE A 14 6.10 1.57 29.68
C PHE A 14 5.42 0.20 29.63
N GLU A 15 6.13 -0.87 29.96
CA GLU A 15 5.48 -2.19 29.96
C GLU A 15 4.44 -2.33 31.07
N GLN A 16 3.44 -3.13 30.74
CA GLN A 16 2.20 -3.34 31.46
C GLN A 16 2.43 -3.85 32.88
N HIS A 17 2.12 -3.01 33.85
CA HIS A 17 1.31 -3.36 35.02
C HIS A 17 0.50 -2.12 35.40
N HIS A 18 -0.82 -2.20 35.23
CA HIS A 18 -1.86 -1.22 35.63
C HIS A 18 -1.63 0.28 35.34
N ASP A 19 -2.50 0.86 34.49
CA ASP A 19 -2.88 2.28 34.43
C ASP A 19 -1.79 3.37 34.56
N GLY A 20 -0.58 3.13 34.05
CA GLY A 20 0.50 4.10 34.04
C GLY A 20 0.36 5.13 32.90
N PHE A 21 -0.33 6.25 33.13
CA PHE A 21 -0.27 7.41 32.25
C PHE A 21 1.10 8.11 32.38
N GLY A 22 1.73 8.49 31.26
CA GLY A 22 2.81 9.47 31.29
C GLY A 22 2.28 10.77 31.91
N THR A 23 2.92 11.29 32.95
CA THR A 23 2.40 12.45 33.70
C THR A 23 3.11 13.77 33.36
N ALA A 24 4.28 13.69 32.72
CA ALA A 24 5.06 14.84 32.25
C ALA A 24 6.07 14.42 31.18
N TYR A 25 6.61 15.39 30.45
CA TYR A 25 7.72 15.22 29.51
C TYR A 25 8.65 16.42 29.57
N ASP A 26 9.93 16.17 29.26
CA ASP A 26 10.93 17.21 29.12
C ASP A 26 11.25 17.38 27.63
N VAL A 27 11.19 18.62 27.13
CA VAL A 27 11.60 18.98 25.78
C VAL A 27 12.90 19.78 25.88
N GLU A 28 13.97 19.25 25.29
CA GLU A 28 15.24 19.95 25.19
C GLU A 28 15.35 20.62 23.82
N ILE A 29 15.68 21.91 23.84
CA ILE A 29 15.93 22.72 22.66
C ILE A 29 17.36 23.26 22.75
N SER A 30 18.18 22.94 21.75
CA SER A 30 19.56 23.40 21.66
C SER A 30 19.87 24.12 20.36
N ALA A 31 20.84 25.03 20.42
CA ALA A 31 21.29 25.80 19.27
C ALA A 31 22.21 24.96 18.36
N ASP A 32 22.11 25.20 17.05
CA ASP A 32 22.86 24.49 16.00
C ASP A 32 24.39 24.70 16.09
N ASN A 33 24.85 25.73 16.81
CA ASN A 33 26.27 26.05 17.01
C ASN A 33 26.89 25.44 18.27
N GLY A 34 26.21 24.48 18.93
CA GLY A 34 26.69 23.86 20.17
C GLY A 34 26.58 24.77 21.41
N GLY A 35 25.79 25.85 21.33
CA GLY A 35 25.49 26.76 22.44
C GLY A 35 24.60 26.14 23.53
N SER A 36 24.19 26.96 24.50
CA SER A 36 23.40 26.54 25.67
C SER A 36 22.13 25.77 25.29
N SER A 37 21.96 24.59 25.88
CA SER A 37 20.74 23.80 25.81
C SER A 37 19.72 24.26 26.88
N GLN A 38 18.45 24.34 26.53
CA GLN A 38 17.36 24.62 27.47
C GLN A 38 16.39 23.45 27.54
N VAL A 39 16.07 23.01 28.75
CA VAL A 39 15.11 21.92 29.01
C VAL A 39 13.83 22.51 29.58
N PHE A 40 12.72 22.29 28.88
CA PHE A 40 11.38 22.70 29.27
C PHE A 40 10.63 21.51 29.84
N LYS A 41 10.18 21.62 31.08
CA LYS A 41 9.35 20.59 31.72
C LYS A 41 7.88 20.89 31.48
N ILE A 42 7.18 19.98 30.85
CA ILE A 42 5.78 20.14 30.48
C ILE A 42 4.98 19.12 31.27
N LYS A 43 4.02 19.63 32.06
CA LYS A 43 3.14 18.81 32.88
C LYS A 43 1.94 18.37 32.05
N GLY A 44 1.57 17.09 32.17
CA GLY A 44 0.41 16.51 31.49
C GLY A 44 0.76 15.28 30.67
N SER A 45 -0.29 14.56 30.26
CA SER A 45 -0.19 13.31 29.50
C SER A 45 -0.27 13.49 27.97
N ALA A 46 -0.35 14.73 27.49
CA ALA A 46 -0.43 15.02 26.06
C ALA A 46 0.94 14.81 25.38
N SER A 47 1.06 13.80 24.51
CA SER A 47 2.31 13.51 23.79
C SER A 47 2.26 13.89 22.30
N VAL A 48 1.07 14.18 21.76
CA VAL A 48 0.86 14.54 20.35
C VAL A 48 0.50 16.01 20.26
N LEU A 49 1.16 16.74 19.36
CA LEU A 49 0.95 18.17 19.07
C LEU A 49 1.09 19.09 20.30
N VAL A 50 2.07 18.78 21.15
CA VAL A 50 2.47 19.62 22.27
C VAL A 50 2.88 21.01 21.76
N PRO A 51 2.36 22.10 22.33
CA PRO A 51 2.78 23.45 21.97
C PRO A 51 4.30 23.66 22.12
N TRP A 52 4.89 24.40 21.20
CA TRP A 52 6.30 24.81 21.28
C TRP A 52 6.57 25.53 22.62
N PRO A 53 7.52 25.05 23.46
CA PRO A 53 7.67 25.59 24.82
C PRO A 53 8.63 26.78 24.93
N ALA A 54 9.35 27.12 23.85
CA ALA A 54 10.33 28.22 23.83
C ALA A 54 9.79 29.47 23.11
N GLU A 55 10.63 30.50 23.01
CA GLU A 55 10.31 31.70 22.24
C GLU A 55 10.08 31.39 20.75
N SER A 56 9.30 32.25 20.10
CA SER A 56 9.04 32.18 18.66
C SER A 56 10.34 32.21 17.86
N LEU A 57 10.42 31.35 16.85
CA LEU A 57 11.57 31.24 15.99
C LEU A 57 11.46 32.19 14.79
N GLU A 58 12.58 32.82 14.46
CA GLU A 58 12.73 33.68 13.27
C GLU A 58 13.01 32.87 12.01
N SER A 59 12.86 33.50 10.84
CA SER A 59 13.22 32.92 9.56
C SER A 59 14.66 32.38 9.55
N ARG A 60 14.87 31.19 8.98
CA ARG A 60 16.18 30.49 8.89
C ARG A 60 16.71 29.95 10.22
N ALA A 61 15.98 30.12 11.33
CA ALA A 61 16.41 29.61 12.62
C ALA A 61 16.51 28.08 12.59
N ARG A 62 17.60 27.55 13.16
CA ARG A 62 17.83 26.10 13.33
C ARG A 62 17.87 25.75 14.82
N ARG A 63 17.17 24.69 15.19
CA ARG A 63 17.16 24.15 16.55
C ARG A 63 17.23 22.63 16.50
N PHE A 64 18.02 22.04 17.38
CA PHE A 64 17.92 20.62 17.65
C PHE A 64 16.93 20.41 18.78
N VAL A 65 16.00 19.47 18.60
CA VAL A 65 14.97 19.12 19.56
C VAL A 65 15.16 17.68 20.00
N ARG A 66 15.13 17.45 21.31
CA ARG A 66 15.05 16.11 21.92
C ARG A 66 13.92 16.10 22.93
N VAL A 67 13.33 14.93 23.16
CA VAL A 67 12.28 14.77 24.17
C VAL A 67 12.53 13.52 25.01
N ARG A 68 12.10 13.55 26.26
CA ARG A 68 11.97 12.36 27.13
C ARG A 68 10.69 12.45 27.97
N CYS A 69 10.20 11.31 28.45
CA CYS A 69 8.93 11.24 29.17
C CYS A 69 9.12 10.73 30.60
N HIS A 70 8.19 11.10 31.49
CA HIS A 70 8.10 10.66 32.88
C HIS A 70 6.82 9.82 33.06
N GLY A 71 6.94 8.58 33.51
CA GLY A 71 5.84 7.67 33.82
C GLY A 71 5.77 7.38 35.32
N LEU A 72 4.57 7.08 35.82
CA LEU A 72 4.36 6.51 37.17
C LEU A 72 4.18 5.01 37.02
N PHE A 73 4.89 4.23 37.83
CA PHE A 73 4.70 2.79 37.92
C PHE A 73 4.26 2.43 39.35
N SER A 74 3.12 1.75 39.49
CA SER A 74 2.63 1.26 40.79
C SER A 74 2.94 -0.24 40.91
N LEU A 75 3.95 -0.57 41.70
CA LEU A 75 4.24 -1.94 42.12
C LEU A 75 3.61 -2.16 43.50
N SER A 76 2.30 -2.44 43.52
CA SER A 76 1.46 -2.64 44.73
C SER A 76 1.10 -1.37 45.53
N ASP A 77 0.06 -1.47 46.36
CA ASP A 77 -0.63 -0.40 47.13
C ASP A 77 0.26 0.47 48.07
N GLN A 78 1.59 0.36 48.00
CA GLN A 78 2.51 1.16 48.81
C GLN A 78 3.71 1.64 47.96
N CYS A 79 3.61 2.91 47.55
CA CYS A 79 4.59 3.79 46.87
C CYS A 79 4.58 3.80 45.32
N ASP A 80 4.27 4.99 44.78
CA ASP A 80 4.45 5.35 43.37
C ASP A 80 5.93 5.71 43.10
N GLU A 81 6.61 5.00 42.19
CA GLU A 81 7.96 5.34 41.73
C GLU A 81 7.88 5.97 40.32
N VAL A 82 8.51 7.15 40.14
CA VAL A 82 8.53 7.87 38.84
C VAL A 82 9.70 7.36 37.99
N THR A 83 9.41 6.73 36.85
CA THR A 83 10.40 6.30 35.84
C THR A 83 10.53 7.35 34.73
N VAL A 84 11.77 7.66 34.34
CA VAL A 84 12.08 8.65 33.29
C VAL A 84 12.78 7.94 32.13
N THR A 85 12.39 8.26 30.90
CA THR A 85 13.02 7.67 29.71
C THR A 85 14.31 8.38 29.32
N ASP A 86 15.12 7.73 28.48
CA ASP A 86 16.22 8.40 27.80
C ASP A 86 15.72 9.50 26.86
N TRP A 87 16.62 10.42 26.53
CA TRP A 87 16.40 11.41 25.49
C TRP A 87 16.27 10.74 24.12
N SER A 88 15.31 11.18 23.33
CA SER A 88 15.20 10.84 21.92
C SER A 88 16.47 11.22 21.14
N ALA A 89 16.63 10.65 19.95
CA ALA A 89 17.58 11.18 18.98
C ALA A 89 17.29 12.67 18.72
N ALA A 90 18.34 13.47 18.51
CA ALA A 90 18.20 14.88 18.17
C ALA A 90 17.62 15.04 16.77
N SER A 91 16.47 15.70 16.66
CA SER A 91 15.87 16.07 15.39
C SER A 91 16.18 17.53 15.09
N LEU A 92 16.61 17.80 13.85
CA LEU A 92 16.86 19.15 13.39
C LEU A 92 15.57 19.78 12.86
N LEU A 93 15.19 20.91 13.44
CA LEU A 93 14.17 21.82 12.94
C LEU A 93 14.85 23.00 12.25
N GLU A 94 14.44 23.32 11.02
CA GLU A 94 14.88 24.50 10.28
C GLU A 94 13.66 25.30 9.83
N ILE A 95 13.57 26.56 10.24
CA ILE A 95 12.46 27.44 9.93
C ILE A 95 12.64 28.05 8.53
N ALA A 96 11.56 28.02 7.76
CA ALA A 96 11.46 28.58 6.43
C ALA A 96 11.58 30.12 6.41
N LEU A 97 11.42 30.76 5.26
CA LEU A 97 11.22 32.20 5.17
C LEU A 97 9.77 32.54 5.54
N LEU A 98 9.56 33.21 6.67
CA LEU A 98 8.24 33.45 7.24
C LEU A 98 7.51 34.62 6.59
N ASN A 99 8.25 35.64 6.14
CA ASN A 99 7.70 36.90 5.63
C ASN A 99 8.14 37.18 4.19
N ASN A 100 7.32 37.88 3.42
CA ASN A 100 7.70 38.32 2.07
C ASN A 100 8.95 39.21 2.09
N SER A 101 9.20 39.96 3.19
CA SER A 101 10.40 40.79 3.37
C SER A 101 11.70 39.99 3.57
N ASP A 102 11.61 38.69 3.84
CA ASP A 102 12.80 37.81 3.91
C ASP A 102 13.41 37.50 2.55
N TRP A 103 12.65 37.78 1.47
CA TRP A 103 13.11 37.63 0.09
C TRP A 103 13.80 38.90 -0.37
N THR A 104 15.02 38.77 -0.90
CA THR A 104 15.79 39.85 -1.52
C THR A 104 15.60 39.90 -3.04
N GLY A 105 15.04 38.83 -3.63
CA GLY A 105 14.74 38.73 -5.05
C GLY A 105 13.39 39.32 -5.46
N CYS A 106 13.15 39.34 -6.77
CA CYS A 106 11.83 39.64 -7.33
C CYS A 106 11.41 38.56 -8.32
N MET A 107 10.11 38.39 -8.51
CA MET A 107 9.58 37.51 -9.55
C MET A 107 10.00 38.06 -10.92
N ILE A 108 10.69 37.25 -11.72
CA ILE A 108 11.15 37.63 -13.06
C ILE A 108 10.41 36.83 -14.14
N THR A 109 10.29 37.43 -15.33
CA THR A 109 9.54 36.90 -16.47
C THR A 109 10.21 37.31 -17.80
N VAL A 110 9.70 36.80 -18.91
CA VAL A 110 10.07 37.17 -20.29
C VAL A 110 9.90 38.66 -20.61
N PRO A 111 10.68 39.21 -21.57
CA PRO A 111 10.55 40.60 -22.04
C PRO A 111 9.20 40.86 -22.72
N GLY A 112 8.82 42.14 -22.88
CA GLY A 112 7.52 42.54 -23.46
C GLY A 112 7.34 42.15 -24.93
N SER A 113 8.46 41.96 -25.64
CA SER A 113 8.51 41.51 -27.04
C SER A 113 8.36 39.99 -27.21
N TRP A 114 8.22 39.23 -26.12
CA TRP A 114 8.04 37.78 -26.21
C TRP A 114 6.69 37.45 -26.85
N PRO A 115 6.65 36.60 -27.89
CA PRO A 115 5.40 36.30 -28.58
C PRO A 115 4.47 35.53 -27.65
N LEU A 116 3.33 36.12 -27.32
CA LEU A 116 2.25 35.48 -26.58
C LEU A 116 1.11 35.17 -27.55
N ASN A 117 0.62 33.94 -27.51
CA ASN A 117 -0.59 33.55 -28.22
C ASN A 117 -1.65 33.10 -27.20
N PRO A 118 -2.70 33.90 -26.97
CA PRO A 118 -3.71 33.60 -25.96
C PRO A 118 -4.57 32.35 -26.29
N ASN A 119 -4.48 31.85 -27.53
CA ASN A 119 -5.23 30.67 -27.96
C ASN A 119 -4.41 29.37 -27.92
N HIS A 120 -3.14 29.42 -27.51
CA HIS A 120 -2.25 28.26 -27.46
C HIS A 120 -1.58 28.11 -26.08
N SER A 121 -1.00 26.94 -25.82
CA SER A 121 -0.15 26.69 -24.65
C SER A 121 0.91 27.77 -24.46
N ALA A 122 1.17 28.19 -23.22
CA ALA A 122 2.37 28.97 -22.93
C ALA A 122 3.61 28.10 -23.20
N ARG A 123 4.45 28.53 -24.15
CA ARG A 123 5.74 27.89 -24.43
C ARG A 123 6.56 27.81 -23.14
N PRO A 124 6.96 26.62 -22.67
CA PRO A 124 7.83 26.50 -21.51
C PRO A 124 9.16 27.24 -21.71
N LEU A 125 9.66 27.81 -20.62
CA LEU A 125 10.79 28.72 -20.60
C LEU A 125 11.91 28.16 -19.72
N ARG A 126 13.15 28.50 -20.04
CA ARG A 126 14.30 28.19 -19.19
C ARG A 126 14.98 29.48 -18.76
N PHE A 127 15.03 29.72 -17.46
CA PHE A 127 15.69 30.86 -16.81
C PHE A 127 17.08 30.46 -16.36
N HIS A 128 18.08 31.28 -16.67
CA HIS A 128 19.49 30.94 -16.49
C HIS A 128 20.23 32.01 -15.70
N LYS A 129 21.13 31.57 -14.82
CA LYS A 129 22.09 32.45 -14.16
C LYS A 129 23.42 31.74 -13.96
N ARG A 130 24.50 32.40 -14.40
CA ARG A 130 25.86 32.06 -14.00
C ARG A 130 26.31 32.97 -12.88
N PHE A 131 27.03 32.41 -11.92
CA PHE A 131 27.56 33.14 -10.79
C PHE A 131 28.85 32.50 -10.29
N ASN A 132 29.70 33.32 -9.67
CA ASN A 132 30.89 32.86 -8.97
C ASN A 132 30.66 33.04 -7.48
N LEU A 133 31.00 32.03 -6.69
CA LEU A 133 31.12 32.20 -5.25
C LEU A 133 32.30 33.13 -4.94
N PRO A 134 32.28 33.87 -3.82
CA PRO A 134 33.38 34.76 -3.47
C PRO A 134 34.71 33.99 -3.37
N LEU A 135 35.75 34.54 -3.99
CA LEU A 135 37.10 33.96 -3.95
C LEU A 135 37.66 33.98 -2.51
N ASN A 136 38.52 33.01 -2.18
CA ASN A 136 39.22 32.91 -0.88
C ASN A 136 38.31 32.74 0.35
N ARG A 137 37.13 32.14 0.21
CA ARG A 137 36.27 31.76 1.33
C ARG A 137 36.66 30.39 1.91
N SER A 138 36.31 30.18 3.18
CA SER A 138 36.44 28.87 3.84
C SER A 138 35.41 27.87 3.29
N ALA A 139 35.36 26.67 3.86
CA ALA A 139 34.41 25.64 3.43
C ALA A 139 32.95 26.13 3.55
N ILE A 140 32.12 25.76 2.56
CA ILE A 140 30.66 25.95 2.61
C ILE A 140 30.11 25.09 3.76
N THR A 141 29.48 25.72 4.74
CA THR A 141 28.84 25.02 5.86
C THR A 141 27.42 24.60 5.49
N LYS A 142 26.69 25.48 4.80
CA LYS A 142 25.27 25.33 4.44
C LYS A 142 24.97 26.04 3.12
N ALA A 143 24.07 25.46 2.30
CA ALA A 143 23.46 26.19 1.19
C ALA A 143 21.97 25.82 1.05
N ARG A 144 21.12 26.82 0.84
CA ARG A 144 19.67 26.67 0.67
C ARG A 144 19.21 27.38 -0.59
N LEU A 145 18.44 26.68 -1.42
CA LEU A 145 17.69 27.31 -2.51
C LEU A 145 16.22 27.39 -2.11
N TYR A 146 15.71 28.61 -2.03
CA TYR A 146 14.28 28.92 -1.94
C TYR A 146 13.79 29.26 -3.35
N VAL A 147 12.76 28.57 -3.84
CA VAL A 147 12.30 28.76 -5.23
C VAL A 147 10.80 28.51 -5.38
N THR A 148 10.18 29.28 -6.28
CA THR A 148 8.80 29.13 -6.72
C THR A 148 8.64 29.65 -8.16
N SER A 149 7.48 29.44 -8.76
CA SER A 149 7.15 29.92 -10.11
C SER A 149 5.68 30.32 -10.25
N HIS A 150 5.42 31.23 -11.19
CA HIS A 150 4.11 31.34 -11.83
C HIS A 150 4.05 30.30 -12.95
N GLY A 151 3.55 29.12 -12.62
CA GLY A 151 3.59 27.93 -13.47
C GLY A 151 3.92 26.69 -12.63
N VAL A 152 4.57 25.71 -13.26
CA VAL A 152 5.29 24.64 -12.56
C VAL A 152 6.74 24.62 -13.02
N TYR A 153 7.68 24.22 -12.18
CA TYR A 153 9.10 24.28 -12.49
C TYR A 153 9.88 23.00 -12.16
N SER A 154 10.97 22.83 -12.90
CA SER A 154 12.11 21.94 -12.61
C SER A 154 13.37 22.79 -12.49
N ALA A 155 14.21 22.54 -11.49
CA ALA A 155 15.42 23.32 -11.26
C ALA A 155 16.68 22.45 -11.33
N TYR A 156 17.77 23.05 -11.82
CA TYR A 156 19.05 22.39 -12.03
C TYR A 156 20.19 23.28 -11.52
N MET A 157 21.17 22.67 -10.86
CA MET A 157 22.41 23.31 -10.43
C MET A 157 23.58 22.58 -11.08
N ASN A 158 24.41 23.30 -11.83
CA ASN A 158 25.58 22.74 -12.52
C ASN A 158 25.25 21.50 -13.38
N GLY A 159 24.08 21.52 -14.04
CA GLY A 159 23.59 20.41 -14.88
C GLY A 159 22.97 19.22 -14.13
N LYS A 160 22.89 19.27 -12.79
CA LYS A 160 22.23 18.24 -11.98
C LYS A 160 20.87 18.73 -11.48
N THR A 161 19.87 17.87 -11.50
CA THR A 161 18.52 18.17 -10.98
C THR A 161 18.57 18.49 -9.48
N ILE A 162 17.80 19.50 -9.07
CA ILE A 162 17.64 19.89 -7.67
C ILE A 162 16.38 19.23 -7.11
N GLY A 163 16.56 18.34 -6.13
CA GLY A 163 15.46 17.58 -5.53
C GLY A 163 14.82 16.57 -6.48
N ASP A 164 13.70 16.00 -6.05
CA ASP A 164 12.94 14.96 -6.74
C ASP A 164 11.45 15.30 -6.89
N HIS A 165 11.09 16.58 -6.65
CA HIS A 165 9.71 17.02 -6.68
C HIS A 165 9.24 17.15 -8.14
N CYS A 166 8.03 16.69 -8.40
CA CYS A 166 7.32 16.87 -9.66
C CYS A 166 6.27 17.98 -9.51
N LEU A 167 5.97 18.71 -10.59
CA LEU A 167 4.88 19.70 -10.65
C LEU A 167 4.94 20.78 -9.55
N SER A 168 6.14 21.12 -9.06
CA SER A 168 6.34 22.19 -8.07
C SER A 168 6.03 23.56 -8.68
N PRO A 169 5.40 24.51 -7.97
CA PRO A 169 5.06 24.48 -6.56
C PRO A 169 3.70 23.83 -6.23
N GLY A 170 3.04 23.19 -7.20
CA GLY A 170 1.71 22.58 -7.08
C GLY A 170 0.57 23.49 -7.56
N CYS A 171 -0.66 23.02 -7.39
CA CYS A 171 -1.91 23.76 -7.61
C CYS A 171 -2.33 24.49 -6.33
N GLN A 172 -2.69 25.77 -6.43
CA GLN A 172 -3.20 26.62 -5.34
C GLN A 172 -4.13 27.71 -5.90
N SER A 173 -4.81 28.43 -5.01
CA SER A 173 -5.44 29.72 -5.32
C SER A 173 -4.37 30.82 -5.48
N TYR A 174 -3.72 30.87 -6.65
CA TYR A 174 -2.53 31.70 -6.92
C TYR A 174 -2.73 33.21 -6.69
N HIS A 175 -3.98 33.70 -6.74
CA HIS A 175 -4.29 35.11 -6.48
C HIS A 175 -4.21 35.47 -4.99
N ARG A 176 -4.16 34.48 -4.08
CA ARG A 176 -4.06 34.66 -2.62
C ARG A 176 -2.68 34.33 -2.10
N ARG A 177 -2.14 33.19 -2.52
CA ARG A 177 -0.90 32.64 -1.99
C ARG A 177 -0.13 31.89 -3.07
N LEU A 178 1.18 31.80 -2.88
CA LEU A 178 2.06 31.06 -3.76
C LEU A 178 3.00 30.20 -2.91
N HIS A 179 2.98 28.89 -3.17
CA HIS A 179 3.87 27.99 -2.46
C HIS A 179 5.32 28.13 -2.94
N TYR A 180 6.28 27.98 -2.05
CA TYR A 180 7.70 27.86 -2.42
C TYR A 180 8.36 26.67 -1.74
N GLN A 181 9.37 26.11 -2.39
CA GLN A 181 10.12 24.95 -1.93
C GLN A 181 11.50 25.37 -1.45
N ILE A 182 12.07 24.55 -0.56
CA ILE A 182 13.38 24.76 0.06
C ILE A 182 14.21 23.52 -0.21
N TYR A 183 15.41 23.69 -0.78
CA TYR A 183 16.31 22.59 -1.10
C TYR A 183 17.68 22.79 -0.45
N ASP A 184 18.26 21.72 0.09
CA ASP A 184 19.69 21.67 0.41
C ASP A 184 20.49 21.43 -0.87
N VAL A 185 21.22 22.46 -1.30
CA VAL A 185 21.99 22.44 -2.55
C VAL A 185 23.49 22.49 -2.32
N LYS A 186 23.96 22.33 -1.07
CA LYS A 186 25.38 22.43 -0.72
C LYS A 186 26.25 21.51 -1.57
N HIS A 187 25.81 20.27 -1.76
CA HIS A 187 26.53 19.22 -2.46
C HIS A 187 26.55 19.40 -4.00
N LEU A 188 25.78 20.35 -4.53
CA LEU A 188 25.71 20.65 -5.97
C LEU A 188 26.60 21.82 -6.37
N LEU A 189 27.10 22.61 -5.42
CA LEU A 189 27.92 23.80 -5.67
C LEU A 189 29.40 23.45 -5.87
N ALA A 190 30.02 24.05 -6.87
CA ALA A 190 31.46 24.06 -7.04
C ALA A 190 32.08 25.19 -6.21
N THR A 191 33.08 24.87 -5.39
CA THR A 191 33.80 25.84 -4.53
C THR A 191 34.77 26.72 -5.32
N SER A 192 35.22 26.26 -6.49
CA SER A 192 36.08 27.01 -7.41
C SER A 192 35.48 27.00 -8.83
N GLY A 193 35.56 28.15 -9.52
CA GLY A 193 35.02 28.32 -10.87
C GLY A 193 33.58 28.84 -10.90
N SER A 194 32.99 28.84 -12.10
CA SER A 194 31.62 29.32 -12.32
C SER A 194 30.61 28.25 -11.98
N ASN A 195 29.61 28.62 -11.20
CA ASN A 195 28.39 27.84 -11.00
C ASN A 195 27.30 28.34 -11.96
N SER A 196 26.34 27.47 -12.26
CA SER A 196 25.13 27.82 -13.00
C SER A 196 23.88 27.24 -12.33
N ILE A 197 22.83 28.04 -12.30
CA ILE A 197 21.48 27.60 -11.96
C ILE A 197 20.57 27.78 -13.17
N GLU A 198 19.74 26.79 -13.43
CA GLU A 198 18.73 26.79 -14.48
C GLU A 198 17.38 26.43 -13.86
N VAL A 199 16.33 27.18 -14.20
CA VAL A 199 14.96 26.88 -13.78
C VAL A 199 14.08 26.82 -15.02
N GLU A 200 13.59 25.64 -15.34
CA GLU A 200 12.66 25.41 -16.44
C GLU A 200 11.23 25.51 -15.92
N VAL A 201 10.43 26.42 -16.48
CA VAL A 201 9.06 26.74 -16.06
C VAL A 201 8.09 26.42 -17.19
N ALA A 202 7.12 25.55 -16.91
CA ALA A 202 6.00 25.22 -17.77
C ALA A 202 4.70 25.86 -17.27
N ALA A 203 3.65 25.78 -18.09
CA ALA A 203 2.38 26.48 -17.85
C ALA A 203 1.70 26.07 -16.54
N GLY A 204 1.65 24.76 -16.25
CA GLY A 204 0.99 24.21 -15.07
C GLY A 204 -0.44 24.73 -14.87
N TRP A 205 -0.96 24.63 -13.65
CA TRP A 205 -2.27 25.18 -13.29
C TRP A 205 -2.36 26.71 -13.39
N PHE A 206 -1.23 27.41 -13.40
CA PHE A 206 -1.22 28.87 -13.54
C PHE A 206 -1.74 29.33 -14.92
N ALA A 207 -1.36 28.62 -15.99
CA ALA A 207 -1.59 29.06 -17.37
C ALA A 207 -2.15 27.99 -18.32
N SER A 208 -2.14 26.69 -17.99
CA SER A 208 -2.78 25.64 -18.80
C SER A 208 -4.28 25.84 -18.91
N ALA A 209 -4.91 25.11 -19.85
CA ALA A 209 -6.36 25.06 -19.95
C ALA A 209 -6.96 24.43 -18.69
N TRP A 210 -8.10 24.98 -18.24
CA TRP A 210 -8.91 24.47 -17.15
C TRP A 210 -10.30 24.09 -17.64
N THR A 211 -10.84 23.04 -17.02
CA THR A 211 -12.19 22.49 -17.19
C THR A 211 -12.55 22.12 -18.64
N TRP A 212 -13.76 21.60 -18.84
CA TRP A 212 -14.36 21.36 -20.14
C TRP A 212 -14.51 22.63 -21.00
N ALA A 213 -14.44 23.82 -20.37
CA ALA A 213 -14.42 25.09 -21.08
C ALA A 213 -13.06 25.37 -21.76
N LYS A 214 -12.01 24.61 -21.40
CA LYS A 214 -10.63 24.72 -21.90
C LYS A 214 -10.08 26.13 -21.85
N LYS A 215 -10.46 26.91 -20.84
CA LYS A 215 -10.01 28.28 -20.67
C LYS A 215 -8.60 28.32 -20.10
N ARG A 216 -7.73 29.09 -20.75
CA ARG A 216 -6.31 29.23 -20.41
C ARG A 216 -6.05 30.53 -19.67
N PHE A 217 -4.89 30.62 -19.02
CA PHE A 217 -4.42 31.87 -18.41
C PHE A 217 -5.37 32.44 -17.35
N ILE A 218 -5.99 31.54 -16.57
CA ILE A 218 -6.92 31.91 -15.47
C ILE A 218 -6.23 32.88 -14.50
N TYR A 219 -4.98 32.57 -14.12
CA TYR A 219 -4.21 33.37 -13.16
C TYR A 219 -3.24 34.35 -13.83
N GLY A 220 -2.68 34.00 -14.99
CA GLY A 220 -1.85 34.92 -15.76
C GLY A 220 -1.25 34.32 -17.02
N GLN A 221 -0.79 35.19 -17.93
CA GLN A 221 -0.21 34.81 -19.23
C GLN A 221 1.31 34.66 -19.21
N ASN A 222 1.98 35.29 -18.26
CA ASN A 222 3.43 35.37 -18.21
C ASN A 222 3.96 34.38 -17.17
N LEU A 223 4.66 33.34 -17.62
CA LEU A 223 5.37 32.42 -16.75
C LEU A 223 6.55 33.12 -16.10
N GLY A 224 6.83 32.80 -14.83
CA GLY A 224 7.88 33.48 -14.08
C GLY A 224 8.50 32.64 -13.00
N VAL A 225 9.67 33.06 -12.52
CA VAL A 225 10.40 32.42 -11.43
C VAL A 225 10.79 33.44 -10.36
N LEU A 226 10.71 33.02 -9.10
CA LEU A 226 11.29 33.72 -7.96
C LEU A 226 12.20 32.73 -7.25
N ALA A 227 13.48 33.06 -7.15
CA ALA A 227 14.47 32.19 -6.50
C ALA A 227 15.48 32.99 -5.68
N GLN A 228 15.94 32.38 -4.59
CA GLN A 228 16.95 32.91 -3.68
C GLN A 228 17.85 31.78 -3.20
N LEU A 229 19.13 31.85 -3.53
CA LEU A 229 20.18 30.97 -3.06
C LEU A 229 20.95 31.66 -1.93
N GLU A 230 20.97 31.03 -0.76
CA GLU A 230 21.75 31.48 0.40
C GLU A 230 22.88 30.48 0.68
N VAL A 231 24.12 30.96 0.70
CA VAL A 231 25.34 30.14 0.93
C VAL A 231 26.08 30.67 2.16
N CYS A 232 26.24 29.81 3.18
CA CYS A 232 26.97 30.11 4.39
C CYS A 232 28.39 29.51 4.32
N PHE A 233 29.38 30.29 4.74
CA PHE A 233 30.78 29.87 4.83
C PHE A 233 31.22 29.86 6.29
N ALA A 234 32.19 29.02 6.66
CA ALA A 234 32.65 28.91 8.05
C ALA A 234 33.32 30.21 8.57
N ASP A 235 33.84 31.04 7.68
CA ASP A 235 34.55 32.31 7.97
C ASP A 235 33.62 33.54 7.97
N SER A 236 32.31 33.37 7.74
CA SER A 236 31.36 34.48 7.63
C SER A 236 30.08 34.19 8.39
N GLN A 237 29.64 35.14 9.22
CA GLN A 237 28.34 35.06 9.88
C GLN A 237 27.18 35.43 8.94
N THR A 238 27.44 36.26 7.93
CA THR A 238 26.44 36.65 6.92
C THR A 238 26.47 35.69 5.73
N PRO A 239 25.33 35.16 5.28
CA PRO A 239 25.28 34.35 4.08
C PRO A 239 25.57 35.19 2.83
N TRP A 240 26.22 34.60 1.85
CA TRP A 240 26.24 35.13 0.51
C TRP A 240 24.92 34.79 -0.18
N VAL A 241 24.29 35.79 -0.80
CA VAL A 241 22.95 35.65 -1.38
C VAL A 241 22.97 35.96 -2.87
N MET A 242 22.35 35.09 -3.66
CA MET A 242 22.01 35.33 -5.06
C MET A 242 20.51 35.17 -5.23
N SER A 243 19.86 36.15 -5.85
CA SER A 243 18.42 36.12 -6.08
C SER A 243 18.07 36.37 -7.55
N THR A 244 16.80 36.13 -7.89
CA THR A 244 16.24 36.53 -9.19
C THR A 244 16.20 38.05 -9.33
N ASP A 245 16.85 38.53 -10.38
CA ASP A 245 17.01 39.94 -10.76
C ASP A 245 17.01 40.08 -12.29
N ASP A 246 17.08 41.32 -12.79
CA ASP A 246 17.11 41.63 -14.23
C ASP A 246 18.41 41.21 -14.95
N ARG A 247 19.40 40.70 -14.21
CA ARG A 247 20.64 40.14 -14.75
C ARG A 247 20.53 38.64 -15.02
N TRP A 248 19.36 38.03 -14.89
CA TRP A 248 19.07 36.69 -15.38
C TRP A 248 18.72 36.74 -16.87
N THR A 249 18.99 35.64 -17.57
CA THR A 249 18.56 35.46 -18.96
C THR A 249 17.48 34.39 -19.06
N VAL A 250 16.68 34.44 -20.11
CA VAL A 250 15.62 33.48 -20.40
C VAL A 250 15.65 33.06 -21.87
N SER A 251 15.39 31.77 -22.12
CA SER A 251 15.27 31.18 -23.45
C SER A 251 14.03 30.28 -23.52
N ALA A 252 13.64 29.87 -24.73
CA ALA A 252 12.67 28.79 -24.87
C ALA A 252 13.27 27.46 -24.37
N SER A 253 12.43 26.60 -23.80
CA SER A 253 12.80 25.22 -23.44
C SER A 253 12.80 24.29 -24.67
N ALA A 254 13.42 23.12 -24.57
CA ALA A 254 13.21 22.00 -25.51
C ALA A 254 11.78 21.43 -25.44
N LEU A 255 11.08 21.66 -24.33
CA LEU A 255 9.64 21.47 -24.20
C LEU A 255 8.90 22.48 -25.09
N VAL A 256 8.25 21.95 -26.12
CA VAL A 256 7.52 22.74 -27.11
C VAL A 256 6.18 23.22 -26.60
N SER A 257 5.48 22.34 -25.91
CA SER A 257 4.26 22.59 -25.15
C SER A 257 4.23 21.63 -23.98
N SER A 258 3.72 22.06 -22.84
CA SER A 258 3.55 21.21 -21.66
C SER A 258 2.29 21.66 -20.93
N GLU A 259 1.29 20.77 -20.91
CA GLU A 259 -0.06 21.03 -20.44
C GLU A 259 -0.57 19.93 -19.53
N ILE A 260 -1.40 20.33 -18.56
CA ILE A 260 -2.02 19.36 -17.64
C ILE A 260 -2.91 18.38 -18.42
N TYR A 261 -3.81 18.85 -19.29
CA TYR A 261 -4.75 17.97 -20.00
C TYR A 261 -4.21 17.41 -21.31
N ASP A 262 -3.66 18.27 -22.17
CA ASP A 262 -3.28 17.91 -23.55
C ASP A 262 -1.88 17.26 -23.65
N GLY A 263 -1.14 17.17 -22.53
CA GLY A 263 0.16 16.50 -22.45
C GLY A 263 1.34 17.36 -22.83
N GLU A 264 2.45 16.71 -23.20
CA GLU A 264 3.74 17.34 -23.41
C GLU A 264 4.33 16.98 -24.77
N VAL A 265 4.93 17.97 -25.43
CA VAL A 265 5.69 17.79 -26.67
C VAL A 265 7.13 18.19 -26.41
N TYR A 266 8.04 17.23 -26.51
CA TYR A 266 9.48 17.44 -26.34
C TYR A 266 10.21 17.31 -27.68
N ASP A 267 11.05 18.30 -28.02
CA ASP A 267 11.90 18.24 -29.20
C ASP A 267 13.38 18.16 -28.81
N GLN A 268 13.93 16.94 -28.81
CA GLN A 268 15.31 16.67 -28.43
C GLN A 268 16.33 17.43 -29.30
N ARG A 269 15.97 17.85 -30.52
CA ARG A 269 16.87 18.65 -31.39
C ARG A 269 17.14 20.05 -30.81
N LEU A 270 16.28 20.52 -29.90
CA LEU A 270 16.39 21.82 -29.24
C LEU A 270 17.13 21.78 -27.91
N ASP A 271 17.58 20.61 -27.47
CA ASP A 271 18.14 20.38 -26.13
C ASP A 271 19.60 20.85 -25.98
N ALA A 272 20.25 21.19 -27.10
CA ALA A 272 21.57 21.81 -27.09
C ALA A 272 21.54 23.12 -26.29
N ARG A 273 22.63 23.42 -25.56
CA ARG A 273 22.74 24.66 -24.78
C ARG A 273 22.33 25.86 -25.64
N PRO A 274 21.44 26.74 -25.14
CA PRO A 274 20.98 27.87 -25.92
C PRO A 274 22.17 28.73 -26.31
N ARG A 275 22.22 29.13 -27.58
CA ARG A 275 23.24 30.08 -28.07
C ARG A 275 22.95 31.43 -27.42
N ASP A 276 23.98 32.24 -27.17
CA ASP A 276 23.81 33.57 -26.56
C ASP A 276 22.81 34.44 -27.34
N GLU A 277 22.75 34.27 -28.67
CA GLU A 277 21.81 34.93 -29.59
C GLU A 277 20.33 34.57 -29.35
N THR A 278 20.04 33.46 -28.68
CA THR A 278 18.66 32.99 -28.36
C THR A 278 18.23 33.28 -26.92
N CYS A 279 19.10 33.93 -26.14
CA CYS A 279 18.84 34.30 -24.76
C CYS A 279 18.43 35.77 -24.67
N PHE A 280 17.36 36.05 -23.91
CA PHE A 280 16.87 37.40 -23.68
C PHE A 280 17.09 37.80 -22.22
N ALA A 281 17.29 39.09 -21.96
CA ALA A 281 17.28 39.62 -20.60
C ALA A 281 15.88 39.45 -19.98
N THR A 282 15.83 39.07 -18.72
CA THR A 282 14.59 38.97 -17.97
C THR A 282 14.10 40.34 -17.51
N ARG A 283 12.82 40.44 -17.16
CA ARG A 283 12.24 41.64 -16.54
C ARG A 283 11.47 41.27 -15.27
N LYS A 284 11.21 42.25 -14.40
CA LYS A 284 10.30 42.06 -13.26
C LYS A 284 8.89 41.72 -13.74
N SER A 285 8.27 40.73 -13.13
CA SER A 285 6.89 40.33 -13.42
C SER A 285 5.91 41.43 -12.98
N PRO A 286 4.95 41.81 -13.85
CA PRO A 286 3.88 42.73 -13.45
C PRO A 286 2.80 42.05 -12.62
N ILE A 287 2.79 40.71 -12.55
CA ILE A 287 1.79 39.95 -11.80
C ILE A 287 2.18 39.99 -10.32
N PRO A 288 1.31 40.48 -9.42
CA PRO A 288 1.59 40.48 -8.00
C PRO A 288 1.88 39.08 -7.49
N VAL A 289 2.94 38.94 -6.70
CA VAL A 289 3.22 37.70 -5.99
C VAL A 289 2.33 37.69 -4.76
N GLY A 290 1.47 36.67 -4.65
CA GLY A 290 0.66 36.46 -3.45
C GLY A 290 1.51 36.24 -2.19
N ARG A 291 0.85 35.92 -1.07
CA ARG A 291 1.59 35.57 0.16
C ARG A 291 2.45 34.33 -0.09
N LEU A 292 3.77 34.43 0.15
CA LEU A 292 4.70 33.32 -0.06
C LEU A 292 4.66 32.37 1.14
N ILE A 293 4.40 31.09 0.89
CA ILE A 293 4.20 30.10 1.95
C ILE A 293 4.96 28.81 1.58
N SER A 294 5.86 28.33 2.42
CA SER A 294 6.30 26.94 2.40
C SER A 294 5.14 26.02 2.80
N PRO A 295 4.80 25.02 1.98
CA PRO A 295 3.61 24.19 2.18
C PRO A 295 3.76 23.23 3.36
N ASP A 296 2.65 22.94 4.04
CA ASP A 296 2.56 21.83 5.01
C ASP A 296 2.43 20.45 4.31
N THR A 297 2.25 20.43 2.98
CA THR A 297 2.07 19.20 2.20
C THR A 297 3.42 18.60 1.85
N PRO A 298 3.57 17.26 1.88
CA PRO A 298 4.65 16.64 1.15
C PRO A 298 4.53 16.99 -0.35
N PRO A 299 5.65 17.02 -1.09
CA PRO A 299 5.64 17.33 -2.51
C PRO A 299 5.02 16.18 -3.32
N VAL A 300 4.62 16.47 -4.56
CA VAL A 300 4.31 15.42 -5.54
C VAL A 300 5.61 14.79 -5.99
N ARG A 301 5.67 13.45 -6.04
CA ARG A 301 6.85 12.68 -6.48
C ARG A 301 6.45 11.53 -7.41
N VAL A 302 7.43 10.96 -8.08
CA VAL A 302 7.32 9.61 -8.64
C VAL A 302 7.41 8.63 -7.46
N VAL A 303 6.26 8.10 -7.05
CA VAL A 303 6.13 7.23 -5.86
C VAL A 303 6.24 5.73 -6.20
N GLY A 304 6.20 5.40 -7.48
CA GLY A 304 6.26 4.02 -7.95
C GLY A 304 6.39 3.92 -9.46
N ARG A 305 6.79 2.75 -9.94
CA ARG A 305 6.93 2.43 -11.35
C ARG A 305 6.18 1.13 -11.66
N ILE A 306 5.45 1.10 -12.78
CA ILE A 306 4.67 -0.06 -13.23
C ILE A 306 5.20 -0.48 -14.61
N GLU A 307 5.62 -1.73 -14.72
CA GLU A 307 6.05 -2.32 -15.99
C GLU A 307 4.83 -2.80 -16.80
N PRO A 308 4.91 -2.81 -18.14
CA PRO A 308 3.83 -3.32 -18.98
C PRO A 308 3.54 -4.80 -18.73
N LYS A 309 2.27 -5.12 -18.47
CA LYS A 309 1.78 -6.50 -18.40
C LYS A 309 1.71 -7.12 -19.80
N ALA A 310 1.27 -6.36 -20.80
CA ALA A 310 1.17 -6.83 -22.19
C ALA A 310 1.40 -5.70 -23.20
N ILE A 311 1.89 -6.07 -24.39
CA ILE A 311 2.01 -5.20 -25.57
C ILE A 311 1.43 -5.98 -26.75
N PHE A 312 0.41 -5.44 -27.42
CA PHE A 312 -0.28 -6.13 -28.53
C PHE A 312 -0.83 -5.14 -29.56
N LYS A 313 -1.10 -5.60 -30.79
CA LYS A 313 -1.71 -4.77 -31.84
C LYS A 313 -3.23 -4.71 -31.65
N SER A 314 -3.83 -3.56 -31.94
CA SER A 314 -5.30 -3.41 -31.99
C SER A 314 -5.92 -4.34 -33.03
N ARG A 315 -7.24 -4.54 -32.98
CA ARG A 315 -7.97 -5.37 -33.97
C ARG A 315 -7.75 -4.92 -35.43
N SER A 316 -7.48 -3.64 -35.65
CA SER A 316 -7.17 -3.08 -36.98
C SER A 316 -5.74 -3.34 -37.46
N GLY A 317 -4.85 -3.80 -36.57
CA GLY A 317 -3.42 -3.99 -36.83
C GLY A 317 -2.57 -2.70 -36.81
N ASN A 318 -3.21 -1.52 -36.89
CA ASN A 318 -2.53 -0.24 -37.12
C ASN A 318 -2.05 0.49 -35.85
N THR A 319 -2.27 -0.07 -34.67
CA THR A 319 -1.98 0.58 -33.38
C THR A 319 -1.43 -0.42 -32.41
N ILE A 320 -0.35 -0.07 -31.70
CA ILE A 320 0.17 -0.85 -30.58
C ILE A 320 -0.51 -0.37 -29.30
N ILE A 321 -1.04 -1.31 -28.51
CA ILE A 321 -1.65 -1.10 -27.21
C ILE A 321 -0.70 -1.64 -26.16
N VAL A 322 -0.41 -0.81 -25.16
CA VAL A 322 0.41 -1.17 -23.99
C VAL A 322 -0.52 -1.22 -22.78
N ASP A 323 -0.66 -2.41 -22.21
CA ASP A 323 -1.47 -2.64 -21.02
C ASP A 323 -0.56 -2.75 -19.78
N PHE A 324 -0.67 -1.79 -18.87
CA PHE A 324 0.05 -1.77 -17.59
C PHE A 324 -0.65 -2.61 -16.50
N GLY A 325 -1.85 -3.14 -16.76
CA GLY A 325 -2.62 -3.95 -15.80
C GLY A 325 -3.19 -3.18 -14.61
N GLN A 326 -3.02 -1.86 -14.57
CA GLN A 326 -3.48 -0.96 -13.50
C GLN A 326 -3.85 0.39 -14.11
N ASN A 327 -4.99 0.95 -13.69
CA ASN A 327 -5.34 2.34 -13.96
C ASN A 327 -4.65 3.25 -12.93
N PHE A 328 -3.87 4.24 -13.37
CA PHE A 328 -3.04 5.08 -12.51
C PHE A 328 -3.04 6.55 -12.98
N ALA A 329 -2.54 7.45 -12.13
CA ALA A 329 -2.22 8.82 -12.52
C ALA A 329 -0.70 9.00 -12.53
N GLY A 330 -0.19 9.68 -13.55
CA GLY A 330 1.24 9.90 -13.72
C GLY A 330 1.61 10.09 -15.19
N ARG A 331 2.80 9.62 -15.56
CA ARG A 331 3.31 9.74 -16.93
C ARG A 331 3.92 8.43 -17.41
N VAL A 332 3.97 8.25 -18.72
CA VAL A 332 4.65 7.11 -19.33
C VAL A 332 6.02 7.57 -19.81
N PHE A 333 7.07 6.87 -19.39
CA PHE A 333 8.43 7.07 -19.85
C PHE A 333 8.78 6.01 -20.89
N VAL A 334 9.32 6.44 -22.02
CA VAL A 334 9.78 5.57 -23.10
C VAL A 334 11.21 5.95 -23.45
N GLU A 335 12.13 5.00 -23.38
CA GLU A 335 13.50 5.16 -23.87
C GLU A 335 13.68 4.35 -25.15
N ILE A 336 13.98 5.03 -26.26
CA ILE A 336 14.29 4.39 -27.55
C ILE A 336 15.69 4.83 -27.96
N THR A 337 16.64 3.90 -27.91
CA THR A 337 18.04 4.15 -28.28
C THR A 337 18.35 3.47 -29.61
N GLY A 338 18.99 4.19 -30.53
CA GLY A 338 19.44 3.63 -31.82
C GLY A 338 18.38 3.54 -32.91
N TRP A 339 17.22 4.19 -32.76
CA TRP A 339 16.19 4.23 -33.81
C TRP A 339 16.62 5.12 -34.98
N SER A 340 16.56 4.57 -36.18
CA SER A 340 16.80 5.28 -37.43
C SER A 340 15.54 5.30 -38.31
N PRO A 341 15.36 6.29 -39.21
CA PRO A 341 14.27 6.28 -40.19
C PRO A 341 14.25 5.04 -41.09
N GLU A 342 15.37 4.31 -41.18
CA GLU A 342 15.50 3.04 -41.91
C GLU A 342 14.91 1.84 -41.14
N ASP A 343 14.76 1.93 -39.81
CA ASP A 343 14.13 0.92 -38.95
C ASP A 343 12.60 1.02 -39.06
N ARG A 344 12.04 0.32 -40.06
CA ARG A 344 10.61 0.36 -40.42
C ARG A 344 9.64 -0.07 -39.29
N GLU A 345 10.10 -0.87 -38.34
CA GLU A 345 9.34 -1.25 -37.15
C GLU A 345 10.27 -1.18 -35.93
N CYS A 346 10.04 -0.23 -35.02
CA CYS A 346 10.64 -0.28 -33.69
C CYS A 346 9.73 -1.15 -32.81
N PRO A 347 10.12 -2.38 -32.42
CA PRO A 347 9.30 -3.16 -31.52
C PRO A 347 9.50 -2.60 -30.11
N LEU A 348 8.54 -1.80 -29.64
CA LEU A 348 8.43 -1.47 -28.21
C LEU A 348 8.50 -2.78 -27.41
N THR A 349 9.51 -2.92 -26.55
CA THR A 349 9.64 -4.05 -25.64
C THR A 349 9.10 -3.65 -24.27
N LYS A 350 8.84 -4.64 -23.40
CA LYS A 350 8.46 -4.35 -22.01
C LYS A 350 9.53 -3.56 -21.25
N SER A 351 10.80 -3.69 -21.64
CA SER A 351 11.92 -2.97 -21.04
C SER A 351 12.11 -1.54 -21.57
N SER A 352 11.52 -1.19 -22.72
CA SER A 352 11.66 0.15 -23.31
C SER A 352 10.64 1.17 -22.78
N ILE A 353 9.66 0.74 -21.99
CA ILE A 353 8.53 1.57 -21.54
C ILE A 353 8.14 1.25 -20.11
N VAL A 354 7.93 2.29 -19.30
CA VAL A 354 7.51 2.17 -17.91
C VAL A 354 6.52 3.28 -17.57
N ALA A 355 5.52 2.97 -16.76
CA ALA A 355 4.62 3.96 -16.18
C ALA A 355 5.20 4.48 -14.86
N GLU A 356 5.41 5.78 -14.74
CA GLU A 356 5.74 6.45 -13.48
C GLU A 356 4.46 6.93 -12.81
N VAL A 357 4.19 6.41 -11.60
CA VAL A 357 3.02 6.79 -10.79
C VAL A 357 3.35 8.05 -10.01
N LEU A 358 2.54 9.10 -10.16
CA LEU A 358 2.72 10.37 -9.47
C LEU A 358 1.55 10.63 -8.53
N HIS A 359 1.87 11.00 -7.30
CA HIS A 359 0.92 11.61 -6.35
C HIS A 359 1.66 12.38 -5.27
N THR A 360 0.92 13.12 -4.44
CA THR A 360 1.43 13.75 -3.21
C THR A 360 2.00 12.68 -2.29
N ASP A 361 3.26 12.78 -1.91
CA ASP A 361 4.01 11.72 -1.19
C ASP A 361 3.61 11.62 0.30
N MET A 362 2.35 11.29 0.55
CA MET A 362 1.78 11.11 1.88
C MET A 362 2.23 9.79 2.50
N LYS A 363 2.41 9.76 3.83
CA LYS A 363 2.72 8.52 4.56
C LYS A 363 1.49 7.62 4.58
N ARG A 364 1.64 6.36 4.15
CA ARG A 364 0.59 5.34 4.29
C ARG A 364 0.35 5.03 5.77
N THR A 365 -0.91 5.00 6.18
CA THR A 365 -1.31 4.76 7.58
C THR A 365 -2.29 3.61 7.78
N GLY A 366 -3.06 3.20 6.77
CA GLY A 366 -4.12 2.21 6.94
C GLY A 366 -4.10 1.07 5.91
N TRP A 367 -4.29 -0.17 6.37
CA TRP A 367 -4.40 -1.37 5.54
C TRP A 367 -5.62 -2.21 5.97
N PHE A 368 -6.18 -2.92 5.01
CA PHE A 368 -7.27 -3.87 5.20
C PHE A 368 -7.07 -5.06 4.27
N SER A 369 -7.34 -6.26 4.78
CA SER A 369 -7.39 -7.50 4.02
C SER A 369 -8.40 -8.46 4.66
N CYS A 370 -8.95 -9.36 3.86
CA CYS A 370 -9.92 -10.36 4.33
C CYS A 370 -9.86 -11.64 3.50
N SER A 371 -10.69 -12.62 3.87
CA SER A 371 -10.75 -13.92 3.22
C SER A 371 -11.36 -13.92 1.81
N ASN A 372 -11.76 -12.78 1.26
CA ASN A 372 -12.39 -12.68 -0.05
C ASN A 372 -11.61 -11.74 -0.98
N ASP A 373 -11.13 -12.28 -2.11
CA ASP A 373 -10.27 -11.54 -3.03
C ASP A 373 -10.99 -10.42 -3.78
N ASP A 374 -12.29 -10.54 -4.06
CA ASP A 374 -13.06 -9.46 -4.70
C ASP A 374 -13.20 -8.26 -3.76
N VAL A 375 -13.39 -8.51 -2.46
CA VAL A 375 -13.44 -7.45 -1.42
C VAL A 375 -12.05 -6.82 -1.22
N ASN A 376 -10.98 -7.64 -1.24
CA ASN A 376 -9.60 -7.13 -1.22
C ASN A 376 -9.34 -6.25 -2.45
N ARG A 377 -9.78 -6.67 -3.64
CA ARG A 377 -9.70 -5.89 -4.88
C ARG A 377 -10.51 -4.60 -4.80
N LEU A 378 -11.72 -4.59 -4.22
CA LEU A 378 -12.51 -3.38 -4.00
C LEU A 378 -11.76 -2.36 -3.12
N HIS A 379 -11.14 -2.83 -2.04
CA HIS A 379 -10.32 -1.99 -1.17
C HIS A 379 -9.07 -1.46 -1.90
N GLU A 380 -8.37 -2.32 -2.66
CA GLU A 380 -7.24 -1.90 -3.51
C GLU A 380 -7.64 -0.89 -4.58
N ASN A 381 -8.82 -1.05 -5.19
CA ASN A 381 -9.37 -0.12 -6.18
C ASN A 381 -9.65 1.25 -5.56
N SER A 382 -10.17 1.28 -4.32
CA SER A 382 -10.39 2.52 -3.57
C SER A 382 -9.06 3.22 -3.24
N LEU A 383 -8.06 2.44 -2.86
CA LEU A 383 -6.70 2.92 -2.63
C LEU A 383 -6.07 3.51 -3.91
N TRP A 384 -6.12 2.80 -5.04
CA TRP A 384 -5.57 3.31 -6.30
C TRP A 384 -6.34 4.53 -6.80
N GLY A 385 -7.66 4.54 -6.60
CA GLY A 385 -8.51 5.71 -6.84
C GLY A 385 -8.03 6.93 -6.04
N MET A 386 -7.74 6.75 -4.74
CA MET A 386 -7.15 7.79 -3.90
C MET A 386 -5.77 8.23 -4.39
N LYS A 387 -4.84 7.29 -4.62
CA LYS A 387 -3.49 7.60 -5.09
C LYS A 387 -3.52 8.46 -6.36
N SER A 388 -4.37 8.07 -7.31
CA SER A 388 -4.52 8.80 -8.56
C SER A 388 -5.05 10.23 -8.40
N ASN A 389 -5.88 10.46 -7.39
CA ASN A 389 -6.61 11.70 -7.21
C ASN A 389 -6.01 12.64 -6.17
N PHE A 390 -5.00 12.21 -5.40
CA PHE A 390 -4.33 13.06 -4.42
C PHE A 390 -3.01 13.58 -5.00
N LEU A 391 -3.12 14.47 -5.99
CA LEU A 391 -1.99 15.06 -6.71
C LEU A 391 -2.04 16.58 -6.58
N SER A 392 -1.30 17.11 -5.60
CA SER A 392 -1.35 18.50 -5.12
C SER A 392 -2.69 18.91 -4.48
N VAL A 393 -3.82 18.60 -5.11
CA VAL A 393 -5.20 18.82 -4.63
C VAL A 393 -5.98 17.51 -4.76
N PRO A 394 -7.04 17.29 -3.97
CA PRO A 394 -7.85 16.07 -4.02
C PRO A 394 -8.84 16.13 -5.19
N THR A 395 -8.40 15.71 -6.38
CA THR A 395 -9.18 15.80 -7.62
C THR A 395 -10.29 14.76 -7.69
N GLU A 396 -11.37 15.04 -8.39
CA GLU A 396 -12.44 14.08 -8.66
C GLU A 396 -11.94 12.92 -9.53
N CYS A 397 -11.27 13.22 -10.64
CA CYS A 397 -10.65 12.23 -11.53
C CYS A 397 -9.30 12.73 -12.06
N PRO A 398 -8.39 11.84 -12.47
CA PRO A 398 -7.06 12.23 -12.94
C PRO A 398 -6.94 12.35 -14.47
N SER A 399 -7.99 12.02 -15.25
CA SER A 399 -7.85 11.70 -16.68
C SER A 399 -8.45 12.74 -17.62
N ARG A 400 -9.71 13.15 -17.43
CA ARG A 400 -10.41 14.06 -18.36
C ARG A 400 -10.01 15.52 -18.17
N ASP A 401 -10.63 16.41 -18.93
CA ASP A 401 -10.49 17.87 -18.90
C ASP A 401 -11.19 18.50 -17.68
N GLU A 402 -10.92 17.99 -16.48
CA GLU A 402 -11.51 18.46 -15.24
C GLU A 402 -10.44 18.47 -14.13
N ARG A 403 -10.19 17.37 -13.41
CA ARG A 403 -9.09 17.25 -12.42
C ARG A 403 -9.10 18.39 -11.40
N MET A 404 -10.29 18.69 -10.89
CA MET A 404 -10.65 19.76 -10.00
C MET A 404 -10.83 19.23 -8.58
N GLY A 405 -10.47 20.04 -7.57
CA GLY A 405 -10.68 19.68 -6.17
C GLY A 405 -12.14 19.77 -5.75
N TRP A 406 -13.02 18.93 -6.31
CA TRP A 406 -14.45 18.91 -6.02
C TRP A 406 -14.70 18.63 -4.54
N THR A 407 -15.44 19.53 -3.90
CA THR A 407 -15.58 19.57 -2.44
C THR A 407 -16.43 18.41 -1.92
N GLY A 408 -17.50 18.02 -2.62
CA GLY A 408 -18.41 16.95 -2.21
C GLY A 408 -17.78 15.57 -2.30
N ASP A 409 -17.01 15.30 -3.35
CA ASP A 409 -16.24 14.06 -3.56
C ASP A 409 -15.30 13.80 -2.38
N LEU A 410 -14.50 14.81 -2.04
CA LEU A 410 -13.63 14.74 -0.87
C LEU A 410 -14.44 14.62 0.42
N ASN A 411 -15.54 15.35 0.58
CA ASN A 411 -16.33 15.33 1.82
C ASN A 411 -16.80 13.92 2.17
N VAL A 412 -17.39 13.20 1.22
CA VAL A 412 -17.87 11.82 1.45
C VAL A 412 -16.73 10.81 1.57
N PHE A 413 -15.55 11.09 1.00
CA PHE A 413 -14.40 10.19 1.01
C PHE A 413 -13.37 10.47 2.12
N ALA A 414 -13.44 11.62 2.79
CA ALA A 414 -12.46 12.05 3.78
C ALA A 414 -12.22 11.02 4.91
N PRO A 415 -13.24 10.34 5.47
CA PRO A 415 -13.00 9.29 6.47
C PRO A 415 -12.12 8.15 5.94
N THR A 416 -12.39 7.68 4.73
CA THR A 416 -11.60 6.65 4.05
C THR A 416 -10.17 7.14 3.78
N ALA A 417 -10.02 8.36 3.25
CA ALA A 417 -8.73 8.93 2.91
C ALA A 417 -7.82 9.07 4.14
N ASN A 418 -8.38 9.60 5.23
CA ASN A 418 -7.68 9.87 6.48
C ASN A 418 -7.28 8.57 7.23
N PHE A 419 -8.01 7.48 7.00
CA PHE A 419 -7.57 6.16 7.47
C PHE A 419 -6.40 5.63 6.63
N MET A 420 -6.50 5.68 5.29
CA MET A 420 -5.52 5.07 4.40
C MET A 420 -4.17 5.79 4.41
N TYR A 421 -4.14 7.12 4.42
CA TYR A 421 -2.92 7.94 4.43
C TYR A 421 -2.99 9.08 5.46
N ASP A 422 -1.82 9.58 5.87
CA ASP A 422 -1.71 10.85 6.57
C ASP A 422 -1.92 12.01 5.60
N THR A 423 -3.19 12.42 5.49
CA THR A 423 -3.66 13.51 4.61
C THR A 423 -3.51 14.90 5.23
N ALA A 424 -3.10 15.00 6.50
CA ALA A 424 -3.18 16.22 7.29
C ALA A 424 -2.47 17.41 6.64
N GLY A 425 -1.26 17.22 6.12
CA GLY A 425 -0.48 18.27 5.47
C GLY A 425 -1.09 18.78 4.16
N MET A 426 -1.56 17.86 3.32
CA MET A 426 -2.19 18.18 2.04
C MET A 426 -3.53 18.88 2.23
N LEU A 427 -4.42 18.31 3.04
CA LEU A 427 -5.76 18.86 3.24
C LEU A 427 -5.76 20.14 4.06
N ARG A 428 -4.75 20.39 4.91
CA ARG A 428 -4.57 21.71 5.53
C ARG A 428 -4.40 22.81 4.48
N ASN A 429 -3.50 22.60 3.51
CA ASN A 429 -3.27 23.59 2.46
C ASN A 429 -4.50 23.74 1.54
N TRP A 430 -5.21 22.65 1.26
CA TRP A 430 -6.44 22.72 0.46
C TRP A 430 -7.57 23.47 1.19
N LEU A 431 -7.71 23.27 2.50
CA LEU A 431 -8.66 24.01 3.33
C LEU A 431 -8.32 25.51 3.42
N ASP A 432 -7.03 25.87 3.41
CA ASP A 432 -6.62 27.27 3.31
C ASP A 432 -7.06 27.89 1.97
N ASP A 433 -6.96 27.16 0.85
CA ASP A 433 -7.52 27.61 -0.45
C ASP A 433 -9.05 27.69 -0.40
N LEU A 434 -9.71 26.70 0.22
CA LEU A 434 -11.18 26.67 0.33
C LEU A 434 -11.68 27.90 1.07
N SER A 435 -11.09 28.19 2.24
CA SER A 435 -11.44 29.38 3.01
C SER A 435 -11.14 30.66 2.22
N ALA A 436 -10.00 30.73 1.54
CA ALA A 436 -9.64 31.93 0.80
C ALA A 436 -10.57 32.21 -0.40
N ASP A 437 -10.97 31.16 -1.12
CA ASP A 437 -11.90 31.26 -2.26
C ASP A 437 -13.34 31.52 -1.78
N GLN A 438 -13.76 30.90 -0.67
CA GLN A 438 -15.08 31.14 -0.05
C GLN A 438 -15.25 32.60 0.40
N MET A 439 -14.17 33.21 0.89
CA MET A 439 -14.14 34.59 1.37
C MET A 439 -13.91 35.62 0.26
N GLU A 440 -13.71 35.18 -0.99
CA GLU A 440 -13.51 36.10 -2.11
C GLU A 440 -14.83 36.78 -2.50
N GLU A 441 -14.97 38.05 -2.11
CA GLU A 441 -16.06 38.87 -2.62
C GLU A 441 -15.79 39.22 -4.09
N SER A 442 -16.75 38.90 -4.96
CA SER A 442 -16.73 39.38 -6.35
C SER A 442 -18.15 39.76 -6.80
N THR A 443 -18.26 40.41 -7.95
CA THR A 443 -19.58 40.79 -8.51
C THR A 443 -20.50 39.58 -8.77
N TYR A 444 -19.95 38.36 -8.78
CA TYR A 444 -20.68 37.12 -9.07
C TYR A 444 -20.70 36.18 -7.86
N TRP A 445 -19.63 36.17 -7.06
CA TRP A 445 -19.45 35.31 -5.90
C TRP A 445 -19.84 36.02 -4.60
N ARG A 446 -20.88 35.51 -3.93
CA ARG A 446 -21.29 35.99 -2.60
C ARG A 446 -20.36 35.41 -1.54
N GLN A 447 -19.79 36.28 -0.71
CA GLN A 447 -18.97 35.87 0.44
C GLN A 447 -19.72 34.85 1.32
N GLY A 448 -19.01 33.81 1.75
CA GLY A 448 -19.54 32.73 2.60
C GLY A 448 -20.05 31.52 1.83
N VAL A 449 -20.35 31.66 0.53
CA VAL A 449 -20.64 30.52 -0.35
C VAL A 449 -19.34 29.76 -0.61
N VAL A 450 -19.37 28.45 -0.42
CA VAL A 450 -18.22 27.56 -0.66
C VAL A 450 -18.22 27.12 -2.13
N PRO A 451 -17.10 27.25 -2.86
CA PRO A 451 -16.98 26.77 -4.23
C PRO A 451 -17.25 25.27 -4.36
N LEU A 452 -17.83 24.87 -5.51
CA LEU A 452 -18.02 23.44 -5.82
C LEU A 452 -16.69 22.70 -5.97
N PHE A 453 -15.63 23.40 -6.38
CA PHE A 453 -14.27 22.90 -6.45
C PHE A 453 -13.28 23.98 -6.03
N VAL A 454 -12.17 23.53 -5.44
CA VAL A 454 -11.12 24.38 -4.89
C VAL A 454 -9.76 23.87 -5.41
N PRO A 455 -8.91 24.73 -6.00
CA PRO A 455 -9.08 26.17 -6.24
C PRO A 455 -10.23 26.53 -7.20
N ASN A 456 -10.89 27.66 -6.96
CA ASN A 456 -11.94 28.20 -7.80
C ASN A 456 -11.36 28.86 -9.06
N CYS A 457 -11.50 28.20 -10.20
CA CYS A 457 -10.96 28.66 -11.48
C CYS A 457 -11.98 29.36 -12.41
N LEU A 458 -13.25 29.52 -12.00
CA LEU A 458 -14.33 30.12 -12.83
C LEU A 458 -14.59 31.60 -12.50
N LEU A 459 -13.55 32.44 -12.52
CA LEU A 459 -13.58 33.79 -11.95
C LEU A 459 -13.99 34.93 -12.91
N ARG A 460 -14.51 34.69 -14.13
CA ARG A 460 -14.68 35.78 -15.14
C ARG A 460 -16.04 35.90 -15.86
N LYS A 461 -16.32 37.17 -16.18
CA LYS A 461 -17.55 37.82 -16.68
C LYS A 461 -18.20 37.27 -17.97
N ASP A 462 -17.46 36.50 -18.77
CA ASP A 462 -17.83 36.19 -20.17
C ASP A 462 -18.07 34.68 -20.39
N ASP A 463 -18.21 33.91 -19.31
CA ASP A 463 -18.39 32.47 -19.37
C ASP A 463 -19.86 32.08 -19.51
N SER A 464 -20.32 31.85 -20.74
CA SER A 464 -21.60 31.18 -21.02
C SER A 464 -21.67 29.73 -20.50
N TYR A 465 -20.58 29.24 -19.92
CA TYR A 465 -20.40 27.90 -19.36
C TYR A 465 -20.15 27.90 -17.85
N ALA A 466 -19.98 29.06 -17.22
CA ALA A 466 -19.85 29.16 -15.77
C ALA A 466 -21.23 28.99 -15.15
N TRP A 467 -21.31 28.09 -14.17
CA TRP A 467 -22.50 27.98 -13.34
C TRP A 467 -22.53 29.20 -12.44
N ASP A 468 -23.72 29.79 -12.24
CA ASP A 468 -23.88 30.78 -11.19
C ASP A 468 -23.37 30.18 -9.86
N PRO A 469 -22.76 30.97 -8.98
CA PRO A 469 -22.33 30.49 -7.67
C PRO A 469 -23.48 29.78 -6.98
N MET A 470 -23.33 28.47 -6.83
CA MET A 470 -24.41 27.58 -6.45
C MET A 470 -24.12 27.01 -5.07
N PRO A 471 -24.68 27.60 -4.00
CA PRO A 471 -24.73 26.96 -2.71
C PRO A 471 -25.33 25.56 -2.86
N ASN A 472 -24.53 24.54 -2.52
CA ASN A 472 -24.95 23.16 -2.60
C ASN A 472 -24.55 22.46 -1.32
N ALA A 473 -25.48 21.71 -0.72
CA ALA A 473 -25.16 20.86 0.40
C ALA A 473 -24.30 19.68 -0.05
N VAL A 474 -23.68 18.96 0.89
CA VAL A 474 -22.61 17.97 0.69
C VAL A 474 -21.32 18.60 0.17
N TRP A 475 -21.37 19.38 -0.92
CA TRP A 475 -20.22 20.10 -1.46
C TRP A 475 -19.80 21.26 -0.54
N GLY A 476 -20.72 22.15 -0.20
CA GLY A 476 -20.42 23.26 0.71
C GLY A 476 -20.13 22.82 2.15
N ASP A 477 -20.74 21.71 2.58
CA ASP A 477 -20.51 21.12 3.90
C ASP A 477 -19.07 20.63 4.10
N ALA A 478 -18.27 20.51 3.03
CA ALA A 478 -16.84 20.23 3.13
C ALA A 478 -16.08 21.27 3.99
N ALA A 479 -16.56 22.52 4.04
CA ALA A 479 -16.00 23.57 4.91
C ALA A 479 -16.11 23.22 6.41
N VAL A 480 -17.06 22.36 6.79
CA VAL A 480 -17.34 21.96 8.17
C VAL A 480 -16.88 20.52 8.43
N MET A 481 -17.26 19.59 7.55
CA MET A 481 -17.10 18.15 7.79
C MET A 481 -15.68 17.65 7.55
N VAL A 482 -14.95 18.16 6.55
CA VAL A 482 -13.55 17.78 6.29
C VAL A 482 -12.61 18.19 7.44
N PRO A 483 -12.60 19.45 7.93
CA PRO A 483 -11.78 19.82 9.09
C PRO A 483 -12.20 19.08 10.37
N TRP A 484 -13.48 18.77 10.54
CA TRP A 484 -13.95 17.92 11.64
C TRP A 484 -13.37 16.51 11.55
N GLU A 485 -13.39 15.88 10.39
CA GLU A 485 -12.84 14.53 10.20
C GLU A 485 -11.31 14.49 10.37
N LEU A 486 -10.62 15.53 9.92
CA LEU A 486 -9.19 15.72 10.18
C LEU A 486 -8.90 15.87 11.67
N TYR A 487 -9.72 16.64 12.39
CA TYR A 487 -9.63 16.74 13.84
C TYR A 487 -9.87 15.38 14.53
N ARG A 488 -10.93 14.67 14.15
CA ARG A 488 -11.24 13.32 14.66
C ARG A 488 -10.08 12.34 14.44
N THR A 489 -9.43 12.38 13.29
CA THR A 489 -8.31 11.47 12.98
C THR A 489 -6.99 11.90 13.63
N SER A 490 -6.68 13.21 13.67
CA SER A 490 -5.36 13.70 14.10
C SER A 490 -5.29 14.19 15.54
N GLY A 491 -6.43 14.58 16.13
CA GLY A 491 -6.50 15.29 17.41
C GLY A 491 -6.08 16.77 17.33
N ASP A 492 -5.81 17.31 16.14
CA ASP A 492 -5.31 18.68 15.95
C ASP A 492 -6.45 19.72 15.95
N ASN A 493 -6.66 20.36 17.10
CA ASN A 493 -7.57 21.52 17.22
C ASN A 493 -7.19 22.67 16.27
N GLY A 494 -5.97 22.72 15.76
CA GLY A 494 -5.51 23.73 14.82
C GLY A 494 -6.25 23.70 13.48
N PHE A 495 -6.80 22.56 13.05
CA PHE A 495 -7.71 22.51 11.89
C PHE A 495 -9.00 23.28 12.17
N LEU A 496 -9.60 23.01 13.33
CA LEU A 496 -10.83 23.65 13.76
C LEU A 496 -10.62 25.16 13.93
N LEU A 497 -9.56 25.57 14.63
CA LEU A 497 -9.24 26.98 14.87
C LEU A 497 -9.05 27.76 13.56
N ARG A 498 -8.30 27.18 12.61
CA ARG A 498 -8.04 27.84 11.30
C ARG A 498 -9.30 27.97 10.45
N GLN A 499 -10.22 27.00 10.55
CA GLN A 499 -11.40 26.94 9.70
C GLN A 499 -12.68 27.47 10.37
N TYR A 500 -12.63 27.82 11.65
CA TYR A 500 -13.82 28.22 12.40
C TYR A 500 -14.59 29.38 11.75
N GLU A 501 -13.88 30.41 11.27
CA GLU A 501 -14.51 31.52 10.55
C GLU A 501 -15.19 31.05 9.26
N SER A 502 -14.53 30.20 8.47
CA SER A 502 -15.08 29.56 7.27
C SER A 502 -16.36 28.76 7.55
N MET A 503 -16.37 27.98 8.64
CA MET A 503 -17.55 27.22 9.09
C MET A 503 -18.74 28.11 9.45
N VAL A 504 -18.48 29.18 10.22
CA VAL A 504 -19.52 30.13 10.62
C VAL A 504 -20.08 30.87 9.41
N GLN A 505 -19.20 31.36 8.54
CA GLN A 505 -19.59 32.06 7.31
C GLN A 505 -20.40 31.17 6.37
N TYR A 506 -20.07 29.87 6.29
CA TYR A 506 -20.87 28.91 5.53
C TYR A 506 -22.31 28.81 6.07
N LEU A 507 -22.48 28.62 7.39
CA LEU A 507 -23.82 28.44 7.98
C LEU A 507 -24.68 29.71 7.99
N GLU A 508 -24.05 30.87 8.14
CA GLU A 508 -24.75 32.17 8.24
C GLU A 508 -25.01 32.81 6.88
N HIS A 509 -24.05 32.73 5.96
CA HIS A 509 -24.09 33.45 4.69
C HIS A 509 -23.95 32.54 3.46
N GLY A 510 -23.38 31.35 3.59
CA GLY A 510 -23.21 30.41 2.49
C GLY A 510 -24.48 29.66 2.12
N VAL A 511 -25.19 29.12 3.11
CA VAL A 511 -26.42 28.34 2.94
C VAL A 511 -27.57 29.25 2.48
N SER A 512 -28.32 28.82 1.45
CA SER A 512 -29.57 29.50 1.06
C SER A 512 -30.72 28.98 1.92
N ARG A 513 -31.23 29.80 2.85
CA ARG A 513 -32.23 29.40 3.85
C ARG A 513 -33.66 29.71 3.41
N GLY A 514 -34.56 28.76 3.60
CA GLY A 514 -36.02 28.93 3.45
C GLY A 514 -36.69 29.55 4.68
N GLN A 515 -38.01 29.70 4.64
CA GLN A 515 -38.80 30.32 5.72
C GLN A 515 -38.83 29.50 7.03
N ASP A 516 -38.62 28.18 6.92
CA ASP A 516 -38.56 27.22 8.03
C ASP A 516 -37.15 27.12 8.66
N GLY A 517 -36.20 27.92 8.16
CA GLY A 517 -34.80 27.92 8.55
C GLY A 517 -33.96 26.79 7.94
N LEU A 518 -34.59 25.85 7.22
CA LEU A 518 -33.92 24.80 6.45
C LEU A 518 -33.44 25.35 5.10
N TRP A 519 -32.99 24.51 4.17
CA TRP A 519 -32.63 24.99 2.83
C TRP A 519 -33.85 25.53 2.08
N ASP A 520 -33.61 26.56 1.28
CA ASP A 520 -34.59 27.06 0.31
C ASP A 520 -34.95 25.93 -0.67
N PRO A 521 -36.22 25.49 -0.72
CA PRO A 521 -36.63 24.39 -1.59
C PRO A 521 -36.51 24.73 -3.09
N GLU A 522 -36.42 26.00 -3.46
CA GLU A 522 -36.23 26.43 -4.85
C GLU A 522 -34.75 26.40 -5.27
N GLN A 523 -33.81 26.28 -4.32
CA GLN A 523 -32.39 26.14 -4.61
C GLN A 523 -32.11 24.70 -5.07
N TRP A 524 -31.71 24.54 -6.33
CA TRP A 524 -31.34 23.24 -6.87
C TRP A 524 -30.12 22.64 -6.15
N GLN A 525 -30.18 21.33 -5.88
CA GLN A 525 -29.18 20.55 -5.14
C GLN A 525 -28.68 19.36 -5.98
N PHE A 526 -27.39 19.01 -5.87
CA PHE A 526 -26.88 17.77 -6.47
C PHE A 526 -27.46 16.52 -5.79
N GLY A 527 -27.73 16.61 -4.48
CA GLY A 527 -28.34 15.55 -3.69
C GLY A 527 -27.49 14.27 -3.65
N ASP A 528 -28.15 13.12 -3.78
CA ASP A 528 -27.47 11.82 -3.86
C ASP A 528 -26.99 11.53 -5.29
N TRP A 529 -26.01 12.32 -5.73
CA TRP A 529 -25.48 12.34 -7.10
C TRP A 529 -25.09 10.95 -7.61
N LEU A 530 -25.47 10.61 -8.84
CA LEU A 530 -25.21 9.33 -9.49
C LEU A 530 -25.87 8.12 -8.81
N ASP A 531 -27.05 8.32 -8.21
CA ASP A 531 -28.01 7.23 -8.00
C ASP A 531 -28.18 6.44 -9.32
N PRO A 532 -28.05 5.10 -9.33
CA PRO A 532 -28.16 4.29 -10.55
C PRO A 532 -29.54 4.38 -11.25
N ARG A 533 -30.54 5.00 -10.60
CA ARG A 533 -31.86 5.31 -11.18
C ARG A 533 -31.96 6.72 -11.74
N ALA A 534 -30.98 7.58 -11.51
CA ALA A 534 -30.95 8.91 -12.09
C ALA A 534 -30.88 8.80 -13.63
N PRO A 535 -31.57 9.68 -14.37
CA PRO A 535 -31.44 9.72 -15.82
C PRO A 535 -29.99 9.95 -16.25
N GLN A 536 -29.58 9.29 -17.33
CA GLN A 536 -28.19 9.33 -17.80
C GLN A 536 -27.63 10.73 -18.05
N ASN A 537 -28.47 11.64 -18.57
CA ASN A 537 -28.12 13.03 -18.87
C ASN A 537 -28.49 14.01 -17.73
N ASP A 538 -28.93 13.50 -16.57
CA ASP A 538 -29.36 14.31 -15.44
C ASP A 538 -29.08 13.56 -14.12
N SER A 539 -27.80 13.42 -13.82
CA SER A 539 -27.29 12.61 -12.70
C SER A 539 -27.72 13.10 -11.30
N GLY A 540 -28.27 14.33 -11.20
CA GLY A 540 -28.74 14.92 -9.94
C GLY A 540 -30.19 14.57 -9.62
N ARG A 541 -30.94 14.04 -10.59
CA ARG A 541 -32.33 13.61 -10.40
C ARG A 541 -32.41 12.15 -9.94
N GLY A 542 -31.74 11.87 -8.81
CA GLY A 542 -31.85 10.59 -8.10
C GLY A 542 -33.24 10.38 -7.47
N THR A 543 -33.42 9.23 -6.82
CA THR A 543 -34.70 8.90 -6.15
C THR A 543 -34.91 9.61 -4.83
N THR A 544 -33.83 10.07 -4.20
CA THR A 544 -33.87 10.85 -2.97
C THR A 544 -33.93 12.33 -3.31
N ASP A 545 -34.87 13.04 -2.71
CA ASP A 545 -35.02 14.48 -2.93
C ASP A 545 -33.74 15.24 -2.51
N GLY A 546 -33.24 16.11 -3.40
CA GLY A 546 -32.00 16.84 -3.18
C GLY A 546 -32.08 17.79 -1.98
N THR A 547 -33.23 18.46 -1.80
CA THR A 547 -33.49 19.36 -0.67
C THR A 547 -33.54 18.57 0.65
N PHE A 548 -34.12 17.36 0.66
CA PHE A 548 -34.05 16.47 1.81
C PHE A 548 -32.61 16.15 2.23
N VAL A 549 -31.74 15.79 1.27
CA VAL A 549 -30.32 15.55 1.55
C VAL A 549 -29.68 16.82 2.11
N ALA A 550 -29.96 17.97 1.51
CA ALA A 550 -29.43 19.25 1.94
C ALA A 550 -29.82 19.61 3.38
N ASP A 551 -31.09 19.40 3.74
CA ASP A 551 -31.60 19.66 5.09
C ASP A 551 -30.96 18.72 6.13
N CYS A 552 -30.70 17.46 5.78
CA CYS A 552 -29.99 16.53 6.67
C CYS A 552 -28.55 17.00 6.95
N PHE A 553 -27.82 17.41 5.92
CA PHE A 553 -26.45 17.90 6.06
C PHE A 553 -26.39 19.24 6.81
N LEU A 554 -27.35 20.13 6.60
CA LEU A 554 -27.45 21.40 7.33
C LEU A 554 -27.58 21.18 8.84
N VAL A 555 -28.44 20.23 9.24
CA VAL A 555 -28.62 19.84 10.65
C VAL A 555 -27.30 19.32 11.21
N ARG A 556 -26.62 18.44 10.47
CA ARG A 556 -25.34 17.83 10.89
C ARG A 556 -24.20 18.84 10.98
N SER A 557 -24.02 19.69 9.99
CA SER A 557 -23.00 20.75 9.98
C SER A 557 -23.24 21.73 11.11
N THR A 558 -24.50 22.10 11.39
CA THR A 558 -24.83 22.97 12.52
C THR A 558 -24.46 22.34 13.87
N GLN A 559 -24.70 21.04 14.04
CA GLN A 559 -24.27 20.30 15.24
C GLN A 559 -22.75 20.35 15.40
N ILE A 560 -22.01 20.05 14.32
CA ILE A 560 -20.55 20.04 14.35
C ILE A 560 -20.02 21.44 14.71
N VAL A 561 -20.56 22.51 14.14
CA VAL A 561 -20.11 23.88 14.47
C VAL A 561 -20.39 24.23 15.94
N ALA A 562 -21.50 23.76 16.51
CA ALA A 562 -21.79 23.94 17.92
C ALA A 562 -20.75 23.23 18.83
N GLU A 563 -20.39 21.98 18.49
CA GLU A 563 -19.35 21.21 19.18
C GLU A 563 -17.97 21.86 19.03
N VAL A 564 -17.62 22.30 17.82
CA VAL A 564 -16.37 22.99 17.52
C VAL A 564 -16.26 24.30 18.31
N ALA A 565 -17.33 25.11 18.37
CA ALA A 565 -17.35 26.33 19.16
C ALA A 565 -17.07 26.05 20.65
N GLY A 566 -17.65 24.96 21.19
CA GLY A 566 -17.38 24.51 22.56
C GLY A 566 -15.92 24.09 22.77
N LEU A 567 -15.37 23.29 21.85
CA LEU A 567 -13.96 22.85 21.88
C LEU A 567 -12.96 24.01 21.79
N LEU A 568 -13.31 25.09 21.08
CA LEU A 568 -12.51 26.30 20.96
C LEU A 568 -12.74 27.30 22.11
N GLY A 569 -13.60 26.98 23.08
CA GLY A 569 -13.89 27.82 24.25
C GLY A 569 -14.84 28.99 23.97
N ASN A 570 -15.54 28.99 22.84
CA ASN A 570 -16.53 30.00 22.49
C ASN A 570 -17.94 29.57 22.95
N ALA A 571 -18.21 29.73 24.25
CA ALA A 571 -19.45 29.28 24.88
C ALA A 571 -20.72 29.95 24.31
N ALA A 572 -20.63 31.23 23.90
CA ALA A 572 -21.76 31.96 23.33
C ALA A 572 -22.18 31.38 21.97
N ASP A 573 -21.22 31.15 21.07
CA ASP A 573 -21.50 30.53 19.78
C ASP A 573 -21.90 29.06 19.93
N SER A 574 -21.30 28.33 20.87
CA SER A 574 -21.70 26.95 21.16
C SER A 574 -23.19 26.88 21.52
N SER A 575 -23.65 27.68 22.49
CA SER A 575 -25.08 27.74 22.86
C SER A 575 -25.97 28.19 21.69
N ARG A 576 -25.53 29.19 20.92
CA ARG A 576 -26.27 29.73 19.77
C ARG A 576 -26.48 28.68 18.68
N PHE A 577 -25.43 27.94 18.31
CA PHE A 577 -25.50 26.90 17.30
C PHE A 577 -26.19 25.64 17.82
N GLU A 578 -26.11 25.32 19.11
CA GLU A 578 -26.94 24.28 19.73
C GLU A 578 -28.44 24.61 19.66
N ASP A 579 -28.83 25.85 19.96
CA ASP A 579 -30.21 26.31 19.82
C ASP A 579 -30.68 26.24 18.36
N MET A 580 -29.83 26.68 17.42
CA MET A 580 -30.12 26.56 15.99
C MET A 580 -30.25 25.09 15.56
N HIS A 581 -29.36 24.20 16.00
CA HIS A 581 -29.45 22.76 15.72
C HIS A 581 -30.78 22.18 16.24
N ARG A 582 -31.16 22.47 17.49
CA ARG A 582 -32.45 22.02 18.05
C ARG A 582 -33.64 22.50 17.23
N HIS A 583 -33.63 23.76 16.79
CA HIS A 583 -34.67 24.31 15.94
C HIS A 583 -34.72 23.61 14.57
N LEU A 584 -33.57 23.41 13.91
CA LEU A 584 -33.49 22.76 12.60
C LEU A 584 -33.92 21.29 12.66
N VAL A 585 -33.56 20.55 13.71
CA VAL A 585 -34.06 19.19 13.94
C VAL A 585 -35.60 19.18 14.04
N GLN A 586 -36.18 20.15 14.77
CA GLN A 586 -37.63 20.25 14.88
C GLN A 586 -38.30 20.62 13.54
N SER A 587 -37.74 21.58 12.80
CA SER A 587 -38.22 21.93 11.46
C SER A 587 -38.13 20.74 10.51
N TRP A 588 -37.02 20.00 10.52
CA TRP A 588 -36.83 18.80 9.70
C TRP A 588 -37.87 17.73 10.03
N ARG A 589 -38.13 17.49 11.32
CA ARG A 589 -39.16 16.52 11.76
C ARG A 589 -40.54 16.94 11.30
N ASN A 590 -40.90 18.22 11.45
CA ASN A 590 -42.19 18.73 10.98
C ASN A 590 -42.37 18.58 9.47
N LYS A 591 -41.28 18.75 8.70
CA LYS A 591 -41.28 18.71 7.23
C LYS A 591 -41.27 17.28 6.68
N TYR A 592 -40.54 16.36 7.30
CA TYR A 592 -40.22 15.05 6.72
C TYR A 592 -40.64 13.83 7.53
N LEU A 593 -41.05 13.99 8.80
CA LEU A 593 -41.45 12.87 9.65
C LEU A 593 -42.97 12.85 9.84
N SER A 594 -43.59 11.74 9.45
CA SER A 594 -45.02 11.51 9.74
C SER A 594 -45.25 11.24 11.22
N ALA A 595 -46.49 11.43 11.69
CA ALA A 595 -46.89 11.09 13.07
C ALA A 595 -46.67 9.61 13.44
N ALA A 596 -46.58 8.72 12.44
CA ALA A 596 -46.28 7.30 12.62
C ALA A 596 -44.78 6.97 12.61
N GLY A 597 -43.90 7.97 12.48
CA GLY A 597 -42.44 7.79 12.50
C GLY A 597 -41.82 7.42 11.15
N PHE A 598 -42.58 7.45 10.05
CA PHE A 598 -42.04 7.25 8.70
C PHE A 598 -41.49 8.55 8.11
N VAL A 599 -40.37 8.43 7.42
CA VAL A 599 -39.76 9.51 6.63
C VAL A 599 -40.47 9.62 5.29
N VAL A 600 -40.81 10.84 4.86
CA VAL A 600 -41.52 11.12 3.60
C VAL A 600 -40.72 10.63 2.38
N SER A 601 -39.40 10.88 2.36
CA SER A 601 -38.51 10.29 1.35
C SER A 601 -38.14 8.87 1.76
N ASP A 602 -38.89 7.88 1.27
CA ASP A 602 -38.75 6.47 1.66
C ASP A 602 -37.74 5.73 0.75
N THR A 603 -36.49 6.21 0.75
CA THR A 603 -35.36 5.66 -0.02
C THR A 603 -34.25 5.11 0.90
N ALA A 604 -33.34 4.30 0.34
CA ALA A 604 -32.22 3.77 1.12
C ALA A 604 -31.32 4.89 1.67
N THR A 605 -31.00 5.88 0.84
CA THR A 605 -30.19 7.05 1.24
C THR A 605 -30.88 7.88 2.31
N ALA A 606 -32.17 8.20 2.15
CA ALA A 606 -32.89 9.05 3.11
C ALA A 606 -32.97 8.43 4.50
N LEU A 607 -33.33 7.14 4.59
CA LEU A 607 -33.38 6.43 5.87
C LEU A 607 -31.99 6.28 6.50
N SER A 608 -30.95 6.10 5.67
CA SER A 608 -29.57 6.01 6.16
C SER A 608 -29.07 7.32 6.74
N LEU A 609 -29.36 8.45 6.11
CA LEU A 609 -29.04 9.78 6.64
C LEU A 609 -29.79 10.06 7.94
N ALA A 610 -31.10 9.79 7.98
CA ALA A 610 -31.90 9.98 9.18
C ALA A 610 -31.39 9.16 10.39
N LEU A 611 -30.91 7.93 10.14
CA LEU A 611 -30.27 7.09 11.16
C LEU A 611 -28.86 7.56 11.55
N SER A 612 -28.06 8.03 10.57
CA SER A 612 -26.66 8.38 10.77
C SER A 612 -26.47 9.75 11.42
N PHE A 613 -27.43 10.66 11.24
CA PHE A 613 -27.43 12.00 11.84
C PHE A 613 -28.39 12.12 13.03
N ASP A 614 -28.87 10.98 13.56
CA ASP A 614 -29.70 10.89 14.77
C ASP A 614 -30.94 11.82 14.76
N LEU A 615 -31.68 11.86 13.64
CA LEU A 615 -32.80 12.79 13.46
C LEU A 615 -34.10 12.38 14.20
N TYR A 616 -34.13 11.25 14.90
CA TYR A 616 -35.27 10.73 15.68
C TYR A 616 -35.18 11.14 17.18
N LEU A 617 -36.30 11.08 17.93
CA LEU A 617 -36.35 11.51 19.35
C LEU A 617 -35.73 10.47 20.31
N HIS A 618 -34.84 10.93 21.20
CA HIS A 618 -34.12 10.08 22.17
C HIS A 618 -34.97 9.37 23.23
N SER A 619 -36.18 9.84 23.53
CA SER A 619 -36.96 9.30 24.64
C SER A 619 -37.80 8.05 24.29
N GLU A 620 -37.81 7.61 23.03
CA GLU A 620 -38.52 6.40 22.53
C GLU A 620 -37.65 5.56 21.55
N ASP A 621 -36.33 5.78 21.60
CA ASP A 621 -35.36 5.61 20.49
C ASP A 621 -35.28 4.19 19.89
N ASP A 622 -35.36 3.16 20.71
CA ASP A 622 -35.06 1.79 20.27
C ASP A 622 -36.11 1.21 19.31
N VAL A 623 -37.39 1.53 19.52
CA VAL A 623 -38.49 0.95 18.74
C VAL A 623 -38.56 1.60 17.36
N VAL A 624 -38.50 2.94 17.31
CA VAL A 624 -38.53 3.69 16.05
C VAL A 624 -37.29 3.37 15.21
N ARG A 625 -36.08 3.35 15.81
CA ARG A 625 -34.86 2.96 15.10
C ARG A 625 -34.97 1.54 14.53
N LYS A 626 -35.45 0.56 15.29
CA LYS A 626 -35.70 -0.81 14.80
C LYS A 626 -36.70 -0.84 13.65
N GLN A 627 -37.79 -0.05 13.71
CA GLN A 627 -38.77 0.04 12.63
C GLN A 627 -38.16 0.63 11.36
N VAL A 628 -37.39 1.71 11.48
CA VAL A 628 -36.69 2.38 10.38
C VAL A 628 -35.64 1.45 9.77
N THR A 629 -34.83 0.77 10.58
CA THR A 629 -33.85 -0.22 10.11
C THR A 629 -34.52 -1.42 9.44
N SER A 630 -35.68 -1.87 9.94
CA SER A 630 -36.48 -2.90 9.28
C SER A 630 -37.03 -2.41 7.94
N ARG A 631 -37.48 -1.15 7.84
CA ARG A 631 -37.91 -0.54 6.58
C ARG A 631 -36.76 -0.45 5.58
N LEU A 632 -35.59 0.03 6.02
CA LEU A 632 -34.37 0.11 5.23
C LEU A 632 -33.95 -1.27 4.71
N SER A 633 -33.89 -2.26 5.60
CA SER A 633 -33.60 -3.66 5.25
C SER A 633 -34.59 -4.21 4.22
N ARG A 634 -35.88 -3.87 4.36
CA ARG A 634 -36.91 -4.24 3.38
C ARG A 634 -36.68 -3.59 2.02
N ILE A 635 -36.30 -2.32 1.95
CA ILE A 635 -35.97 -1.63 0.69
C ILE A 635 -34.79 -2.33 0.00
N VAL A 636 -33.72 -2.62 0.75
CA VAL A 636 -32.54 -3.30 0.19
C VAL A 636 -32.91 -4.68 -0.36
N ARG A 637 -33.68 -5.49 0.40
CA ARG A 637 -34.14 -6.82 -0.05
C ARG A 637 -35.03 -6.75 -1.29
N LEU A 638 -35.93 -5.77 -1.37
CA LEU A 638 -36.82 -5.60 -2.52
C LEU A 638 -36.09 -5.19 -3.81
N ASN A 639 -34.85 -4.72 -3.68
CA ASN A 639 -33.97 -4.40 -4.80
C ASN A 639 -32.91 -5.49 -5.01
N ASP A 640 -33.14 -6.72 -4.54
CA ASP A 640 -32.22 -7.85 -4.67
C ASP A 640 -30.80 -7.54 -4.16
N PHE A 641 -30.70 -6.74 -3.08
CA PHE A 641 -29.44 -6.27 -2.50
C PHE A 641 -28.57 -5.42 -3.44
N LYS A 642 -29.12 -4.95 -4.57
CA LYS A 642 -28.46 -4.04 -5.50
C LYS A 642 -28.41 -2.62 -4.94
N ILE A 643 -27.44 -1.86 -5.43
CA ILE A 643 -27.28 -0.47 -5.02
C ILE A 643 -28.41 0.38 -5.57
N THR A 644 -28.91 1.29 -4.74
CA THR A 644 -29.95 2.28 -5.08
C THR A 644 -29.57 3.68 -4.58
N SER A 645 -28.27 3.89 -4.38
CA SER A 645 -27.69 5.11 -3.82
C SER A 645 -26.58 5.66 -4.72
N GLY A 646 -26.46 6.97 -4.71
CA GLY A 646 -25.36 7.72 -5.29
C GLY A 646 -24.20 7.93 -4.30
N PHE A 647 -23.48 9.04 -4.43
CA PHE A 647 -22.30 9.35 -3.62
C PHE A 647 -22.60 9.36 -2.12
N VAL A 648 -23.71 9.98 -1.73
CA VAL A 648 -24.07 10.18 -0.32
C VAL A 648 -24.49 8.84 0.28
N GLY A 649 -25.47 8.17 -0.31
CA GLY A 649 -25.96 6.92 0.26
C GLY A 649 -24.88 5.86 0.33
N THR A 650 -23.94 5.83 -0.62
CA THR A 650 -22.79 4.90 -0.60
C THR A 650 -21.91 5.08 0.65
N ALA A 651 -21.69 6.31 1.09
CA ALA A 651 -20.86 6.61 2.26
C ALA A 651 -21.54 6.23 3.60
N PHE A 652 -22.88 6.29 3.67
CA PHE A 652 -23.62 6.15 4.94
C PHE A 652 -24.40 4.83 5.08
N LEU A 653 -24.95 4.27 3.99
CA LEU A 653 -25.88 3.13 4.01
C LEU A 653 -25.32 1.86 4.68
N PRO A 654 -24.10 1.39 4.35
CA PRO A 654 -23.54 0.18 4.97
C PRO A 654 -23.39 0.31 6.49
N ARG A 655 -22.88 1.46 6.95
CA ARG A 655 -22.74 1.75 8.38
C ARG A 655 -24.10 1.87 9.06
N ALA A 656 -25.06 2.56 8.45
CA ALA A 656 -26.41 2.69 9.00
C ALA A 656 -27.10 1.32 9.19
N LEU A 657 -26.92 0.38 8.26
CA LEU A 657 -27.38 -1.00 8.42
C LEU A 657 -26.65 -1.71 9.56
N THR A 658 -25.33 -1.72 9.55
CA THR A 658 -24.51 -2.46 10.52
C THR A 658 -24.67 -1.93 11.95
N GLN A 659 -24.61 -0.62 12.15
CA GLN A 659 -24.71 0.01 13.48
C GLN A 659 -26.09 -0.17 14.12
N ASN A 660 -27.14 -0.39 13.31
CA ASN A 660 -28.50 -0.63 13.80
C ASN A 660 -28.91 -2.12 13.71
N GLY A 661 -27.94 -3.04 13.60
CA GLY A 661 -28.14 -4.48 13.77
C GLY A 661 -28.53 -5.27 12.51
N ALA A 662 -28.53 -4.64 11.33
CA ALA A 662 -28.80 -5.30 10.04
C ALA A 662 -27.51 -5.71 9.31
N VAL A 663 -26.56 -6.32 10.04
CA VAL A 663 -25.23 -6.71 9.54
C VAL A 663 -25.31 -7.59 8.29
N ASP A 664 -26.14 -8.64 8.32
CA ASP A 664 -26.30 -9.57 7.20
C ASP A 664 -26.78 -8.90 5.91
N ILE A 665 -27.54 -7.81 6.03
CA ILE A 665 -28.03 -7.05 4.88
C ILE A 665 -26.91 -6.22 4.26
N ALA A 666 -26.07 -5.59 5.07
CA ALA A 666 -24.89 -4.88 4.59
C ALA A 666 -23.93 -5.83 3.83
N TYR A 667 -23.68 -7.03 4.38
CA TYR A 667 -22.86 -8.03 3.71
C TYR A 667 -23.50 -8.59 2.44
N ALA A 668 -24.81 -8.83 2.44
CA ALA A 668 -25.52 -9.24 1.22
C ALA A 668 -25.40 -8.19 0.09
N MET A 669 -25.39 -6.89 0.43
CA MET A 669 -25.10 -5.82 -0.54
C MET A 669 -23.64 -5.84 -1.01
N LEU A 670 -22.68 -6.03 -0.09
CA LEU A 670 -21.26 -6.14 -0.43
C LEU A 670 -21.02 -7.26 -1.45
N PHE A 671 -21.62 -8.43 -1.23
CA PHE A 671 -21.40 -9.61 -2.08
C PHE A 671 -22.29 -9.69 -3.33
N GLN A 672 -23.17 -8.70 -3.56
CA GLN A 672 -23.87 -8.59 -4.83
C GLN A 672 -22.85 -8.29 -5.95
N LYS A 673 -22.93 -9.06 -7.04
CA LYS A 673 -22.01 -8.95 -8.19
C LYS A 673 -22.69 -8.44 -9.46
N GLN A 674 -24.02 -8.47 -9.50
CA GLN A 674 -24.76 -7.94 -10.64
C GLN A 674 -24.82 -6.42 -10.59
N TYR A 675 -24.83 -5.79 -11.76
CA TYR A 675 -25.12 -4.37 -11.87
C TYR A 675 -26.51 -4.02 -11.30
N PRO A 676 -26.65 -2.90 -10.54
CA PRO A 676 -25.60 -2.10 -9.89
C PRO A 676 -25.14 -2.70 -8.54
N SER A 677 -23.82 -2.80 -8.32
CA SER A 677 -23.24 -3.25 -7.04
C SER A 677 -21.78 -2.84 -6.84
N TYR A 678 -21.27 -2.96 -5.61
CA TYR A 678 -19.87 -2.70 -5.26
C TYR A 678 -18.89 -3.59 -6.03
N LEU A 679 -19.21 -4.87 -6.15
CA LEU A 679 -18.32 -5.84 -6.81
C LEU A 679 -18.55 -5.95 -8.31
N TYR A 680 -19.61 -5.34 -8.87
CA TYR A 680 -19.82 -5.34 -10.31
C TYR A 680 -18.60 -4.76 -11.08
N PRO A 681 -18.08 -3.55 -10.77
CA PRO A 681 -16.86 -3.05 -11.40
C PRO A 681 -15.66 -3.99 -11.25
N VAL A 682 -15.51 -4.62 -10.08
CA VAL A 682 -14.44 -5.62 -9.82
C VAL A 682 -14.56 -6.80 -10.79
N THR A 683 -15.77 -7.35 -10.96
CA THR A 683 -16.01 -8.45 -11.91
C THR A 683 -15.80 -8.05 -13.38
N MET A 684 -15.87 -6.76 -13.69
CA MET A 684 -15.59 -6.20 -15.01
C MET A 684 -14.09 -5.86 -15.21
N GLY A 685 -13.23 -6.14 -14.24
CA GLY A 685 -11.78 -5.91 -14.33
C GLY A 685 -11.32 -4.52 -13.87
N ALA A 686 -12.14 -3.80 -13.10
CA ALA A 686 -11.76 -2.52 -12.52
C ALA A 686 -10.53 -2.65 -11.60
N THR A 687 -9.59 -1.71 -11.74
CA THR A 687 -8.41 -1.56 -10.87
C THR A 687 -8.41 -0.25 -10.08
N THR A 688 -9.49 0.53 -10.22
CA THR A 688 -9.82 1.78 -9.53
C THR A 688 -11.34 1.83 -9.34
N THR A 689 -11.83 2.61 -8.37
CA THR A 689 -13.26 2.90 -8.27
C THR A 689 -13.71 3.79 -9.43
N TRP A 690 -14.91 3.55 -9.94
CA TRP A 690 -15.48 4.28 -11.08
C TRP A 690 -16.32 5.47 -10.59
N GLU A 691 -16.59 6.41 -11.49
CA GLU A 691 -17.52 7.51 -11.22
C GLU A 691 -18.96 7.04 -11.17
N ARG A 692 -19.39 6.24 -12.17
CA ARG A 692 -20.73 5.67 -12.23
C ARG A 692 -20.70 4.19 -11.88
N TRP A 693 -21.80 3.69 -11.33
CA TRP A 693 -22.03 2.25 -11.15
C TRP A 693 -21.97 1.46 -12.46
N ASP A 694 -22.28 2.14 -13.57
CA ASP A 694 -22.33 1.63 -14.93
C ASP A 694 -21.37 2.36 -15.88
N SER A 695 -20.21 2.86 -15.40
CA SER A 695 -19.20 3.47 -16.28
C SER A 695 -18.83 2.53 -17.44
N MET A 696 -18.81 1.22 -17.18
CA MET A 696 -18.97 0.18 -18.19
C MET A 696 -20.32 -0.51 -18.01
N LEU A 697 -21.03 -0.71 -19.12
CA LEU A 697 -22.30 -1.42 -19.17
C LEU A 697 -22.08 -2.95 -19.13
N PRO A 698 -23.12 -3.75 -18.80
CA PRO A 698 -23.00 -5.22 -18.73
C PRO A 698 -22.55 -5.90 -20.02
N ASP A 699 -22.68 -5.25 -21.17
CA ASP A 699 -22.22 -5.74 -22.47
C ASP A 699 -20.74 -5.39 -22.78
N GLY A 700 -20.06 -4.68 -21.88
CA GLY A 700 -18.67 -4.24 -22.01
C GLY A 700 -18.49 -2.89 -22.73
N SER A 701 -19.58 -2.25 -23.17
CA SER A 701 -19.51 -0.91 -23.75
C SER A 701 -19.35 0.16 -22.66
N VAL A 702 -18.73 1.29 -23.00
CA VAL A 702 -18.63 2.45 -22.10
C VAL A 702 -19.98 3.13 -22.02
N ASN A 703 -20.34 3.63 -20.84
CA ASN A 703 -21.53 4.44 -20.66
C ASN A 703 -21.58 5.61 -21.67
N PRO A 704 -22.67 5.78 -22.45
CA PRO A 704 -22.72 6.85 -23.45
C PRO A 704 -22.92 8.26 -22.85
N GLY A 705 -23.09 8.38 -21.52
CA GLY A 705 -23.13 9.67 -20.85
C GLY A 705 -21.82 10.43 -21.02
N SER A 706 -21.90 11.72 -21.30
CA SER A 706 -20.72 12.58 -21.52
C SER A 706 -19.79 12.67 -20.32
N MET A 707 -20.31 12.43 -19.11
CA MET A 707 -19.57 12.41 -17.85
C MET A 707 -19.39 10.96 -17.38
N THR A 708 -18.30 10.32 -17.84
CA THR A 708 -17.95 8.93 -17.50
C THR A 708 -16.46 8.80 -17.23
N SER A 709 -16.10 8.56 -15.97
CA SER A 709 -14.73 8.24 -15.53
C SER A 709 -14.63 6.83 -14.94
N PHE A 710 -13.48 6.20 -15.18
CA PHE A 710 -13.09 4.91 -14.60
C PHE A 710 -12.18 5.05 -13.37
N ASN A 711 -11.92 6.28 -12.92
CA ASN A 711 -11.05 6.56 -11.78
C ASN A 711 -11.58 7.74 -10.99
N HIS A 712 -12.37 7.44 -9.97
CA HIS A 712 -13.10 8.41 -9.15
C HIS A 712 -13.28 7.86 -7.75
N HIS A 713 -12.94 8.64 -6.73
CA HIS A 713 -12.77 8.11 -5.37
C HIS A 713 -14.06 8.12 -4.53
N ALA A 714 -15.09 8.89 -4.90
CA ALA A 714 -16.32 9.05 -4.11
C ALA A 714 -17.03 7.72 -3.76
N LEU A 715 -17.22 6.82 -4.74
CA LEU A 715 -17.83 5.50 -4.50
C LEU A 715 -16.90 4.53 -3.72
N GLY A 716 -15.62 4.86 -3.58
CA GLY A 716 -14.69 4.18 -2.68
C GLY A 716 -14.89 4.50 -1.19
N SER A 717 -15.83 5.38 -0.85
CA SER A 717 -16.21 5.68 0.54
C SER A 717 -16.68 4.46 1.34
N ILE A 718 -17.15 3.40 0.67
CA ILE A 718 -17.44 2.09 1.27
C ILE A 718 -16.27 1.51 2.07
N ALA A 719 -15.02 1.83 1.71
CA ALA A 719 -13.86 1.33 2.43
C ALA A 719 -13.82 1.78 3.90
N HIS A 720 -14.43 2.92 4.27
CA HIS A 720 -14.59 3.31 5.67
C HIS A 720 -15.37 2.27 6.48
N TRP A 721 -16.44 1.71 5.93
CA TRP A 721 -17.19 0.61 6.57
C TRP A 721 -16.34 -0.67 6.66
N LEU A 722 -15.51 -0.95 5.65
CA LEU A 722 -14.55 -2.07 5.73
C LEU A 722 -13.57 -1.87 6.88
N HIS A 723 -13.08 -0.66 7.13
CA HIS A 723 -12.14 -0.38 8.21
C HIS A 723 -12.82 -0.40 9.59
N ALA A 724 -13.93 0.33 9.71
CA ALA A 724 -14.56 0.63 11.00
C ALA A 724 -15.46 -0.48 11.51
N ASP A 725 -16.18 -1.18 10.62
CA ASP A 725 -17.21 -2.15 11.01
C ASP A 725 -16.79 -3.59 10.68
N VAL A 726 -16.30 -3.86 9.46
CA VAL A 726 -15.78 -5.21 9.11
C VAL A 726 -14.47 -5.49 9.83
N GLY A 727 -13.51 -4.57 9.69
CA GLY A 727 -12.23 -4.58 10.38
C GLY A 727 -12.39 -4.37 11.87
N GLY A 728 -13.23 -3.41 12.25
CA GLY A 728 -13.64 -3.17 13.63
C GLY A 728 -12.84 -2.09 14.36
N LEU A 729 -12.11 -1.22 13.66
CA LEU A 729 -11.29 -0.15 14.26
C LEU A 729 -11.89 1.24 14.01
N GLU A 730 -12.21 1.96 15.09
CA GLU A 730 -12.73 3.33 14.97
C GLU A 730 -12.28 4.20 16.15
N ALA A 731 -11.86 5.44 15.88
CA ALA A 731 -11.57 6.42 16.91
C ALA A 731 -12.84 6.77 17.73
N ILE A 732 -12.74 6.75 19.05
CA ILE A 732 -13.79 7.26 19.96
C ILE A 732 -13.43 8.69 20.37
N GLU A 733 -12.21 8.89 20.84
CA GLU A 733 -11.64 10.21 21.06
C GLU A 733 -10.83 10.68 19.85
N PRO A 734 -10.82 12.00 19.56
CA PRO A 734 -9.99 12.58 18.51
C PRO A 734 -8.50 12.18 18.63
N GLY A 735 -7.87 11.88 17.50
CA GLY A 735 -6.45 11.50 17.43
C GLY A 735 -6.17 10.03 17.70
N TRP A 736 -7.20 9.17 17.83
CA TRP A 736 -7.06 7.74 18.15
C TRP A 736 -6.47 7.46 19.53
N LYS A 737 -6.52 8.42 20.45
CA LYS A 737 -6.08 8.22 21.85
C LYS A 737 -6.93 7.14 22.54
N VAL A 738 -8.24 7.20 22.32
CA VAL A 738 -9.19 6.15 22.69
C VAL A 738 -9.87 5.70 21.42
N PHE A 739 -9.83 4.40 21.16
CA PHE A 739 -10.44 3.78 19.99
C PHE A 739 -11.25 2.56 20.40
N ARG A 740 -12.22 2.20 19.57
CA ARG A 740 -13.10 1.06 19.74
C ARG A 740 -12.61 -0.09 18.88
N VAL A 741 -12.64 -1.28 19.47
CA VAL A 741 -12.43 -2.56 18.81
C VAL A 741 -13.77 -3.30 18.79
N LYS A 742 -14.47 -3.29 17.66
CA LYS A 742 -15.80 -3.90 17.51
C LYS A 742 -16.02 -4.45 16.09
N PRO A 743 -15.30 -5.51 15.69
CA PRO A 743 -15.55 -6.15 14.40
C PRO A 743 -16.96 -6.75 14.35
N GLN A 744 -17.59 -6.68 13.18
CA GLN A 744 -18.94 -7.18 12.91
C GLN A 744 -18.88 -8.33 11.90
N PRO A 745 -18.37 -9.51 12.29
CA PRO A 745 -18.15 -10.62 11.36
C PRO A 745 -19.47 -11.15 10.79
N ASN A 746 -19.41 -11.65 9.57
CA ASN A 746 -20.47 -12.40 8.91
C ASN A 746 -19.86 -13.66 8.28
N LYS A 747 -20.63 -14.76 8.22
CA LYS A 747 -20.20 -16.08 7.73
C LYS A 747 -19.59 -16.09 6.32
N GLU A 748 -19.88 -15.09 5.49
CA GLU A 748 -19.30 -14.94 4.14
C GLU A 748 -17.80 -14.55 4.19
N LEU A 749 -17.31 -14.05 5.32
CA LEU A 749 -15.88 -13.81 5.58
C LEU A 749 -15.38 -14.66 6.74
N THR A 750 -14.36 -15.47 6.50
CA THR A 750 -13.73 -16.32 7.52
C THR A 750 -12.63 -15.61 8.29
N TRP A 751 -12.09 -14.50 7.77
CA TRP A 751 -11.17 -13.65 8.51
C TRP A 751 -11.12 -12.24 7.91
N ALA A 752 -10.77 -11.26 8.74
CA ALA A 752 -10.32 -9.95 8.29
C ALA A 752 -9.19 -9.43 9.19
N GLU A 753 -8.32 -8.63 8.59
CA GLU A 753 -7.21 -7.95 9.24
C GLU A 753 -7.24 -6.46 8.87
N THR A 754 -7.03 -5.61 9.86
CA THR A 754 -7.01 -4.16 9.70
C THR A 754 -5.85 -3.60 10.52
N ILE A 755 -5.02 -2.79 9.86
CA ILE A 755 -3.83 -2.19 10.45
C ILE A 755 -3.95 -0.68 10.32
N PHE A 756 -3.68 0.05 11.40
CA PHE A 756 -3.68 1.50 11.42
C PHE A 756 -2.46 2.06 12.19
N GLU A 757 -1.72 2.96 11.57
CA GLU A 757 -0.58 3.68 12.14
C GLU A 757 -1.08 4.99 12.75
N SER A 758 -1.49 4.94 14.01
CA SER A 758 -1.95 6.13 14.74
C SER A 758 -0.76 7.02 15.15
N LYS A 759 -1.06 8.24 15.62
CA LYS A 759 -0.04 9.12 16.22
C LYS A 759 0.51 8.58 17.55
N TYR A 760 -0.09 7.53 18.10
CA TYR A 760 0.33 6.84 19.32
C TYR A 760 1.00 5.49 19.03
N GLY A 761 1.15 5.09 17.77
CA GLY A 761 1.73 3.81 17.38
C GLY A 761 0.76 2.94 16.58
N ARG A 762 1.23 1.74 16.26
CA ARG A 762 0.56 0.83 15.33
C ARG A 762 -0.49 -0.02 16.05
N ILE A 763 -1.68 -0.05 15.49
CA ILE A 763 -2.81 -0.86 15.92
C ILE A 763 -3.04 -1.92 14.85
N GLU A 764 -2.91 -3.20 15.20
CA GLU A 764 -3.23 -4.32 14.32
C GLU A 764 -4.38 -5.12 14.93
N LEU A 765 -5.48 -5.25 14.19
CA LEU A 765 -6.62 -6.06 14.58
C LEU A 765 -6.83 -7.15 13.54
N LYS A 766 -6.82 -8.40 13.99
CA LYS A 766 -7.17 -9.56 13.17
C LYS A 766 -8.23 -10.38 13.86
N TRP A 767 -9.27 -10.76 13.13
CA TRP A 767 -10.23 -11.76 13.59
C TRP A 767 -10.36 -12.90 12.60
N THR A 768 -10.69 -14.10 13.11
CA THR A 768 -10.92 -15.32 12.36
C THR A 768 -12.18 -16.03 12.87
N LEU A 769 -12.93 -16.63 11.95
CA LEU A 769 -14.15 -17.38 12.19
C LEU A 769 -13.95 -18.82 11.66
N GLU A 770 -13.95 -19.80 12.57
CA GLU A 770 -13.84 -21.23 12.25
C GLU A 770 -15.08 -21.96 12.78
N GLY A 771 -16.09 -22.16 11.92
CA GLY A 771 -17.40 -22.64 12.36
C GLY A 771 -18.07 -21.61 13.26
N GLU A 772 -18.37 -21.99 14.50
CA GLU A 772 -18.91 -21.08 15.53
C GLU A 772 -17.82 -20.40 16.38
N ASN A 773 -16.54 -20.77 16.19
CA ASN A 773 -15.44 -20.22 16.97
C ASN A 773 -14.99 -18.87 16.39
N PHE A 774 -15.15 -17.80 17.17
CA PHE A 774 -14.62 -16.48 16.88
C PHE A 774 -13.33 -16.25 17.67
N ARG A 775 -12.23 -15.94 16.97
CA ARG A 775 -10.95 -15.56 17.59
C ARG A 775 -10.54 -14.19 17.11
N MET A 776 -10.17 -13.31 18.04
CA MET A 776 -9.69 -11.96 17.75
C MET A 776 -8.33 -11.74 18.39
N THR A 777 -7.42 -11.11 17.67
CA THR A 777 -6.08 -10.72 18.13
C THR A 777 -5.92 -9.23 17.88
N LEU A 778 -5.74 -8.47 18.96
CA LEU A 778 -5.35 -7.07 18.92
C LEU A 778 -3.87 -6.98 19.30
N LYS A 779 -3.05 -6.39 18.44
CA LYS A 779 -1.68 -6.01 18.77
C LYS A 779 -1.58 -4.49 18.75
N MET A 780 -1.02 -3.95 19.81
CA MET A 780 -0.66 -2.54 19.89
C MET A 780 0.86 -2.49 20.00
N ALA A 781 1.53 -2.12 18.91
CA ALA A 781 2.94 -1.82 18.94
C ALA A 781 3.08 -0.32 19.19
N LEU A 782 3.25 0.03 20.45
CA LEU A 782 3.96 1.26 20.81
C LEU A 782 5.40 1.02 20.34
N GLU A 783 5.89 1.76 19.34
CA GLU A 783 7.16 1.45 18.65
C GLU A 783 8.33 1.21 19.63
N GLY A 784 9.23 0.30 19.24
CA GLY A 784 10.18 -0.43 20.09
C GLY A 784 11.36 0.35 20.69
N LEU A 785 11.16 1.62 21.07
CA LEU A 785 12.15 2.43 21.80
C LEU A 785 12.37 1.94 23.25
N GLY A 786 11.39 1.32 23.89
CA GLY A 786 11.49 0.89 25.30
C GLY A 786 12.48 -0.24 25.56
N ILE A 787 12.72 -1.14 24.60
CA ILE A 787 13.71 -2.23 24.78
C ILE A 787 15.12 -1.64 24.81
N ALA A 788 15.44 -0.71 23.91
CA ALA A 788 16.74 -0.04 23.89
C ALA A 788 16.98 0.80 25.14
N ALA A 789 15.95 1.51 25.64
CA ALA A 789 16.02 2.26 26.90
C ALA A 789 16.25 1.35 28.12
N ASN A 790 15.66 0.16 28.14
CA ASN A 790 15.84 -0.79 29.25
C ASN A 790 17.27 -1.33 29.31
N PHE A 791 17.90 -1.63 28.17
CA PHE A 791 19.30 -2.04 28.14
C PHE A 791 20.25 -0.93 28.62
N ILE A 792 19.97 0.34 28.25
CA ILE A 792 20.74 1.50 28.73
C ILE A 792 20.70 1.57 30.26
N ALA A 793 19.53 1.34 30.86
CA ALA A 793 19.38 1.35 32.31
C ALA A 793 20.12 0.19 33.00
N VAL A 794 20.12 -1.01 32.42
CA VAL A 794 20.90 -2.16 32.94
C VAL A 794 22.40 -1.85 32.91
N VAL A 795 22.88 -1.20 31.83
CA VAL A 795 24.28 -0.79 31.69
C VAL A 795 24.68 0.22 32.77
N ASP A 796 23.91 1.29 32.94
CA ASP A 796 24.21 2.33 33.94
C ASP A 796 24.24 1.79 35.38
N ILE A 797 23.28 0.93 35.75
CA ILE A 797 23.25 0.35 37.10
C ILE A 797 24.38 -0.67 37.29
N SER A 798 24.72 -1.45 36.25
CA SER A 798 25.85 -2.39 36.30
C SER A 798 27.17 -1.66 36.60
N VAL A 799 27.42 -0.53 35.96
CA VAL A 799 28.60 0.31 36.21
C VAL A 799 28.65 0.79 37.67
N LYS A 800 27.52 1.21 38.24
CA LYS A 800 27.45 1.62 39.66
C LYS A 800 27.71 0.47 40.62
N VAL A 801 27.16 -0.71 40.36
CA VAL A 801 27.41 -1.92 41.17
C VAL A 801 28.87 -2.34 41.10
N ILE A 802 29.50 -2.26 39.92
CA ILE A 802 30.94 -2.52 39.74
C ILE A 802 31.77 -1.52 40.56
N ASP A 803 31.46 -0.21 40.49
CA ASP A 803 32.16 0.81 41.27
C ASP A 803 32.05 0.55 42.79
N TRP A 804 30.87 0.19 43.27
CA TRP A 804 30.69 -0.25 44.66
C TRP A 804 31.57 -1.45 44.99
N CYS A 805 31.57 -2.50 44.17
CA CYS A 805 32.39 -3.69 44.41
C CYS A 805 33.89 -3.36 44.46
N VAL A 806 34.37 -2.45 43.60
CA VAL A 806 35.76 -1.96 43.59
C VAL A 806 36.09 -1.19 44.87
N ARG A 807 35.22 -0.28 45.33
CA ARG A 807 35.42 0.43 46.62
C ARG A 807 35.47 -0.54 47.79
N TYR A 808 34.52 -1.47 47.86
CA TYR A 808 34.55 -2.51 48.88
C TYR A 808 35.82 -3.38 48.78
N ALA A 809 36.36 -3.65 47.58
CA ALA A 809 37.58 -4.44 47.39
C ALA A 809 38.83 -3.77 47.98
N GLN A 810 38.86 -2.43 48.03
CA GLN A 810 39.93 -1.66 48.67
C GLN A 810 39.82 -1.72 50.20
N ASP A 811 38.59 -1.64 50.75
CA ASP A 811 38.39 -1.38 52.18
C ASP A 811 38.06 -2.61 53.05
N VAL A 812 37.69 -3.76 52.45
CA VAL A 812 37.27 -4.96 53.22
C VAL A 812 38.03 -6.22 52.78
N SER A 813 39.05 -6.62 53.54
CA SER A 813 39.98 -7.71 53.17
C SER A 813 39.37 -9.13 53.18
N HIS A 814 38.36 -9.39 54.01
CA HIS A 814 37.84 -10.75 54.26
C HIS A 814 36.81 -11.27 53.23
N ALA A 815 36.35 -10.44 52.30
CA ALA A 815 35.35 -10.79 51.28
C ALA A 815 35.91 -10.67 49.84
N LYS A 816 37.23 -10.85 49.68
CA LYS A 816 37.94 -10.62 48.41
C LYS A 816 37.40 -11.49 47.27
N ASP A 817 37.15 -12.76 47.54
CA ASP A 817 36.67 -13.73 46.55
C ASP A 817 35.24 -13.41 46.07
N ASP A 818 34.31 -13.20 47.00
CA ASP A 818 32.91 -12.87 46.70
C ASP A 818 32.77 -11.58 45.86
N LYS A 819 33.63 -10.58 46.10
CA LYS A 819 33.63 -9.33 45.34
C LYS A 819 34.14 -9.49 43.94
N THR A 820 35.25 -10.20 43.77
CA THR A 820 35.82 -10.46 42.44
C THR A 820 34.79 -11.20 41.60
N ARG A 821 34.16 -12.24 42.16
CA ARG A 821 33.11 -13.02 41.48
C ARG A 821 31.88 -12.18 41.13
N LEU A 822 31.40 -11.33 42.03
CA LEU A 822 30.26 -10.45 41.76
C LEU A 822 30.59 -9.39 40.70
N THR A 823 31.79 -8.81 40.76
CA THR A 823 32.27 -7.84 39.77
C THR A 823 32.35 -8.48 38.38
N GLU A 824 32.88 -9.71 38.28
CA GLU A 824 33.00 -10.45 37.03
C GLU A 824 31.63 -10.73 36.39
N GLU A 825 30.64 -11.21 37.17
CA GLU A 825 29.30 -11.49 36.62
C GLU A 825 28.52 -10.23 36.24
N VAL A 826 28.61 -9.16 37.05
CA VAL A 826 27.97 -7.87 36.69
C VAL A 826 28.63 -7.28 35.44
N THR A 827 29.93 -7.44 35.26
CA THR A 827 30.64 -7.02 34.04
C THR A 827 30.18 -7.81 32.81
N ARG A 828 29.94 -9.12 32.96
CA ARG A 828 29.40 -9.96 31.88
C ARG A 828 28.00 -9.54 31.47
N LEU A 829 27.14 -9.25 32.45
CA LEU A 829 25.78 -8.75 32.21
C LEU A 829 25.80 -7.38 31.53
N ASN A 830 26.71 -6.49 31.96
CA ASN A 830 26.91 -5.19 31.34
C ASN A 830 27.28 -5.33 29.85
N LEU A 831 28.27 -6.16 29.54
CA LEU A 831 28.71 -6.40 28.17
C LEU A 831 27.59 -7.03 27.31
N ALA A 832 26.83 -7.97 27.86
CA ALA A 832 25.67 -8.56 27.17
C ALA A 832 24.62 -7.50 26.81
N SER A 833 24.40 -6.56 27.73
CA SER A 833 23.43 -5.48 27.59
C SER A 833 23.89 -4.39 26.61
N GLU A 834 25.19 -4.04 26.62
CA GLU A 834 25.80 -3.13 25.64
C GLU A 834 25.70 -3.71 24.22
N ASN A 835 26.01 -5.00 24.06
CA ASN A 835 25.89 -5.70 22.78
C ASN A 835 24.44 -5.71 22.27
N ALA A 836 23.46 -5.92 23.16
CA ALA A 836 22.05 -5.86 22.80
C ALA A 836 21.64 -4.45 22.33
N GLN A 837 22.11 -3.43 23.04
CA GLN A 837 21.82 -2.03 22.75
C GLN A 837 22.40 -1.59 21.40
N GLU A 838 23.62 -2.00 21.06
CA GLU A 838 24.21 -1.73 19.75
C GLU A 838 23.40 -2.37 18.61
N LEU A 839 22.93 -3.61 18.81
CA LEU A 839 22.11 -4.32 17.84
C LEU A 839 20.76 -3.63 17.58
N LEU A 840 20.10 -3.18 18.65
CA LEU A 840 18.82 -2.45 18.60
C LEU A 840 18.93 -1.08 17.93
N ARG A 841 20.09 -0.41 18.05
CA ARG A 841 20.36 0.90 17.42
C ARG A 841 20.80 0.78 15.96
N GLY A 842 21.07 -0.44 15.47
CA GLY A 842 21.41 -0.68 14.07
C GLY A 842 20.21 -0.51 13.12
N PRO A 843 20.46 -0.37 11.80
CA PRO A 843 19.43 -0.15 10.77
C PRO A 843 18.38 -1.26 10.64
N HIS A 844 18.54 -2.36 11.37
CA HIS A 844 17.68 -3.55 11.35
C HIS A 844 17.01 -3.83 12.71
N GLY A 845 17.21 -2.98 13.72
CA GLY A 845 16.67 -3.17 15.07
C GLY A 845 15.14 -3.25 15.16
N SER A 846 14.42 -2.67 14.19
CA SER A 846 12.95 -2.76 14.09
C SER A 846 12.40 -4.13 13.67
N ARG A 847 13.28 -5.09 13.32
CA ARG A 847 12.91 -6.42 12.81
C ARG A 847 13.17 -7.57 13.80
N LEU A 848 13.63 -7.26 15.01
CA LEU A 848 13.90 -8.22 16.08
C LEU A 848 12.62 -8.91 16.53
N LYS A 849 12.57 -10.25 16.45
CA LYS A 849 11.36 -11.04 16.77
C LYS A 849 11.38 -11.55 18.20
N ALA A 850 12.54 -11.63 18.86
CA ALA A 850 12.68 -12.14 20.23
C ALA A 850 12.34 -11.09 21.33
N SER A 851 11.60 -10.04 20.99
CA SER A 851 11.37 -8.85 21.84
C SER A 851 10.87 -9.20 23.24
N HIS A 852 9.97 -10.18 23.39
CA HIS A 852 9.38 -10.56 24.68
C HIS A 852 10.32 -11.33 25.62
N ALA A 853 11.30 -12.08 25.09
CA ALA A 853 12.27 -12.83 25.89
C ALA A 853 13.44 -11.92 26.31
N LEU A 854 13.95 -11.13 25.37
CA LEU A 854 14.96 -10.09 25.63
C LEU A 854 14.43 -9.06 26.62
N PHE A 855 13.18 -8.61 26.46
CA PHE A 855 12.55 -7.68 27.40
C PHE A 855 12.51 -8.25 28.82
N ARG A 856 11.99 -9.47 29.01
CA ARG A 856 11.92 -10.12 30.33
C ARG A 856 13.29 -10.27 30.99
N ALA A 857 14.28 -10.73 30.23
CA ALA A 857 15.65 -10.87 30.73
C ALA A 857 16.24 -9.53 31.17
N THR A 858 15.92 -8.44 30.46
CA THR A 858 16.41 -7.08 30.77
C THR A 858 15.75 -6.51 32.02
N VAL A 859 14.44 -6.68 32.19
CA VAL A 859 13.73 -6.23 33.40
C VAL A 859 14.18 -7.01 34.63
N ASP A 860 14.35 -8.33 34.51
CA ASP A 860 14.89 -9.16 35.58
C ASP A 860 16.31 -8.70 35.97
N SER A 861 17.17 -8.43 34.97
CA SER A 861 18.51 -7.89 35.17
C SER A 861 18.49 -6.59 35.96
N GLN A 862 17.63 -5.65 35.57
CA GLN A 862 17.53 -4.34 36.20
C GLN A 862 17.08 -4.46 37.66
N SER A 863 16.07 -5.30 37.94
CA SER A 863 15.56 -5.54 39.29
C SER A 863 16.64 -6.12 40.21
N GLN A 864 17.39 -7.12 39.73
CA GLN A 864 18.48 -7.72 40.51
C GLN A 864 19.60 -6.71 40.77
N LEU A 865 20.03 -5.96 39.75
CA LEU A 865 21.10 -4.97 39.89
C LEU A 865 20.74 -3.84 40.86
N ARG A 866 19.50 -3.30 40.81
CA ARG A 866 19.05 -2.28 41.79
C ARG A 866 19.00 -2.82 43.20
N ARG A 867 18.59 -4.08 43.37
CA ARG A 867 18.59 -4.74 44.69
C ARG A 867 20.02 -4.85 45.24
N ILE A 868 20.98 -5.24 44.40
CA ILE A 868 22.40 -5.35 44.76
C ILE A 868 22.98 -3.97 45.09
N GLU A 869 22.72 -2.97 44.25
CA GLU A 869 23.17 -1.58 44.46
C GLU A 869 22.66 -1.02 45.79
N ASN A 870 21.36 -1.18 46.08
CA ASN A 870 20.77 -0.71 47.34
C ASN A 870 21.37 -1.41 48.57
N LEU A 871 21.68 -2.71 48.49
CA LEU A 871 22.31 -3.45 49.58
C LEU A 871 23.77 -3.04 49.77
N LEU A 872 24.51 -2.80 48.69
CA LEU A 872 25.88 -2.28 48.72
C LEU A 872 25.95 -0.85 49.28
N ALA A 873 25.00 0.02 48.91
CA ALA A 873 24.90 1.38 49.42
C ALA A 873 24.56 1.41 50.92
N ARG A 874 23.69 0.52 51.40
CA ARG A 874 23.32 0.40 52.83
C ARG A 874 24.43 -0.14 53.74
N GLY A 875 25.47 -0.77 53.18
CA GLY A 875 26.62 -1.27 53.94
C GLY A 875 27.59 -0.18 54.43
N GLN A 876 27.30 1.10 54.14
CA GLN A 876 28.00 2.25 54.69
C GLN A 876 27.58 2.52 56.15
N VAL A 877 28.54 2.48 57.09
CA VAL A 877 28.28 2.83 58.50
C VAL A 877 28.63 4.31 58.73
N GLN A 878 27.63 5.12 59.08
CA GLN A 878 27.88 6.51 59.52
C GLN A 878 28.54 6.51 60.90
N ASN A 879 29.82 6.87 60.98
CA ASN A 879 30.46 7.21 62.24
C ASN A 879 31.14 8.59 62.12
N ARG A 880 30.69 9.54 62.95
CA ARG A 880 30.92 11.00 62.80
C ARG A 880 32.32 11.49 63.21
N ALA A 881 33.34 10.64 63.30
CA ALA A 881 34.65 11.04 63.83
C ALA A 881 35.90 10.38 63.20
N SER A 882 35.77 9.54 62.18
CA SER A 882 36.92 8.98 61.43
C SER A 882 36.40 8.33 60.15
N LEU A 883 37.21 8.36 59.07
CA LEU A 883 36.94 7.82 57.72
C LEU A 883 35.90 6.67 57.68
N GLU A 884 34.90 6.84 56.80
CA GLU A 884 33.80 5.90 56.57
C GLU A 884 34.33 4.47 56.36
N ALA A 885 33.97 3.54 57.25
CA ALA A 885 34.38 2.15 57.14
C ALA A 885 33.27 1.32 56.50
N LEU A 886 33.56 0.73 55.35
CA LEU A 886 32.65 -0.14 54.61
C LEU A 886 32.56 -1.53 55.27
N LYS A 887 31.35 -2.12 55.35
CA LYS A 887 31.15 -3.51 55.78
C LYS A 887 30.44 -4.31 54.69
N TRP A 888 31.02 -5.42 54.25
CA TRP A 888 30.42 -6.27 53.23
C TRP A 888 29.02 -6.75 53.66
N PRO A 889 27.95 -6.44 52.90
CA PRO A 889 26.58 -6.61 53.37
C PRO A 889 26.00 -8.01 53.13
N PHE A 890 26.68 -8.88 52.38
CA PHE A 890 26.16 -10.18 51.96
C PHE A 890 26.75 -11.35 52.74
N ARG A 891 25.92 -12.38 52.98
CA ARG A 891 26.38 -13.72 53.40
C ARG A 891 26.75 -14.55 52.18
N ARG A 892 27.65 -15.52 52.35
CA ARG A 892 28.13 -16.39 51.25
C ARG A 892 27.02 -17.04 50.42
N ASN A 893 25.96 -17.55 51.07
CA ASN A 893 24.83 -18.18 50.38
C ASN A 893 23.98 -17.16 49.59
N GLU A 894 23.95 -15.89 50.01
CA GLU A 894 23.24 -14.82 49.31
C GLU A 894 24.02 -14.39 48.07
N VAL A 895 25.36 -14.34 48.16
CA VAL A 895 26.24 -14.09 47.01
C VAL A 895 26.03 -15.17 45.94
N GLU A 896 25.99 -16.46 46.32
CA GLU A 896 25.73 -17.53 45.34
C GLU A 896 24.37 -17.42 44.65
N ALA A 897 23.31 -17.07 45.39
CA ALA A 897 21.99 -16.85 44.80
C ALA A 897 21.99 -15.67 43.81
N ILE A 898 22.64 -14.56 44.20
CA ILE A 898 22.78 -13.37 43.34
C ILE A 898 23.55 -13.72 42.05
N LEU A 899 24.64 -14.47 42.15
CA LEU A 899 25.44 -14.88 40.98
C LEU A 899 24.62 -15.78 40.04
N GLN A 900 23.80 -16.68 40.57
CA GLN A 900 22.93 -17.53 39.75
C GLN A 900 21.85 -16.72 39.01
N ASP A 901 21.22 -15.75 39.68
CA ASP A 901 20.19 -14.91 39.08
C ASP A 901 20.78 -14.02 37.97
N LEU A 902 21.94 -13.39 38.22
CA LEU A 902 22.63 -12.58 37.20
C LEU A 902 23.08 -13.40 35.99
N ARG A 903 23.60 -14.63 36.22
CA ARG A 903 23.95 -15.54 35.12
C ARG A 903 22.73 -15.92 34.29
N ARG A 904 21.63 -16.28 34.93
CA ARG A 904 20.38 -16.61 34.23
C ARG A 904 19.91 -15.46 33.33
N CYS A 905 20.01 -14.22 33.84
CA CYS A 905 19.63 -13.04 33.06
C CYS A 905 20.59 -12.80 31.89
N THR A 906 21.90 -12.93 32.14
CA THR A 906 22.97 -12.80 31.13
C THR A 906 22.79 -13.83 30.02
N ASP A 907 22.57 -15.10 30.37
CA ASP A 907 22.37 -16.20 29.43
C ASP A 907 21.08 -16.02 28.62
N ALA A 908 20.01 -15.49 29.24
CA ALA A 908 18.76 -15.19 28.54
C ALA A 908 18.92 -14.02 27.55
N ILE A 909 19.72 -13.00 27.89
CA ILE A 909 20.07 -11.90 26.96
C ILE A 909 20.89 -12.46 25.80
N TYR A 910 21.96 -13.21 26.06
CA TYR A 910 22.76 -13.82 25.00
C TYR A 910 21.96 -14.78 24.13
N SER A 911 21.09 -15.60 24.72
CA SER A 911 20.22 -16.51 23.96
C SER A 911 19.22 -15.75 23.09
N GLY A 912 18.64 -14.67 23.61
CA GLY A 912 17.74 -13.80 22.83
C GLY A 912 18.47 -13.08 21.69
N LEU A 913 19.70 -12.61 21.95
CA LEU A 913 20.56 -12.00 20.94
C LEU A 913 21.06 -13.02 19.93
N GLU A 914 21.36 -14.25 20.31
CA GLU A 914 21.75 -15.31 19.38
C GLU A 914 20.57 -15.70 18.48
N VAL A 915 19.34 -15.78 18.99
CA VAL A 915 18.14 -16.03 18.17
C VAL A 915 17.95 -14.93 17.11
N ASP A 916 18.18 -13.67 17.48
CA ASP A 916 17.96 -12.53 16.59
C ASP A 916 19.19 -12.16 15.72
N GLN A 917 20.42 -12.29 16.20
CA GLN A 917 21.65 -12.18 15.39
C GLN A 917 21.72 -13.30 14.37
N THR A 918 21.35 -14.54 14.76
CA THR A 918 21.28 -15.66 13.83
C THR A 918 20.13 -15.49 12.84
N SER A 919 19.01 -14.84 13.20
CA SER A 919 17.93 -14.57 12.22
C SER A 919 18.16 -13.33 11.34
N ILE A 920 18.86 -12.29 11.81
CA ILE A 920 19.10 -11.04 11.07
C ILE A 920 20.38 -11.10 10.23
N ILE A 921 21.48 -11.65 10.77
CA ILE A 921 22.74 -11.80 10.03
C ILE A 921 22.59 -12.90 8.97
N LEU A 922 21.87 -14.01 9.27
CA LEU A 922 21.60 -15.04 8.26
C LEU A 922 20.48 -14.67 7.27
N ASP A 923 19.71 -13.59 7.43
CA ASP A 923 18.67 -13.24 6.44
C ASP A 923 19.11 -12.08 5.52
N ILE A 924 20.00 -11.17 5.94
CA ILE A 924 20.46 -10.05 5.08
C ILE A 924 21.69 -10.44 4.26
N ASP A 925 22.72 -11.04 4.88
CA ASP A 925 23.94 -11.42 4.15
C ASP A 925 23.70 -12.62 3.23
N HIS A 926 22.80 -13.54 3.62
CA HIS A 926 22.32 -14.59 2.73
C HIS A 926 21.39 -14.08 1.65
N ARG A 927 20.42 -13.18 1.91
CA ARG A 927 19.59 -12.62 0.81
C ARG A 927 20.43 -11.89 -0.22
N THR A 928 21.42 -11.12 0.20
CA THR A 928 22.32 -10.41 -0.75
C THR A 928 23.11 -11.38 -1.62
N ALA A 929 23.53 -12.54 -1.08
CA ALA A 929 24.20 -13.59 -1.84
C ALA A 929 23.24 -14.42 -2.70
N LEU A 930 22.05 -14.75 -2.19
CA LEU A 930 21.01 -15.51 -2.90
C LEU A 930 20.34 -14.70 -4.01
N ASP A 931 20.28 -13.37 -3.90
CA ASP A 931 19.82 -12.47 -4.95
C ASP A 931 20.80 -12.39 -6.14
N ARG A 932 22.06 -12.83 -5.95
CA ARG A 932 23.00 -13.03 -7.07
C ARG A 932 22.67 -14.27 -7.90
N LEU A 933 21.90 -15.23 -7.38
CA LEU A 933 21.51 -16.44 -8.12
C LEU A 933 20.30 -16.13 -9.04
N PRO A 934 20.45 -16.17 -10.38
CA PRO A 934 19.35 -15.90 -11.30
C PRO A 934 18.34 -17.05 -11.28
N ALA A 935 17.21 -16.86 -10.61
CA ALA A 935 16.13 -17.84 -10.56
C ALA A 935 15.22 -17.76 -11.79
N ALA A 936 14.64 -18.89 -12.18
CA ALA A 936 13.62 -18.97 -13.22
C ALA A 936 12.25 -18.58 -12.65
N ASN A 937 11.64 -17.54 -13.21
CA ASN A 937 10.30 -17.11 -12.82
C ASN A 937 9.26 -18.17 -13.22
N GLY A 938 8.34 -18.51 -12.33
CA GLY A 938 7.30 -19.51 -12.60
C GLY A 938 7.74 -20.97 -12.47
N ALA A 939 9.00 -21.24 -12.07
CA ALA A 939 9.50 -22.61 -12.00
C ALA A 939 9.05 -23.39 -10.75
N SER A 940 8.65 -22.72 -9.67
CA SER A 940 8.17 -23.39 -8.45
C SER A 940 6.69 -23.80 -8.56
N PHE A 941 6.33 -24.89 -7.89
CA PHE A 941 4.96 -25.45 -7.94
C PHE A 941 3.88 -24.51 -7.39
N ASP A 942 4.27 -23.55 -6.54
CA ASP A 942 3.43 -22.57 -5.85
C ASP A 942 3.54 -21.16 -6.47
N SER A 943 4.19 -21.05 -7.62
CA SER A 943 4.28 -19.79 -8.35
C SER A 943 2.94 -19.39 -8.97
N HIS A 944 2.74 -18.10 -9.20
CA HIS A 944 1.56 -17.58 -9.91
C HIS A 944 1.37 -18.22 -11.31
N ALA A 945 2.47 -18.59 -11.99
CA ALA A 945 2.39 -19.29 -13.28
C ALA A 945 1.71 -20.67 -13.17
N GLU A 946 1.77 -21.30 -12.00
CA GLU A 946 1.18 -22.61 -11.72
C GLU A 946 -0.16 -22.54 -10.96
N GLU A 947 -0.63 -21.34 -10.57
CA GLU A 947 -1.82 -21.12 -9.72
C GLU A 947 -3.11 -21.71 -10.30
N HIS A 948 -3.29 -21.61 -11.63
CA HIS A 948 -4.47 -22.11 -12.32
C HIS A 948 -4.30 -23.53 -12.87
N ASN A 949 -3.14 -24.15 -12.69
CA ASN A 949 -2.89 -25.49 -13.19
C ASN A 949 -3.48 -26.56 -12.25
N PRO A 950 -4.18 -27.57 -12.78
CA PRO A 950 -4.90 -28.53 -11.95
C PRO A 950 -3.96 -29.47 -11.19
N LYS A 951 -4.44 -29.90 -10.02
CA LYS A 951 -3.85 -30.96 -9.17
C LYS A 951 -4.74 -32.19 -9.22
N CYS A 952 -4.28 -33.33 -8.68
CA CYS A 952 -5.11 -34.53 -8.61
C CYS A 952 -6.35 -34.23 -7.74
N LEU A 953 -7.52 -34.62 -8.23
CA LEU A 953 -8.75 -34.50 -7.46
C LEU A 953 -8.75 -35.53 -6.32
N PRO A 954 -9.47 -35.27 -5.21
CA PRO A 954 -9.76 -36.30 -4.22
C PRO A 954 -10.28 -37.58 -4.89
N ASP A 955 -9.83 -38.73 -4.41
CA ASP A 955 -10.20 -40.06 -4.91
C ASP A 955 -9.70 -40.41 -6.33
N THR A 956 -8.83 -39.60 -6.93
CA THR A 956 -8.11 -39.93 -8.18
C THR A 956 -6.64 -40.23 -7.91
N ARG A 957 -6.07 -41.24 -8.58
CA ARG A 957 -4.63 -41.60 -8.51
C ARG A 957 -4.14 -41.96 -7.10
N VAL A 958 -5.05 -42.36 -6.21
CA VAL A 958 -4.79 -42.59 -4.77
C VAL A 958 -3.66 -43.60 -4.55
N GLU A 959 -3.75 -44.78 -5.18
CA GLU A 959 -2.75 -45.85 -5.02
C GLU A 959 -1.38 -45.44 -5.61
N LEU A 960 -1.37 -44.66 -6.69
CA LEU A 960 -0.13 -44.16 -7.29
C LEU A 960 0.55 -43.14 -6.36
N LEU A 961 -0.20 -42.16 -5.84
CA LEU A 961 0.33 -41.15 -4.91
C LEU A 961 0.83 -41.83 -3.63
N LYS A 962 0.13 -42.84 -3.14
CA LYS A 962 0.55 -43.66 -2.00
C LYS A 962 1.86 -44.40 -2.30
N HIS A 963 1.99 -45.02 -3.48
CA HIS A 963 3.23 -45.69 -3.88
C HIS A 963 4.41 -44.71 -3.96
N VAL A 964 4.22 -43.53 -4.56
CA VAL A 964 5.26 -42.49 -4.59
C VAL A 964 5.62 -42.02 -3.19
N CYS A 965 4.65 -41.85 -2.30
CA CYS A 965 4.92 -41.48 -0.91
C CYS A 965 5.71 -42.57 -0.17
N CYS A 966 5.30 -43.83 -0.28
CA CYS A 966 6.05 -44.95 0.29
C CYS A 966 7.51 -44.99 -0.20
N TRP A 967 7.77 -44.71 -1.49
CA TRP A 967 9.13 -44.62 -2.04
C TRP A 967 9.93 -43.45 -1.45
N ILE A 968 9.31 -42.29 -1.25
CA ILE A 968 9.97 -41.12 -0.62
C ILE A 968 10.39 -41.47 0.81
N ASP A 969 9.48 -42.10 1.57
CA ASP A 969 9.61 -42.34 3.00
C ASP A 969 10.46 -43.58 3.33
N ASP A 970 10.62 -44.52 2.38
CA ASP A 970 11.44 -45.72 2.53
C ASP A 970 12.95 -45.37 2.53
N PRO A 971 13.73 -45.74 3.58
CA PRO A 971 15.17 -45.50 3.66
C PRO A 971 16.00 -46.15 2.54
N ASP A 972 15.60 -47.33 2.08
CA ASP A 972 16.41 -48.19 1.19
C ASP A 972 16.06 -48.00 -0.29
N SER A 973 15.02 -47.21 -0.56
CA SER A 973 14.59 -46.83 -1.90
C SER A 973 15.66 -46.04 -2.68
N LYS A 974 15.57 -46.09 -4.02
CA LYS A 974 16.50 -45.39 -4.93
C LYS A 974 16.36 -43.87 -4.85
N THR A 975 17.42 -43.13 -5.19
CA THR A 975 17.44 -41.65 -5.13
C THR A 975 16.46 -41.02 -6.12
N ILE A 976 16.31 -41.60 -7.32
CA ILE A 976 15.46 -41.05 -8.38
C ILE A 976 14.23 -41.95 -8.58
N PHE A 977 13.06 -41.33 -8.65
CA PHE A 977 11.83 -41.94 -9.14
C PHE A 977 11.43 -41.27 -10.46
N TRP A 978 11.44 -42.04 -11.54
CA TRP A 978 11.09 -41.56 -12.87
C TRP A 978 9.67 -41.99 -13.25
N LEU A 979 8.73 -41.05 -13.18
CA LEU A 979 7.37 -41.25 -13.64
C LEU A 979 7.27 -40.89 -15.13
N ASN A 980 7.12 -41.89 -15.99
CA ASN A 980 7.06 -41.67 -17.43
C ASN A 980 5.71 -42.08 -18.03
N GLY A 981 5.37 -41.47 -19.16
CA GLY A 981 4.11 -41.79 -19.84
C GLY A 981 3.85 -40.91 -21.05
N MET A 982 2.92 -41.35 -21.90
CA MET A 982 2.51 -40.62 -23.10
C MET A 982 1.91 -39.24 -22.78
N ALA A 983 1.80 -38.38 -23.78
CA ALA A 983 1.14 -37.08 -23.64
C ALA A 983 -0.29 -37.25 -23.10
N GLY A 984 -0.72 -36.35 -22.21
CA GLY A 984 -2.09 -36.33 -21.69
C GLY A 984 -2.44 -37.38 -20.62
N THR A 985 -1.46 -38.11 -20.08
CA THR A 985 -1.63 -39.12 -19.02
C THR A 985 -1.68 -38.55 -17.59
N GLY A 986 -1.44 -37.25 -17.40
CA GLY A 986 -1.57 -36.56 -16.10
C GLY A 986 -0.26 -36.36 -15.29
N LYS A 987 0.91 -36.55 -15.91
CA LYS A 987 2.24 -36.41 -15.26
C LYS A 987 2.40 -35.11 -14.46
N SER A 988 2.19 -33.95 -15.08
CA SER A 988 2.34 -32.64 -14.42
C SER A 988 1.33 -32.40 -13.29
N THR A 989 0.13 -32.97 -13.42
CA THR A 989 -0.88 -32.94 -12.35
C THR A 989 -0.41 -33.73 -11.12
N ILE A 990 0.25 -34.87 -11.35
CA ILE A 990 0.80 -35.73 -10.28
C ILE A 990 1.99 -35.03 -9.61
N SER A 991 2.94 -34.49 -10.37
CA SER A 991 4.12 -33.80 -9.80
C SER A 991 3.74 -32.58 -8.96
N ARG A 992 2.76 -31.76 -9.41
CA ARG A 992 2.22 -30.65 -8.58
C ARG A 992 1.60 -31.15 -7.29
N THR A 993 0.87 -32.27 -7.34
CA THR A 993 0.25 -32.87 -6.16
C THR A 993 1.31 -33.39 -5.19
N VAL A 994 2.34 -34.08 -5.69
CA VAL A 994 3.47 -34.55 -4.88
C VAL A 994 4.22 -33.38 -4.25
N ALA A 995 4.53 -32.32 -5.01
CA ALA A 995 5.18 -31.12 -4.49
C ALA A 995 4.35 -30.47 -3.37
N GLN A 996 3.04 -30.31 -3.56
CA GLN A 996 2.17 -29.75 -2.52
C GLN A 996 2.14 -30.61 -1.24
N LEU A 997 1.99 -31.93 -1.37
CA LEU A 997 1.95 -32.83 -0.21
C LEU A 997 3.25 -32.76 0.60
N ARG A 998 4.40 -32.68 -0.09
CA ARG A 998 5.73 -32.61 0.55
C ARG A 998 6.04 -31.22 1.11
N SER A 999 5.52 -30.17 0.48
CA SER A 999 5.54 -28.83 1.07
C SER A 999 4.75 -28.77 2.39
N GLN A 1000 3.56 -29.39 2.43
CA GLN A 1000 2.74 -29.49 3.64
C GLN A 1000 3.38 -30.35 4.73
N HIS A 1001 4.13 -31.39 4.35
CA HIS A 1001 4.88 -32.25 5.27
C HIS A 1001 6.20 -31.60 5.74
N GLY A 1002 6.64 -30.52 5.10
CA GLY A 1002 7.85 -29.78 5.44
C GLY A 1002 9.16 -30.41 4.97
N ASP A 1003 9.11 -31.36 4.02
CA ASP A 1003 10.27 -32.08 3.48
C ASP A 1003 10.57 -31.78 1.99
N LEU A 1004 9.79 -30.88 1.36
CA LEU A 1004 10.09 -30.37 0.02
C LEU A 1004 11.27 -29.38 0.05
N GLY A 1005 12.37 -29.76 -0.59
CA GLY A 1005 13.55 -28.91 -0.75
C GLY A 1005 13.42 -27.92 -1.88
N ALA A 1006 13.04 -28.40 -3.07
CA ALA A 1006 12.92 -27.58 -4.27
C ALA A 1006 11.99 -28.20 -5.33
N SER A 1007 11.50 -27.38 -6.24
CA SER A 1007 10.72 -27.80 -7.39
C SER A 1007 11.07 -26.98 -8.65
N PHE A 1008 11.06 -27.64 -9.81
CA PHE A 1008 11.31 -27.02 -11.11
C PHE A 1008 10.40 -27.63 -12.19
N PHE A 1009 9.55 -26.80 -12.80
CA PHE A 1009 8.61 -27.20 -13.86
C PHE A 1009 9.10 -26.68 -15.21
N PHE A 1010 9.64 -27.56 -16.05
CA PHE A 1010 10.12 -27.21 -17.40
C PHE A 1010 8.96 -26.78 -18.31
N GLN A 1011 9.21 -25.79 -19.16
CA GLN A 1011 8.27 -25.36 -20.18
C GLN A 1011 9.01 -24.90 -21.43
N ARG A 1012 8.75 -25.57 -22.55
CA ARG A 1012 9.41 -25.31 -23.83
C ARG A 1012 8.98 -23.97 -24.42
N GLY A 1013 9.93 -23.23 -24.98
CA GLY A 1013 9.68 -21.91 -25.56
C GLY A 1013 9.66 -20.76 -24.55
N GLU A 1014 9.78 -21.05 -23.25
CA GLU A 1014 10.04 -20.05 -22.22
C GLU A 1014 11.54 -19.97 -21.93
N THR A 1015 12.12 -18.78 -22.11
CA THR A 1015 13.58 -18.56 -22.04
C THR A 1015 14.18 -18.97 -20.70
N ASP A 1016 13.41 -18.84 -19.62
CA ASP A 1016 13.85 -19.13 -18.25
C ASP A 1016 13.62 -20.59 -17.82
N ARG A 1017 12.65 -21.28 -18.44
CA ARG A 1017 12.15 -22.60 -18.03
C ARG A 1017 12.37 -23.72 -19.07
N GLY A 1018 12.85 -23.39 -20.26
CA GLY A 1018 13.20 -24.36 -21.31
C GLY A 1018 14.67 -24.78 -21.30
N SER A 1019 15.53 -24.14 -20.49
CA SER A 1019 16.99 -24.32 -20.50
C SER A 1019 17.55 -24.61 -19.10
N LEU A 1020 18.67 -25.33 -19.03
CA LEU A 1020 19.39 -25.58 -17.77
C LEU A 1020 20.10 -24.35 -17.19
N ALA A 1021 20.18 -23.24 -17.93
CA ALA A 1021 20.91 -22.04 -17.52
C ALA A 1021 20.45 -21.48 -16.16
N ARG A 1022 19.15 -21.59 -15.85
CA ARG A 1022 18.57 -21.16 -14.57
C ARG A 1022 18.15 -22.31 -13.65
N PHE A 1023 18.32 -23.56 -14.09
CA PHE A 1023 17.89 -24.74 -13.34
C PHE A 1023 18.62 -24.84 -11.99
N VAL A 1024 19.96 -24.90 -12.00
CA VAL A 1024 20.75 -25.05 -10.77
C VAL A 1024 20.65 -23.84 -9.83
N PRO A 1025 20.77 -22.58 -10.32
CA PRO A 1025 20.58 -21.42 -9.46
C PRO A 1025 19.21 -21.37 -8.78
N THR A 1026 18.15 -21.82 -9.48
CA THR A 1026 16.80 -21.91 -8.92
C THR A 1026 16.71 -22.95 -7.81
N LEU A 1027 17.25 -24.15 -8.03
CA LEU A 1027 17.29 -25.19 -7.00
C LEU A 1027 18.10 -24.75 -5.78
N ALA A 1028 19.28 -24.16 -5.99
CA ALA A 1028 20.15 -23.66 -4.92
C ALA A 1028 19.43 -22.59 -4.07
N ARG A 1029 18.74 -21.64 -4.72
CA ARG A 1029 17.95 -20.62 -4.03
C ARG A 1029 16.80 -21.22 -3.22
N GLN A 1030 16.06 -22.18 -3.78
CA GLN A 1030 14.96 -22.84 -3.07
C GLN A 1030 15.47 -23.68 -1.89
N LEU A 1031 16.56 -24.43 -2.06
CA LEU A 1031 17.18 -25.21 -0.98
C LEU A 1031 17.70 -24.33 0.16
N ALA A 1032 18.24 -23.15 -0.15
CA ALA A 1032 18.67 -22.18 0.85
C ALA A 1032 17.50 -21.65 1.71
N LEU A 1033 16.32 -21.54 1.12
CA LEU A 1033 15.10 -21.11 1.80
C LEU A 1033 14.42 -22.25 2.58
N SER A 1034 14.48 -23.47 2.04
CA SER A 1034 13.81 -24.64 2.61
C SER A 1034 14.60 -25.33 3.72
N ILE A 1035 15.94 -25.23 3.74
CA ILE A 1035 16.80 -25.95 4.70
C ILE A 1035 17.65 -24.97 5.54
N PRO A 1036 17.43 -24.92 6.86
CA PRO A 1036 18.27 -24.13 7.76
C PRO A 1036 19.76 -24.52 7.64
N GLY A 1037 20.63 -23.51 7.49
CA GLY A 1037 22.08 -23.70 7.38
C GLY A 1037 22.62 -23.94 5.96
N VAL A 1038 21.78 -24.28 4.97
CA VAL A 1038 22.24 -24.41 3.57
C VAL A 1038 22.59 -23.05 2.95
N ALA A 1039 21.87 -22.00 3.33
CA ALA A 1039 22.08 -20.64 2.82
C ALA A 1039 23.51 -20.12 3.08
N SER A 1040 24.11 -20.43 4.24
CA SER A 1040 25.49 -20.01 4.56
C SER A 1040 26.51 -20.77 3.74
N LEU A 1041 26.28 -22.06 3.48
CA LEU A 1041 27.15 -22.90 2.67
C LEU A 1041 27.14 -22.50 1.19
N ILE A 1042 25.95 -22.17 0.65
CA ILE A 1042 25.81 -21.66 -0.72
C ILE A 1042 26.46 -20.28 -0.84
N LYS A 1043 26.25 -19.40 0.14
CA LYS A 1043 26.93 -18.10 0.18
C LYS A 1043 28.45 -18.27 0.15
N ASN A 1044 29.01 -19.15 0.98
CA ASN A 1044 30.46 -19.41 1.00
C ASN A 1044 30.97 -19.91 -0.35
N ALA A 1045 30.18 -20.69 -1.09
CA ALA A 1045 30.54 -21.12 -2.44
C ALA A 1045 30.54 -19.95 -3.45
N ILE A 1046 29.54 -19.06 -3.38
CA ILE A 1046 29.45 -17.86 -4.23
C ILE A 1046 30.55 -16.85 -3.90
N ASP A 1047 30.85 -16.64 -2.62
CA ASP A 1047 31.91 -15.72 -2.18
C ASP A 1047 33.31 -16.24 -2.53
N ALA A 1048 33.51 -17.56 -2.49
CA ALA A 1048 34.76 -18.20 -2.91
C ALA A 1048 34.97 -18.15 -4.43
N ASP A 1049 33.88 -18.22 -5.21
CA ASP A 1049 33.91 -18.15 -6.67
C ASP A 1049 32.72 -17.34 -7.22
N PRO A 1050 32.85 -16.00 -7.32
CA PRO A 1050 31.79 -15.14 -7.82
C PRO A 1050 31.37 -15.43 -9.27
N ALA A 1051 32.22 -16.12 -10.05
CA ALA A 1051 31.93 -16.48 -11.43
C ALA A 1051 31.14 -17.80 -11.56
N ILE A 1052 30.82 -18.48 -10.45
CA ILE A 1052 30.18 -19.81 -10.44
C ILE A 1052 28.90 -19.87 -11.28
N ILE A 1053 28.11 -18.80 -11.33
CA ILE A 1053 26.86 -18.70 -12.10
C ILE A 1053 27.09 -18.83 -13.62
N GLY A 1054 28.27 -18.44 -14.11
CA GLY A 1054 28.66 -18.54 -15.52
C GLY A 1054 29.36 -19.86 -15.88
N LYS A 1055 29.62 -20.74 -14.90
CA LYS A 1055 30.34 -22.00 -15.13
C LYS A 1055 29.43 -23.12 -15.64
N THR A 1056 30.02 -24.27 -15.94
CA THR A 1056 29.27 -25.44 -16.43
C THR A 1056 28.21 -25.90 -15.43
N VAL A 1057 27.09 -26.44 -15.92
CA VAL A 1057 25.97 -26.90 -15.08
C VAL A 1057 26.41 -27.93 -14.04
N ARG A 1058 27.36 -28.82 -14.39
CA ARG A 1058 27.93 -29.80 -13.46
C ARG A 1058 28.66 -29.12 -12.31
N GLU A 1059 29.52 -28.15 -12.60
CA GLU A 1059 30.26 -27.42 -11.58
C GLU A 1059 29.33 -26.57 -10.70
N GLN A 1060 28.31 -25.95 -11.28
CA GLN A 1060 27.26 -25.27 -10.51
C GLN A 1060 26.54 -26.24 -9.57
N PHE A 1061 26.12 -27.41 -10.07
CA PHE A 1061 25.37 -28.38 -9.27
C PHE A 1061 26.23 -28.94 -8.14
N ASP A 1062 27.49 -29.25 -8.43
CA ASP A 1062 28.44 -29.74 -7.43
C ASP A 1062 28.67 -28.73 -6.31
N LYS A 1063 28.90 -27.44 -6.65
CA LYS A 1063 29.24 -26.39 -5.68
C LYS A 1063 28.05 -25.79 -4.95
N LEU A 1064 26.89 -25.66 -5.60
CA LEU A 1064 25.72 -24.96 -5.06
C LEU A 1064 24.64 -25.89 -4.53
N VAL A 1065 24.67 -27.19 -4.86
CA VAL A 1065 23.66 -28.17 -4.42
C VAL A 1065 24.32 -29.34 -3.68
N HIS A 1066 25.23 -30.08 -4.31
CA HIS A 1066 25.78 -31.32 -3.73
C HIS A 1066 26.71 -31.06 -2.54
N GLU A 1067 27.69 -30.17 -2.65
CA GLU A 1067 28.63 -29.85 -1.56
C GLU A 1067 27.94 -29.25 -0.32
N PRO A 1068 27.02 -28.27 -0.44
CA PRO A 1068 26.27 -27.76 0.70
C PRO A 1068 25.49 -28.85 1.44
N LEU A 1069 24.74 -29.69 0.71
CA LEU A 1069 23.99 -30.79 1.31
C LEU A 1069 24.91 -31.84 1.97
N SER A 1070 26.06 -32.13 1.36
CA SER A 1070 27.05 -33.08 1.89
C SER A 1070 27.80 -32.57 3.12
N LYS A 1071 28.00 -31.25 3.26
CA LYS A 1071 28.61 -30.65 4.46
C LYS A 1071 27.63 -30.66 5.63
N LEU A 1072 26.35 -30.35 5.38
CA LEU A 1072 25.28 -30.42 6.37
C LEU A 1072 25.15 -31.83 6.99
N ALA A 1073 25.43 -32.87 6.20
CA ALA A 1073 25.46 -34.29 6.60
C ALA A 1073 26.35 -34.60 7.82
N LYS A 1074 27.41 -33.81 8.04
CA LYS A 1074 28.42 -34.03 9.08
C LYS A 1074 28.03 -33.45 10.44
N GLU A 1075 27.05 -32.55 10.47
CA GLU A 1075 26.73 -31.72 11.65
C GLU A 1075 25.37 -32.06 12.30
N ALA A 1076 24.45 -32.71 11.56
CA ALA A 1076 23.08 -33.00 12.03
C ALA A 1076 22.89 -34.41 12.63
N SER A 1077 22.19 -34.50 13.77
CA SER A 1077 21.92 -35.74 14.51
C SER A 1077 20.63 -36.47 14.08
N THR A 1078 19.76 -35.85 13.27
CA THR A 1078 18.48 -36.41 12.79
C THR A 1078 18.46 -36.54 11.26
N SER A 1079 17.71 -37.51 10.72
CA SER A 1079 17.72 -37.90 9.30
C SER A 1079 16.37 -37.67 8.60
N PRO A 1080 16.00 -36.44 8.22
CA PRO A 1080 14.85 -36.23 7.33
C PRO A 1080 15.20 -36.59 5.87
N SER A 1081 14.20 -37.07 5.13
CA SER A 1081 14.19 -37.09 3.66
C SER A 1081 14.11 -35.67 3.13
N LEU A 1082 14.76 -35.40 2.00
CA LEU A 1082 14.70 -34.14 1.28
C LEU A 1082 14.23 -34.40 -0.14
N VAL A 1083 13.09 -33.81 -0.52
CA VAL A 1083 12.45 -34.07 -1.81
C VAL A 1083 12.72 -32.94 -2.81
N ILE A 1084 13.15 -33.29 -4.02
CA ILE A 1084 13.21 -32.38 -5.18
C ILE A 1084 12.23 -32.89 -6.25
N VAL A 1085 11.36 -32.01 -6.74
CA VAL A 1085 10.39 -32.34 -7.79
C VAL A 1085 10.78 -31.67 -9.11
N ILE A 1086 10.98 -32.46 -10.17
CA ILE A 1086 11.30 -31.98 -11.51
C ILE A 1086 10.19 -32.45 -12.45
N ASP A 1087 9.47 -31.52 -13.05
CA ASP A 1087 8.38 -31.83 -13.98
C ASP A 1087 8.77 -31.58 -15.44
N ALA A 1088 8.26 -32.44 -16.32
CA ALA A 1088 8.29 -32.27 -17.77
C ALA A 1088 9.70 -32.14 -18.36
N LEU A 1089 10.63 -33.03 -17.99
CA LEU A 1089 12.01 -32.99 -18.51
C LEU A 1089 12.08 -33.04 -20.05
N ASP A 1090 11.07 -33.63 -20.72
CA ASP A 1090 10.91 -33.62 -22.17
C ASP A 1090 10.70 -32.22 -22.79
N GLU A 1091 10.34 -31.22 -21.99
CA GLU A 1091 10.17 -29.83 -22.44
C GLU A 1091 11.48 -29.01 -22.34
N CYS A 1092 12.60 -29.64 -21.98
CA CYS A 1092 13.95 -29.05 -22.05
C CYS A 1092 14.43 -28.98 -23.50
N GLU A 1093 14.89 -27.81 -23.95
CA GLU A 1093 15.08 -27.49 -25.37
C GLU A 1093 16.19 -28.28 -26.07
N ARG A 1094 17.23 -28.70 -25.35
CA ARG A 1094 18.41 -29.37 -25.91
C ARG A 1094 18.54 -30.81 -25.41
N ASP A 1095 18.57 -31.77 -26.34
CA ASP A 1095 18.78 -33.20 -26.03
C ASP A 1095 20.05 -33.47 -25.22
N ALA A 1096 21.14 -32.75 -25.52
CA ALA A 1096 22.41 -32.89 -24.80
C ALA A 1096 22.31 -32.45 -23.33
N ASP A 1097 21.46 -31.47 -23.03
CA ASP A 1097 21.23 -30.98 -21.67
C ASP A 1097 20.42 -32.00 -20.86
N ILE A 1098 19.44 -32.67 -21.50
CA ILE A 1098 18.66 -33.75 -20.87
C ILE A 1098 19.58 -34.88 -20.43
N SER A 1099 20.45 -35.37 -21.31
CA SER A 1099 21.40 -36.44 -20.98
C SER A 1099 22.37 -36.01 -19.88
N LEU A 1100 22.87 -34.77 -19.93
CA LEU A 1100 23.74 -34.21 -18.90
C LEU A 1100 23.05 -34.15 -17.53
N LEU A 1101 21.79 -33.74 -17.47
CA LEU A 1101 21.05 -33.66 -16.22
C LEU A 1101 20.80 -35.05 -15.63
N ILE A 1102 20.39 -36.03 -16.43
CA ILE A 1102 20.20 -37.42 -15.96
C ILE A 1102 21.51 -37.98 -15.40
N ASP A 1103 22.63 -37.73 -16.07
CA ASP A 1103 23.95 -38.14 -15.59
C ASP A 1103 24.31 -37.46 -14.25
N ILE A 1104 24.14 -36.15 -14.11
CA ILE A 1104 24.41 -35.42 -12.86
C ILE A 1104 23.56 -35.96 -11.71
N LEU A 1105 22.25 -36.08 -11.90
CA LEU A 1105 21.33 -36.50 -10.84
C LEU A 1105 21.58 -37.96 -10.40
N SER A 1106 21.91 -38.85 -11.33
CA SER A 1106 22.14 -40.28 -11.04
C SER A 1106 23.45 -40.56 -10.29
N HIS A 1107 24.48 -39.71 -10.48
CA HIS A 1107 25.76 -39.81 -9.77
C HIS A 1107 25.77 -39.08 -8.42
N THR A 1108 24.72 -38.31 -8.10
CA THR A 1108 24.58 -37.56 -6.85
C THR A 1108 24.18 -38.50 -5.70
N LYS A 1109 25.10 -38.76 -4.76
CA LYS A 1109 24.85 -39.60 -3.58
C LYS A 1109 25.00 -38.81 -2.28
N VAL A 1110 23.89 -38.28 -1.79
CA VAL A 1110 23.81 -37.63 -0.48
C VAL A 1110 23.05 -38.54 0.49
N HIS A 1111 23.77 -39.10 1.47
CA HIS A 1111 23.20 -40.05 2.42
C HIS A 1111 22.47 -39.37 3.60
N ARG A 1112 22.81 -38.12 3.93
CA ARG A 1112 22.19 -37.30 4.99
C ARG A 1112 22.22 -35.81 4.59
N PRO A 1113 21.08 -35.09 4.48
CA PRO A 1113 19.72 -35.63 4.42
C PRO A 1113 19.56 -36.62 3.26
N ARG A 1114 18.57 -37.51 3.33
CA ARG A 1114 18.35 -38.50 2.27
C ARG A 1114 17.68 -37.81 1.08
N LEU A 1115 18.42 -37.62 -0.01
CA LEU A 1115 17.89 -36.96 -1.20
C LEU A 1115 16.94 -37.88 -1.99
N ARG A 1116 15.74 -37.39 -2.30
CA ARG A 1116 14.73 -38.04 -3.13
C ARG A 1116 14.36 -37.11 -4.29
N ILE A 1117 14.55 -37.55 -5.52
CA ILE A 1117 14.27 -36.77 -6.73
C ILE A 1117 13.12 -37.42 -7.48
N PHE A 1118 11.97 -36.75 -7.50
CA PHE A 1118 10.80 -37.17 -8.26
C PHE A 1118 10.81 -36.47 -9.61
N LEU A 1119 10.95 -37.22 -10.70
CA LEU A 1119 11.13 -36.71 -12.05
C LEU A 1119 10.02 -37.21 -12.96
N THR A 1120 9.39 -36.31 -13.73
CA THR A 1120 8.41 -36.71 -14.75
C THR A 1120 8.91 -36.40 -16.16
N SER A 1121 8.58 -37.29 -17.11
CA SER A 1121 8.82 -36.99 -18.52
C SER A 1121 8.04 -37.87 -19.50
N ARG A 1122 8.08 -37.52 -20.80
CA ARG A 1122 7.82 -38.48 -21.89
C ARG A 1122 9.03 -39.40 -22.09
N PRO A 1123 8.84 -40.63 -22.59
CA PRO A 1123 9.94 -41.54 -22.90
C PRO A 1123 10.52 -41.24 -24.29
N GLU A 1124 10.92 -39.98 -24.52
CA GLU A 1124 11.58 -39.56 -25.76
C GLU A 1124 13.00 -40.15 -25.86
N LEU A 1125 13.54 -40.22 -27.07
CA LEU A 1125 14.80 -40.93 -27.33
C LEU A 1125 15.97 -40.46 -26.44
N PRO A 1126 16.24 -39.14 -26.25
CA PRO A 1126 17.32 -38.67 -25.39
C PRO A 1126 17.17 -39.11 -23.93
N ILE A 1127 15.94 -39.07 -23.41
CA ILE A 1127 15.62 -39.44 -22.03
C ILE A 1127 15.79 -40.96 -21.84
N ARG A 1128 15.29 -41.76 -22.78
CA ARG A 1128 15.44 -43.22 -22.74
C ARG A 1128 16.89 -43.64 -22.82
N LEU A 1129 17.68 -43.01 -23.69
CA LEU A 1129 19.11 -43.28 -23.80
C LEU A 1129 19.82 -42.90 -22.50
N GLY A 1130 19.59 -41.70 -21.96
CA GLY A 1130 20.19 -41.27 -20.69
C GLY A 1130 19.89 -42.21 -19.53
N PHE A 1131 18.62 -42.58 -19.30
CA PHE A 1131 18.27 -43.55 -18.25
C PHE A 1131 18.80 -44.97 -18.53
N SER A 1132 18.97 -45.36 -19.81
CA SER A 1132 19.56 -46.65 -20.16
C SER A 1132 21.05 -46.76 -19.81
N GLU A 1133 21.77 -45.63 -19.81
CA GLU A 1133 23.19 -45.55 -19.43
C GLU A 1133 23.40 -45.61 -17.91
N VAL A 1134 22.38 -45.22 -17.12
CA VAL A 1134 22.43 -45.18 -15.65
C VAL A 1134 21.56 -46.28 -14.99
N LYS A 1135 21.35 -47.40 -15.70
CA LYS A 1135 20.54 -48.53 -15.23
C LYS A 1135 20.93 -48.98 -13.81
N GLY A 1136 19.92 -49.10 -12.95
CA GLY A 1136 20.08 -49.54 -11.55
C GLY A 1136 20.20 -48.41 -10.52
N THR A 1137 20.22 -47.15 -10.95
CA THR A 1137 20.29 -45.96 -10.08
C THR A 1137 18.93 -45.32 -9.76
N TYR A 1138 17.88 -45.67 -10.50
CA TYR A 1138 16.52 -45.12 -10.37
C TYR A 1138 15.46 -46.22 -10.26
N GLN A 1139 14.26 -45.85 -9.83
CA GLN A 1139 13.03 -46.62 -9.93
C GLN A 1139 12.10 -45.93 -10.93
N ASP A 1140 11.41 -46.65 -11.80
CA ASP A 1140 10.47 -46.07 -12.75
C ASP A 1140 9.07 -46.64 -12.64
N LEU A 1141 8.10 -45.85 -13.13
CA LEU A 1141 6.72 -46.27 -13.31
C LEU A 1141 6.19 -45.68 -14.61
N ILE A 1142 5.59 -46.56 -15.43
CA ILE A 1142 5.04 -46.21 -16.73
C ILE A 1142 3.52 -46.03 -16.60
N LEU A 1143 3.04 -44.79 -16.71
CA LEU A 1143 1.63 -44.43 -16.46
C LEU A 1143 0.62 -45.14 -17.37
N HIS A 1144 1.02 -45.50 -18.59
CA HIS A 1144 0.16 -46.16 -19.56
C HIS A 1144 0.16 -47.69 -19.43
N GLU A 1145 0.92 -48.25 -18.48
CA GLU A 1145 0.90 -49.66 -18.10
C GLU A 1145 0.07 -49.92 -16.84
N ILE A 1146 -0.50 -48.86 -16.24
CA ILE A 1146 -1.46 -48.98 -15.14
C ILE A 1146 -2.71 -49.74 -15.63
N PRO A 1147 -3.25 -50.71 -14.86
CA PRO A 1147 -4.40 -51.50 -15.27
C PRO A 1147 -5.58 -50.63 -15.70
N ALA A 1148 -6.21 -50.97 -16.83
CA ALA A 1148 -7.30 -50.20 -17.41
C ALA A 1148 -8.46 -49.95 -16.43
N GLN A 1149 -8.74 -50.90 -15.53
CA GLN A 1149 -9.78 -50.77 -14.51
C GLN A 1149 -9.49 -49.63 -13.50
N VAL A 1150 -8.21 -49.38 -13.18
CA VAL A 1150 -7.80 -48.30 -12.28
C VAL A 1150 -7.93 -46.95 -12.98
N VAL A 1151 -7.51 -46.88 -14.25
CA VAL A 1151 -7.63 -45.67 -15.08
C VAL A 1151 -9.11 -45.32 -15.31
N GLU A 1152 -9.96 -46.31 -15.55
CA GLU A 1152 -11.41 -46.15 -15.69
C GLU A 1152 -12.05 -45.54 -14.44
N HIS A 1153 -11.72 -46.08 -13.25
CA HIS A 1153 -12.20 -45.55 -11.97
C HIS A 1153 -11.80 -44.08 -11.78
N ASP A 1154 -10.51 -43.74 -11.97
CA ASP A 1154 -10.02 -42.37 -11.77
C ASP A 1154 -10.64 -41.38 -12.77
N ILE A 1155 -10.85 -41.78 -14.03
CA ILE A 1155 -11.51 -40.94 -15.05
C ILE A 1155 -12.99 -40.73 -14.71
N SER A 1156 -13.69 -41.78 -14.27
CA SER A 1156 -15.09 -41.68 -13.86
C SER A 1156 -15.27 -40.70 -12.69
N ALA A 1157 -14.42 -40.81 -11.67
CA ALA A 1157 -14.40 -39.89 -10.53
C ALA A 1157 -14.14 -38.43 -10.98
N PHE A 1158 -13.20 -38.22 -11.89
CA PHE A 1158 -12.91 -36.90 -12.48
C PHE A 1158 -14.12 -36.33 -13.23
N LEU A 1159 -14.76 -37.12 -14.09
CA LEU A 1159 -15.92 -36.70 -14.88
C LEU A 1159 -17.11 -36.38 -13.97
N ALA A 1160 -17.36 -37.19 -12.94
CA ALA A 1160 -18.44 -36.94 -11.98
C ALA A 1160 -18.28 -35.57 -11.29
N ASP A 1161 -17.06 -35.24 -10.85
CA ASP A 1161 -16.76 -33.95 -10.24
C ASP A 1161 -16.91 -32.78 -11.23
N ALA A 1162 -16.35 -32.93 -12.43
CA ALA A 1162 -16.40 -31.91 -13.46
C ALA A 1162 -17.84 -31.61 -13.91
N PHE A 1163 -18.68 -32.63 -14.14
CA PHE A 1163 -20.07 -32.44 -14.52
C PHE A 1163 -20.91 -31.86 -13.39
N ARG A 1164 -20.62 -32.17 -12.12
CA ARG A 1164 -21.25 -31.52 -10.97
C ARG A 1164 -20.99 -30.01 -10.96
N LYS A 1165 -19.74 -29.60 -11.26
CA LYS A 1165 -19.34 -28.19 -11.37
C LYS A 1165 -19.99 -27.50 -12.57
N ILE A 1166 -19.97 -28.12 -13.75
CA ILE A 1166 -20.62 -27.61 -14.97
C ILE A 1166 -22.12 -27.39 -14.73
N ARG A 1167 -22.79 -28.37 -14.10
CA ARG A 1167 -24.19 -28.28 -13.72
C ARG A 1167 -24.44 -27.13 -12.74
N GLY A 1168 -23.65 -27.05 -11.67
CA GLY A 1168 -23.74 -25.99 -10.67
C GLY A 1168 -23.61 -24.61 -11.31
N GLY A 1169 -22.55 -24.41 -12.10
CA GLY A 1169 -22.31 -23.17 -12.84
C GLY A 1169 -23.45 -22.82 -13.80
N PHE A 1170 -23.95 -23.79 -14.58
CA PHE A 1170 -25.06 -23.54 -15.50
C PHE A 1170 -26.37 -23.20 -14.79
N ASN A 1171 -26.74 -23.94 -13.75
CA ASN A 1171 -28.00 -23.76 -13.01
C ASN A 1171 -28.07 -22.42 -12.26
N MET A 1172 -26.92 -21.83 -11.92
CA MET A 1172 -26.88 -20.47 -11.35
C MET A 1172 -27.15 -19.37 -12.39
N THR A 1173 -27.11 -19.69 -13.69
CA THR A 1173 -27.17 -18.69 -14.78
C THR A 1173 -28.42 -18.77 -15.64
N VAL A 1174 -29.36 -19.69 -15.34
CA VAL A 1174 -30.59 -19.90 -16.12
C VAL A 1174 -31.82 -19.96 -15.22
N GLY A 1175 -32.99 -19.63 -15.77
CA GLY A 1175 -34.29 -19.75 -15.09
C GLY A 1175 -34.63 -21.20 -14.74
N ASP A 1176 -35.56 -21.39 -13.79
CA ASP A 1176 -35.93 -22.71 -13.26
C ASP A 1176 -36.34 -23.71 -14.36
N GLU A 1177 -36.93 -23.22 -15.44
CA GLU A 1177 -37.36 -24.00 -16.61
C GLU A 1177 -36.23 -24.61 -17.43
N ARG A 1178 -34.99 -24.12 -17.26
CA ARG A 1178 -33.79 -24.58 -17.99
C ARG A 1178 -32.74 -25.22 -17.09
N LYS A 1179 -32.99 -25.33 -15.79
CA LYS A 1179 -32.06 -25.96 -14.85
C LYS A 1179 -31.91 -27.45 -15.18
N LEU A 1180 -30.69 -27.93 -15.05
CA LEU A 1180 -30.35 -29.33 -15.17
C LEU A 1180 -30.64 -30.04 -13.86
N GLU A 1181 -31.28 -31.20 -13.96
CA GLU A 1181 -31.61 -32.04 -12.82
C GLU A 1181 -30.35 -32.52 -12.08
N SER A 1182 -30.51 -32.89 -10.80
CA SER A 1182 -29.43 -33.45 -9.99
C SER A 1182 -28.89 -34.79 -10.53
N SER A 1183 -29.64 -35.45 -11.41
CA SER A 1183 -29.29 -36.69 -12.10
C SER A 1183 -28.45 -36.46 -13.37
N TRP A 1184 -28.38 -35.24 -13.92
CA TRP A 1184 -27.62 -34.95 -15.15
C TRP A 1184 -26.10 -35.07 -14.93
N PRO A 1185 -25.33 -35.73 -15.84
CA PRO A 1185 -25.72 -36.22 -17.17
C PRO A 1185 -26.36 -37.63 -17.19
N GLY A 1186 -26.43 -38.31 -16.04
CA GLY A 1186 -26.91 -39.68 -15.89
C GLY A 1186 -25.77 -40.69 -15.84
N GLU A 1187 -25.93 -41.75 -15.05
CA GLU A 1187 -24.87 -42.75 -14.80
C GLU A 1187 -24.43 -43.47 -16.08
N ALA A 1188 -25.38 -43.86 -16.93
CA ALA A 1188 -25.07 -44.52 -18.21
C ALA A 1188 -24.26 -43.62 -19.15
N THR A 1189 -24.58 -42.31 -19.20
CA THR A 1189 -23.85 -41.33 -20.00
C THR A 1189 -22.46 -41.07 -19.42
N LEU A 1190 -22.33 -41.02 -18.09
CA LEU A 1190 -21.03 -40.86 -17.43
C LEU A 1190 -20.12 -42.07 -17.71
N GLN A 1191 -20.67 -43.28 -17.68
CA GLN A 1191 -19.94 -44.51 -18.03
C GLN A 1191 -19.51 -44.51 -19.50
N ASP A 1192 -20.39 -44.09 -20.42
CA ASP A 1192 -20.05 -43.94 -21.84
C ASP A 1192 -18.89 -42.95 -22.05
N LEU A 1193 -18.94 -41.79 -21.40
CA LEU A 1193 -17.89 -40.77 -21.47
C LEU A 1193 -16.57 -41.27 -20.85
N THR A 1194 -16.66 -42.06 -19.78
CA THR A 1194 -15.50 -42.69 -19.15
C THR A 1194 -14.83 -43.66 -20.12
N MET A 1195 -15.60 -44.55 -20.75
CA MET A 1195 -15.08 -45.50 -21.75
C MET A 1195 -14.48 -44.80 -22.98
N MET A 1196 -15.02 -43.64 -23.37
CA MET A 1196 -14.43 -42.82 -24.44
C MET A 1196 -13.09 -42.20 -24.03
N ALA A 1197 -12.93 -41.89 -22.75
CA ALA A 1197 -11.76 -41.22 -22.20
C ALA A 1197 -10.62 -42.15 -21.82
N VAL A 1198 -10.86 -43.43 -21.55
CA VAL A 1198 -9.79 -44.39 -21.24
C VAL A 1198 -8.89 -44.60 -22.47
N PRO A 1199 -7.54 -44.50 -22.34
CA PRO A 1199 -6.76 -44.26 -21.11
C PRO A 1199 -6.29 -42.79 -20.90
N LEU A 1200 -6.79 -41.83 -21.68
CA LEU A 1200 -6.28 -40.46 -21.76
C LEU A 1200 -7.11 -39.44 -20.95
N PHE A 1201 -6.59 -39.01 -19.79
CA PHE A 1201 -7.18 -37.95 -18.97
C PHE A 1201 -7.37 -36.62 -19.69
N ILE A 1202 -6.47 -36.29 -20.62
CA ILE A 1202 -6.58 -35.05 -21.41
C ILE A 1202 -7.88 -35.00 -22.22
N PHE A 1203 -8.42 -36.16 -22.64
CA PHE A 1203 -9.69 -36.21 -23.34
C PHE A 1203 -10.84 -35.84 -22.41
N ALA A 1204 -10.92 -36.46 -21.23
CA ALA A 1204 -11.93 -36.14 -20.22
C ALA A 1204 -11.92 -34.64 -19.86
N ALA A 1205 -10.73 -34.05 -19.65
CA ALA A 1205 -10.58 -32.64 -19.34
C ALA A 1205 -10.99 -31.71 -20.50
N THR A 1206 -10.64 -32.08 -21.74
CA THR A 1206 -11.01 -31.30 -22.93
C THR A 1206 -12.50 -31.36 -23.21
N LEU A 1207 -13.12 -32.53 -23.01
CA LEU A 1207 -14.55 -32.74 -23.13
C LEU A 1207 -15.34 -31.89 -22.11
N CYS A 1208 -14.87 -31.85 -20.85
CA CYS A 1208 -15.48 -31.00 -19.82
C CYS A 1208 -15.34 -29.52 -20.15
N ARG A 1209 -14.18 -29.08 -20.66
CA ARG A 1209 -13.98 -27.69 -21.12
C ARG A 1209 -14.95 -27.34 -22.25
N PHE A 1210 -15.10 -28.20 -23.25
CA PHE A 1210 -16.01 -28.00 -24.38
C PHE A 1210 -17.48 -27.94 -23.95
N ILE A 1211 -17.92 -28.86 -23.10
CA ILE A 1211 -19.31 -28.92 -22.60
C ILE A 1211 -19.61 -27.75 -21.66
N GLY A 1212 -18.62 -27.30 -20.89
CA GLY A 1212 -18.73 -26.13 -20.02
C GLY A 1212 -18.63 -24.78 -20.75
N ASP A 1213 -18.11 -24.74 -21.98
CA ASP A 1213 -17.89 -23.48 -22.71
C ASP A 1213 -19.21 -22.89 -23.24
N ARG A 1214 -19.61 -21.79 -22.62
CA ARG A 1214 -20.83 -21.04 -22.93
C ARG A 1214 -20.82 -20.41 -24.32
N ARG A 1215 -19.64 -20.17 -24.90
CA ARG A 1215 -19.50 -19.59 -26.25
C ARG A 1215 -19.89 -20.60 -27.32
N CYS A 1216 -19.68 -21.89 -27.06
CA CYS A 1216 -19.98 -22.96 -28.00
C CYS A 1216 -21.47 -23.33 -27.96
N GLY A 1217 -22.13 -23.31 -26.79
CA GLY A 1217 -23.56 -23.57 -26.63
C GLY A 1217 -23.95 -23.95 -25.19
N SER A 1218 -25.19 -24.44 -24.99
CA SER A 1218 -25.60 -24.95 -23.67
C SER A 1218 -24.99 -26.33 -23.38
N PRO A 1219 -24.69 -26.67 -22.11
CA PRO A 1219 -24.10 -27.97 -21.76
C PRO A 1219 -24.88 -29.18 -22.30
N PRO A 1220 -26.23 -29.23 -22.27
CA PRO A 1220 -26.99 -30.34 -22.87
C PRO A 1220 -26.81 -30.43 -24.38
N ASN A 1221 -26.78 -29.29 -25.08
CA ASN A 1221 -26.61 -29.27 -26.54
C ASN A 1221 -25.20 -29.74 -26.92
N GLN A 1222 -24.18 -29.34 -26.14
CA GLN A 1222 -22.80 -29.78 -26.38
C GLN A 1222 -22.60 -31.24 -26.05
N LEU A 1223 -23.15 -31.71 -24.93
CA LEU A 1223 -23.14 -33.14 -24.60
C LEU A 1223 -23.82 -33.97 -25.70
N ARG A 1224 -24.96 -33.51 -26.23
CA ARG A 1224 -25.65 -34.16 -27.35
C ARG A 1224 -24.78 -34.23 -28.60
N LYS A 1225 -24.08 -33.16 -28.96
CA LYS A 1225 -23.15 -33.15 -30.11
C LYS A 1225 -22.03 -34.19 -29.96
N VAL A 1226 -21.50 -34.35 -28.75
CA VAL A 1226 -20.47 -35.37 -28.46
C VAL A 1226 -21.03 -36.78 -28.61
N LEU A 1227 -22.23 -37.05 -28.06
CA LEU A 1227 -22.87 -38.36 -28.13
C LEU A 1227 -23.35 -38.71 -29.55
N ASP A 1228 -23.87 -37.74 -30.31
CA ASP A 1228 -24.34 -37.94 -31.69
C ASP A 1228 -23.16 -38.26 -32.64
N HIS A 1229 -21.98 -37.68 -32.41
CA HIS A 1229 -20.79 -37.94 -33.23
C HIS A 1229 -20.29 -39.39 -33.09
N ARG A 1230 -20.43 -40.00 -31.91
CA ARG A 1230 -20.15 -41.43 -31.67
C ARG A 1230 -20.97 -42.34 -32.58
N SER A 1231 -22.23 -41.99 -32.85
CA SER A 1231 -23.12 -42.81 -33.68
C SER A 1231 -22.80 -42.78 -35.18
N LYS A 1232 -21.99 -41.80 -35.64
CA LYS A 1232 -21.70 -41.54 -37.06
C LYS A 1232 -20.26 -41.82 -37.48
N ALA A 1233 -19.32 -41.91 -36.54
CA ALA A 1233 -17.90 -42.09 -36.85
C ALA A 1233 -17.51 -43.58 -36.95
N HIS A 1234 -16.77 -43.93 -38.01
CA HIS A 1234 -16.06 -45.22 -38.17
C HIS A 1234 -14.53 -44.99 -38.26
N GLY A 1235 -14.03 -43.95 -37.58
CA GLY A 1235 -12.64 -43.47 -37.65
C GLY A 1235 -11.76 -43.83 -36.43
N SER A 1236 -10.48 -43.44 -36.51
CA SER A 1236 -9.49 -43.64 -35.43
C SER A 1236 -9.91 -42.95 -34.12
N GLN A 1237 -9.36 -43.39 -32.98
CA GLN A 1237 -9.69 -42.83 -31.66
C GLN A 1237 -9.47 -41.31 -31.60
N LEU A 1238 -8.49 -40.74 -32.33
CA LEU A 1238 -8.25 -39.30 -32.46
C LEU A 1238 -9.37 -38.54 -33.20
N ASP A 1239 -10.03 -39.19 -34.15
CA ASP A 1239 -11.14 -38.61 -34.93
C ASP A 1239 -12.40 -38.50 -34.06
N LEU A 1240 -12.65 -39.52 -33.25
CA LEU A 1240 -13.62 -39.49 -32.15
C LEU A 1240 -13.25 -38.46 -31.06
N THR A 1241 -11.95 -38.15 -30.88
CA THR A 1241 -11.39 -37.28 -29.83
C THR A 1241 -11.59 -35.79 -30.13
N TYR A 1242 -11.26 -35.35 -31.35
CA TYR A 1242 -11.25 -33.93 -31.71
C TYR A 1242 -12.31 -33.54 -32.76
N GLY A 1243 -12.91 -34.50 -33.46
CA GLY A 1243 -13.91 -34.29 -34.50
C GLY A 1243 -15.07 -33.37 -34.07
N PRO A 1244 -15.74 -33.61 -32.93
CA PRO A 1244 -16.85 -32.76 -32.48
C PRO A 1244 -16.43 -31.32 -32.16
N VAL A 1245 -15.25 -31.15 -31.55
CA VAL A 1245 -14.70 -29.83 -31.16
C VAL A 1245 -14.31 -29.05 -32.41
N LEU A 1246 -13.53 -29.67 -33.31
CA LEU A 1246 -13.10 -29.07 -34.58
C LEU A 1246 -14.29 -28.77 -35.48
N LEU A 1247 -15.19 -29.72 -35.76
CA LEU A 1247 -16.35 -29.49 -36.63
C LEU A 1247 -17.25 -28.36 -36.12
N SER A 1248 -17.44 -28.23 -34.80
CA SER A 1248 -18.24 -27.16 -34.20
C SER A 1248 -17.60 -25.77 -34.30
N GLN A 1249 -16.28 -25.69 -34.43
CA GLN A 1249 -15.56 -24.43 -34.66
C GLN A 1249 -15.60 -23.99 -36.12
N ILE A 1250 -15.96 -24.89 -37.04
CA ILE A 1250 -15.79 -24.68 -38.49
C ILE A 1250 -17.15 -24.56 -39.24
N THR A 1251 -18.25 -24.97 -38.62
CA THR A 1251 -19.55 -25.15 -39.32
C THR A 1251 -20.30 -23.85 -39.61
N ASP A 1252 -20.05 -22.75 -38.88
CA ASP A 1252 -20.77 -21.47 -39.02
C ASP A 1252 -19.85 -20.24 -39.24
N ILE A 1253 -18.64 -20.45 -39.77
CA ILE A 1253 -17.65 -19.37 -39.99
C ILE A 1253 -17.27 -19.22 -41.48
N SER A 1254 -16.87 -18.00 -41.86
CA SER A 1254 -16.46 -17.68 -43.24
C SER A 1254 -15.25 -18.51 -43.70
N GLU A 1255 -15.13 -18.74 -45.00
CA GLU A 1255 -14.04 -19.53 -45.60
C GLU A 1255 -12.64 -19.04 -45.17
N SER A 1256 -12.45 -17.72 -45.09
CA SER A 1256 -11.19 -17.11 -44.62
C SER A 1256 -10.87 -17.40 -43.15
N ALA A 1257 -11.88 -17.44 -42.28
CA ALA A 1257 -11.70 -17.73 -40.86
C ALA A 1257 -11.46 -19.23 -40.63
N ARG A 1258 -12.10 -20.07 -41.45
CA ARG A 1258 -11.85 -21.52 -41.50
C ARG A 1258 -10.41 -21.82 -41.89
N ASP A 1259 -9.89 -21.16 -42.92
CA ASP A 1259 -8.50 -21.37 -43.37
C ASP A 1259 -7.48 -20.88 -42.34
N GLN A 1260 -7.76 -19.78 -41.64
CA GLN A 1260 -6.91 -19.30 -40.55
C GLN A 1260 -6.87 -20.28 -39.37
N ILE A 1261 -8.03 -20.80 -38.94
CA ILE A 1261 -8.11 -21.78 -37.85
C ILE A 1261 -7.41 -23.10 -38.23
N ILE A 1262 -7.51 -23.52 -39.49
CA ILE A 1262 -6.79 -24.70 -40.00
C ILE A 1262 -5.28 -24.44 -40.05
N GLN A 1263 -4.83 -23.24 -40.42
CA GLN A 1263 -3.41 -22.85 -40.37
C GLN A 1263 -2.88 -22.80 -38.93
N ASP A 1264 -3.62 -22.19 -38.00
CA ASP A 1264 -3.23 -22.08 -36.59
C ASP A 1264 -3.19 -23.47 -35.92
N PHE A 1265 -4.14 -24.34 -36.25
CA PHE A 1265 -4.15 -25.73 -35.77
C PHE A 1265 -2.97 -26.53 -36.34
N ARG A 1266 -2.64 -26.37 -37.64
CA ARG A 1266 -1.44 -26.98 -38.25
C ARG A 1266 -0.14 -26.44 -37.67
N ALA A 1267 -0.09 -25.18 -37.25
CA ALA A 1267 1.07 -24.59 -36.57
C ALA A 1267 1.22 -25.09 -35.11
N SER A 1268 0.14 -25.57 -34.49
CA SER A 1268 0.12 -26.08 -33.11
C SER A 1268 0.39 -27.58 -32.97
N LEU A 1269 0.42 -28.34 -34.07
CA LEU A 1269 0.84 -29.74 -34.07
C LEU A 1269 2.37 -29.81 -34.24
N PRO A 1270 3.09 -30.62 -33.44
CA PRO A 1270 4.51 -30.83 -33.66
C PRO A 1270 4.69 -31.43 -35.06
N THR A 1271 5.55 -30.80 -35.88
CA THR A 1271 6.09 -31.45 -37.07
C THR A 1271 6.75 -32.75 -36.62
N SER A 1272 6.27 -33.87 -37.17
CA SER A 1272 6.85 -35.21 -36.99
C SER A 1272 8.35 -35.24 -37.25
#